data_AF-A0AA40DMA6-F1
#
_entry.id   AF-A0AA40DMA6-F1
#
_cell.length_a   1.000
_cell.length_b   1.000
_cell.length_c   1.000
_cell.angle_alpha   90.00
_cell.angle_beta   90.00
_cell.angle_gamma   90.00
#
_symmetry.space_group_name_H-M   'P 1'
#
loop_
_entity.id
_entity.type
_entity.pdbx_description
1 polymer ?
#
loop_
_entity_poly.entity_id
_entity_poly.type
_entity_poly.pdbx_seq_one_letter_code
_entity_poly.pdbx_strand_id
1 'polypeptide(L)'
;MAPFSRSPREVWHRQLIASGAKPSLSGGQPLEAFPLDVLRQATDQYLAKKKLVALTSLCDGKLVDMMWEHVQSQDGAKEVAILACLHVLSLSAGNRVLVAFREECTAMSADLRFLQCLVLAHFANPSQIHAGECRAAEALMRLLTGPDFLGSVKLFFESLDAVANSSVLSVVYLGFILQKIQIGQSFELQIDTLRQERRYMKLHNALSWLGAVYNLPSGSLARTLVARNLAVWEGYTEWRPDYLRLMKWEGGRFTEAQKQRLGPVFDLEGPDTTGHGHGCLKESVPGCFEFVRVLDQDPSLLDRLLRLLDKAQGISGSHAVDLFIYLCVDNRDPVDGNLLSLTDTILDTGSDDGIHAILQWLSNLTGFNNRMVALTKVLPVLGSSLDLQSMLAGELSNDVVEVMLSAQSEYGAMLDTGVAENLAMNIHALGKAIVWATWLWPSLPPDLVPTLRRLPPQETLHDIFDSLQTPQAPTALIKSYLRVALAGGDGDAAAMLATIQRNIRFWGKDVDSDRAHLALAISNMDGIEAQVSEDCLQRVLVEDLVLVRALSPVMGTDSNHCCVEIARLFARRVILGHKVDDCWYDFLFCLLLLRADDLLVWSAEELPVGQWFRWLDDLRVLFPRGGQFSLSELGFTPEKYRWWDLLASKYRDALGQLEDLHKRGGNLRWLWFQEVPETVALLDRFQRKDQRSSSVDTFVMSCLQPSIRVIRLVCASLSALKRATPSLWTAFASLYARHEQGASGGWSQPATGALMVAWGQSRAMTSSDREALWAVGGLMGLSIVPQGNGRQMAKTLLMAEHAKLMAVARHLERMRSQLVNHDRSKTSAFLQKLGVEDEVPRTELGIPDRLSGSVESVGEQQWELSFALSRLPAQTRQALGIDDTSRLLLVRISYLKQRPAFCIHLHPNDDAGNRSHGLWSVNGQPPDGVVCWTKPTVFVYLLSRVLCTHLSQGKRDLHFIHDIVSSVLRAPAAGCLVCCRTMGCQLWKPTVCLGGCGEVFQQAPLEVQLGSLVGDPPVLDFLLACVYSAAGDTSALDLLPNCPIPKARLREVIDSFPPLPANASFPELLSQIRGGGEPLSVDRGLLLSYMCTRFRACLVPAPARRRIPAVPKVVQFMLLNSDPDREQAFSKTAALAAGNAGGVTFHGTTVQRMWRILTEGLRNMSRTEYAANAKPDDAAGICLVDEPEAALPYCGSTGTAWRNSAFQNRTVLLACELTQHSQQGTHVVGDASRVAVRYVLLCPEGFVPPQMRVIGDALRTTYAAMRSGAVFKVKDSV
;
A
#
# COMPACT_ATOMS: atom_id res chain seq x y z
N MET A 1 10.28 -38.01 85.06
CA MET A 1 11.57 -37.90 84.35
C MET A 1 12.19 -36.56 84.71
N ALA A 2 13.29 -36.55 85.45
CA ALA A 2 14.02 -35.31 85.72
C ALA A 2 14.49 -34.71 84.37
N PRO A 3 14.34 -33.40 84.13
CA PRO A 3 14.88 -32.79 82.94
C PRO A 3 16.40 -32.89 83.05
N PHE A 4 17.03 -33.72 82.21
CA PHE A 4 18.48 -33.68 82.05
C PHE A 4 18.87 -32.24 81.74
N SER A 5 19.57 -31.60 82.68
CA SER A 5 20.03 -30.23 82.53
C SER A 5 21.01 -30.19 81.35
N ARG A 6 20.53 -29.76 80.19
CA ARG A 6 21.34 -29.59 78.98
C ARG A 6 22.53 -28.70 79.29
N SER A 7 23.70 -29.04 78.77
CA SER A 7 24.91 -28.27 79.03
C SER A 7 24.73 -26.82 78.53
N PRO A 8 25.25 -25.79 79.23
CA PRO A 8 25.14 -24.40 78.76
C PRO A 8 25.69 -24.17 77.35
N ARG A 9 26.66 -24.98 76.91
CA ARG A 9 27.23 -24.96 75.55
C ARG A 9 26.22 -25.43 74.50
N GLU A 10 25.55 -26.56 74.71
CA GLU A 10 24.50 -27.04 73.80
C GLU A 10 23.33 -26.06 73.67
N VAL A 11 22.99 -25.36 74.76
CA VAL A 11 21.94 -24.33 74.73
C VAL A 11 22.35 -23.17 73.83
N TRP A 12 23.60 -22.71 73.95
CA TRP A 12 24.14 -21.65 73.10
C TRP A 12 24.13 -22.04 71.62
N HIS A 13 24.65 -23.22 71.24
CA HIS A 13 24.62 -23.67 69.84
C HIS A 13 23.21 -23.74 69.25
N ARG A 14 22.22 -24.25 70.00
CA ARG A 14 20.83 -24.32 69.52
C ARG A 14 20.20 -22.94 69.38
N GLN A 15 20.50 -21.99 70.25
CA GLN A 15 20.01 -20.61 70.13
C GLN A 15 20.58 -19.93 68.88
N LEU A 16 21.86 -20.12 68.58
CA LEU A 16 22.49 -19.61 67.37
C LEU A 16 21.88 -20.21 66.10
N ILE A 17 21.65 -21.52 66.05
CA ILE A 17 21.01 -22.19 64.90
C ILE A 17 19.56 -21.69 64.73
N ALA A 18 18.81 -21.57 65.82
CA ALA A 18 17.41 -21.14 65.80
C ALA A 18 17.21 -19.64 65.51
N SER A 19 18.27 -18.83 65.54
CA SER A 19 18.19 -17.38 65.35
C SER A 19 17.82 -16.95 63.92
N GLY A 20 17.98 -17.83 62.92
CA GLY A 20 17.83 -17.46 61.51
C GLY A 20 19.01 -16.64 60.95
N ALA A 21 20.09 -16.45 61.71
CA ALA A 21 21.25 -15.67 61.28
C ALA A 21 21.95 -16.25 60.03
N LYS A 22 22.18 -17.57 59.99
CA LYS A 22 22.82 -18.24 58.86
C LYS A 22 22.08 -18.00 57.52
N PRO A 23 20.76 -18.27 57.40
CA PRO A 23 20.05 -18.00 56.14
C PRO A 23 19.97 -16.51 55.77
N SER A 24 20.03 -15.60 56.74
CA SER A 24 20.06 -14.15 56.48
C SER A 24 21.31 -13.70 55.72
N LEU A 25 22.46 -14.35 55.98
CA LEU A 25 23.73 -14.09 55.30
C LEU A 25 23.77 -14.68 53.88
N SER A 26 23.15 -15.84 53.69
CA SER A 26 23.11 -16.53 52.40
C SER A 26 22.04 -15.99 51.45
N GLY A 27 20.98 -15.36 51.98
CA GLY A 27 19.74 -15.06 51.25
C GLY A 27 19.62 -13.66 50.65
N GLY A 28 20.67 -12.83 50.70
CA GLY A 28 20.62 -11.46 50.19
C GLY A 28 19.65 -10.55 50.94
N GLN A 29 19.27 -10.88 52.18
CA GLN A 29 18.45 -10.01 53.01
C GLN A 29 19.23 -8.73 53.37
N PRO A 30 18.54 -7.59 53.59
CA PRO A 30 19.20 -6.37 54.08
C PRO A 30 19.97 -6.68 55.36
N LEU A 31 21.23 -6.25 55.44
CA LEU A 31 22.09 -6.49 56.61
C LEU A 31 21.49 -5.90 57.91
N GLU A 32 20.63 -4.88 57.78
CA GLU A 32 19.87 -4.25 58.86
C GLU A 32 18.89 -5.22 59.57
N ALA A 33 18.42 -6.25 58.86
CA ALA A 33 17.48 -7.23 59.41
C ALA A 33 18.19 -8.40 60.13
N PHE A 34 19.52 -8.38 60.23
CA PHE A 34 20.29 -9.46 60.83
C PHE A 34 20.04 -9.53 62.36
N PRO A 35 19.77 -10.72 62.95
CA PRO A 35 19.29 -10.86 64.33
C PRO A 35 20.41 -10.76 65.38
N LEU A 36 21.16 -9.65 65.34
CA LEU A 36 22.40 -9.48 66.10
C LEU A 36 22.17 -9.50 67.62
N ASP A 37 21.09 -8.90 68.10
CA ASP A 37 20.76 -8.85 69.53
C ASP A 37 20.43 -10.24 70.11
N VAL A 38 19.80 -11.10 69.30
CA VAL A 38 19.52 -12.50 69.69
C VAL A 38 20.83 -13.27 69.88
N LEU A 39 21.81 -13.04 68.99
CA LEU A 39 23.12 -13.67 69.07
C LEU A 39 23.91 -13.19 70.30
N ARG A 40 23.92 -11.88 70.56
CA ARG A 40 24.56 -11.29 71.75
C ARG A 40 23.96 -11.85 73.03
N GLN A 41 22.63 -11.87 73.12
CA GLN A 41 21.91 -12.36 74.29
C GLN A 41 22.22 -13.84 74.58
N ALA A 42 22.33 -14.68 73.55
CA ALA A 42 22.70 -16.08 73.72
C ALA A 42 24.09 -16.21 74.38
N THR A 43 25.06 -15.44 73.93
CA THR A 43 26.42 -15.42 74.48
C THR A 43 26.46 -14.86 75.91
N ASP A 44 25.73 -13.78 76.20
CA ASP A 44 25.67 -13.19 77.54
C ASP A 44 25.07 -14.18 78.56
N GLN A 45 24.01 -14.91 78.17
CA GLN A 45 23.42 -15.98 78.99
C GLN A 45 24.43 -17.10 79.28
N TYR A 46 25.29 -17.44 78.31
CA TYR A 46 26.34 -18.42 78.50
C TYR A 46 27.41 -17.92 79.48
N LEU A 47 27.89 -16.69 79.33
CA LEU A 47 28.89 -16.08 80.21
C LEU A 47 28.39 -15.99 81.66
N ALA A 48 27.15 -15.53 81.86
CA ALA A 48 26.52 -15.45 83.18
C ALA A 48 26.42 -16.82 83.86
N LYS A 49 26.00 -17.86 83.12
CA LYS A 49 25.93 -19.23 83.63
C LYS A 49 27.30 -19.83 83.96
N LYS A 50 28.36 -19.43 83.25
CA LYS A 50 29.73 -19.91 83.48
C LYS A 50 30.56 -19.02 84.40
N LYS A 51 30.00 -17.90 84.88
CA LYS A 51 30.68 -16.88 85.70
C LYS A 51 31.97 -16.38 85.04
N LEU A 52 31.96 -16.26 83.71
CA LEU A 52 33.08 -15.73 82.95
C LEU A 52 32.97 -14.20 82.87
N VAL A 53 34.10 -13.52 83.07
CA VAL A 53 34.17 -12.06 82.93
C VAL A 53 34.55 -11.74 81.48
N ALA A 54 33.70 -10.98 80.78
CA ALA A 54 33.95 -10.53 79.41
C ALA A 54 35.30 -9.80 79.29
N LEU A 55 35.90 -9.79 78.09
CA LEU A 55 37.16 -9.11 77.77
C LEU A 55 38.40 -9.63 78.55
N THR A 56 38.33 -10.83 79.12
CA THR A 56 39.47 -11.49 79.77
C THR A 56 40.03 -12.64 78.93
N SER A 57 41.32 -12.93 79.04
CA SER A 57 41.97 -14.03 78.31
C SER A 57 41.34 -15.40 78.54
N LEU A 58 40.85 -15.64 79.76
CA LEU A 58 40.12 -16.87 80.12
C LEU A 58 38.79 -16.97 79.38
N CYS A 59 38.04 -15.85 79.29
CA CYS A 59 36.80 -15.77 78.52
C CYS A 59 37.07 -15.97 77.03
N ASP A 60 38.07 -15.27 76.48
CA ASP A 60 38.46 -15.36 75.08
C ASP A 60 38.75 -16.82 74.66
N GLY A 61 39.58 -17.53 75.43
CA GLY A 61 39.90 -18.94 75.15
C GLY A 61 38.66 -19.82 75.13
N LYS A 62 37.76 -19.66 76.11
CA LYS A 62 36.53 -20.45 76.20
C LYS A 62 35.52 -20.15 75.10
N LEU A 63 35.41 -18.90 74.65
CA LEU A 63 34.54 -18.52 73.55
C LEU A 63 35.10 -19.00 72.20
N VAL A 64 36.41 -18.92 71.98
CA VAL A 64 37.06 -19.46 70.78
C VAL A 64 36.87 -20.98 70.65
N ASP A 65 37.06 -21.73 71.75
CA ASP A 65 36.75 -23.17 71.77
C ASP A 65 35.29 -23.44 71.37
N MET A 66 34.37 -22.63 71.89
CA MET A 66 32.94 -22.76 71.62
C MET A 66 32.58 -22.37 70.18
N MET A 67 33.24 -21.38 69.59
CA MET A 67 33.09 -21.08 68.16
C MET A 67 33.50 -22.29 67.32
N TRP A 68 34.62 -22.93 67.64
CA TRP A 68 35.10 -24.11 66.93
C TRP A 68 34.12 -25.28 67.03
N GLU A 69 33.61 -25.55 68.23
CA GLU A 69 32.54 -26.55 68.46
C GLU A 69 31.29 -26.25 67.64
N HIS A 70 30.91 -24.98 67.49
CA HIS A 70 29.76 -24.60 66.67
C HIS A 70 30.00 -24.87 65.20
N VAL A 71 31.16 -24.52 64.66
CA VAL A 71 31.52 -24.75 63.25
C VAL A 71 31.46 -26.23 62.89
N GLN A 72 31.78 -27.11 63.84
CA GLN A 72 31.69 -28.56 63.65
C GLN A 72 30.25 -29.13 63.73
N SER A 73 29.27 -28.34 64.21
CA SER A 73 27.88 -28.78 64.29
C SER A 73 27.17 -28.75 62.92
N GLN A 74 26.19 -29.65 62.73
CA GLN A 74 25.55 -29.93 61.42
C GLN A 74 24.91 -28.71 60.72
N ASP A 75 24.65 -27.62 61.46
CA ASP A 75 24.12 -26.37 60.88
C ASP A 75 24.91 -25.13 61.31
N GLY A 76 26.09 -25.31 61.90
CA GLY A 76 26.93 -24.22 62.34
C GLY A 76 27.43 -23.33 61.20
N ALA A 77 27.61 -22.05 61.51
CA ALA A 77 28.28 -21.10 60.62
C ALA A 77 29.30 -20.30 61.43
N LYS A 78 30.54 -20.22 60.93
CA LYS A 78 31.67 -19.60 61.64
C LYS A 78 31.42 -18.11 61.90
N GLU A 79 30.99 -17.39 60.89
CA GLU A 79 30.59 -15.98 60.93
C GLU A 79 29.46 -15.70 61.95
N VAL A 80 28.48 -16.59 62.09
CA VAL A 80 27.42 -16.45 63.10
C VAL A 80 28.00 -16.57 64.51
N ALA A 81 28.88 -17.55 64.74
CA ALA A 81 29.55 -17.72 66.03
C ALA A 81 30.49 -16.55 66.35
N ILE A 82 31.21 -16.02 65.35
CA ILE A 82 32.07 -14.84 65.49
C ILE A 82 31.23 -13.64 65.92
N LEU A 83 30.17 -13.32 65.17
CA LEU A 83 29.29 -12.18 65.44
C LEU A 83 28.60 -12.29 66.81
N ALA A 84 28.24 -13.50 67.24
CA ALA A 84 27.62 -13.75 68.54
C ALA A 84 28.54 -13.44 69.73
N CYS A 85 29.85 -13.61 69.58
CA CYS A 85 30.81 -13.45 70.67
C CYS A 85 31.61 -12.14 70.60
N LEU A 86 31.56 -11.42 69.48
CA LEU A 86 32.49 -10.31 69.21
C LEU A 86 32.39 -9.16 70.23
N HIS A 87 31.20 -8.92 70.80
CA HIS A 87 30.98 -7.84 71.77
C HIS A 87 31.61 -8.09 73.14
N VAL A 88 32.03 -9.33 73.43
CA VAL A 88 32.62 -9.75 74.72
C VAL A 88 34.06 -10.26 74.61
N LEU A 89 34.61 -10.34 73.39
CA LEU A 89 36.01 -10.70 73.16
C LEU A 89 36.94 -9.49 73.38
N SER A 90 38.14 -9.72 73.91
CA SER A 90 39.17 -8.68 73.92
C SER A 90 39.55 -8.27 72.49
N LEU A 91 40.03 -7.03 72.31
CA LEU A 91 40.45 -6.50 70.99
C LEU A 91 41.46 -7.44 70.29
N SER A 92 42.41 -7.98 71.06
CA SER A 92 43.41 -8.92 70.55
C SER A 92 42.78 -10.24 70.09
N ALA A 93 41.90 -10.84 70.91
CA ALA A 93 41.26 -12.10 70.55
C ALA A 93 40.29 -11.95 69.39
N GLY A 94 39.48 -10.89 69.39
CA GLY A 94 38.56 -10.59 68.32
C GLY A 94 39.26 -10.34 66.98
N ASN A 95 40.36 -9.56 66.96
CA ASN A 95 41.13 -9.35 65.73
C ASN A 95 41.76 -10.65 65.23
N ARG A 96 42.32 -11.50 66.11
CA ARG A 96 42.86 -12.82 65.72
C ARG A 96 41.79 -13.69 65.06
N VAL A 97 40.58 -13.73 65.62
CA VAL A 97 39.48 -14.55 65.08
C VAL A 97 39.01 -14.03 63.73
N LEU A 98 38.87 -12.71 63.56
CA LEU A 98 38.49 -12.09 62.29
C LEU A 98 39.58 -12.27 61.22
N VAL A 99 40.86 -12.12 61.57
CA VAL A 99 41.99 -12.36 60.66
C VAL A 99 42.06 -13.83 60.23
N ALA A 100 41.88 -14.78 61.16
CA ALA A 100 41.84 -16.19 60.83
C ALA A 100 40.63 -16.53 59.93
N PHE A 101 39.48 -15.88 60.16
CA PHE A 101 38.30 -16.08 59.32
C PHE A 101 38.45 -15.47 57.92
N ARG A 102 39.11 -14.31 57.81
CA ARG A 102 39.52 -13.70 56.54
C ARG A 102 40.36 -14.68 55.74
N GLU A 103 41.43 -15.21 56.33
CA GLU A 103 42.37 -16.12 55.66
C GLU A 103 41.69 -17.41 55.18
N GLU A 104 40.79 -17.96 55.99
CA GLU A 104 39.94 -19.10 55.58
C GLU A 104 39.03 -18.72 54.40
N CYS A 105 38.33 -17.59 54.47
CA CYS A 105 37.46 -17.15 53.38
C CYS A 105 38.24 -16.88 52.09
N THR A 106 39.43 -16.29 52.20
CA THR A 106 40.36 -16.08 51.08
C THR A 106 40.75 -17.42 50.44
N ALA A 107 41.14 -18.41 51.24
CA ALA A 107 41.48 -19.75 50.76
C ALA A 107 40.29 -20.45 50.07
N MET A 108 39.08 -20.23 50.57
CA MET A 108 37.83 -20.77 50.00
C MET A 108 37.25 -19.91 48.86
N SER A 109 37.90 -18.81 48.50
CA SER A 109 37.37 -17.81 47.57
C SER A 109 36.02 -17.17 47.96
N ALA A 110 35.66 -17.21 49.25
CA ALA A 110 34.42 -16.71 49.82
C ALA A 110 34.57 -15.30 50.46
N ASP A 111 35.36 -14.40 49.86
CA ASP A 111 35.65 -13.08 50.42
C ASP A 111 34.40 -12.23 50.71
N LEU A 112 33.35 -12.36 49.89
CA LEU A 112 32.07 -11.68 50.12
C LEU A 112 31.46 -12.03 51.49
N ARG A 113 31.57 -13.30 51.90
CA ARG A 113 31.10 -13.79 53.21
C ARG A 113 31.87 -13.16 54.35
N PHE A 114 33.18 -12.98 54.18
CA PHE A 114 34.02 -12.28 55.16
C PHE A 114 33.66 -10.80 55.25
N LEU A 115 33.49 -10.12 54.12
CA LEU A 115 33.13 -8.69 54.10
C LEU A 115 31.76 -8.43 54.72
N GLN A 116 30.77 -9.28 54.45
CA GLN A 116 29.45 -9.24 55.12
C GLN A 116 29.58 -9.41 56.63
N CYS A 117 30.39 -10.38 57.07
CA CYS A 117 30.70 -10.58 58.48
C CYS A 117 31.37 -9.34 59.09
N LEU A 118 32.28 -8.68 58.36
CA LEU A 118 32.98 -7.49 58.84
C LEU A 118 32.06 -6.28 59.00
N VAL A 119 31.11 -6.08 58.08
CA VAL A 119 30.08 -5.03 58.20
C VAL A 119 29.21 -5.28 59.44
N LEU A 120 28.72 -6.51 59.62
CA LEU A 120 27.94 -6.88 60.80
C LEU A 120 28.77 -6.83 62.10
N ALA A 121 30.07 -7.09 62.02
CA ALA A 121 31.00 -7.01 63.14
C ALA A 121 31.14 -5.57 63.64
N HIS A 122 31.07 -4.57 62.77
CA HIS A 122 30.99 -3.16 63.18
C HIS A 122 29.76 -2.91 64.05
N PHE A 123 28.58 -3.36 63.61
CA PHE A 123 27.35 -3.24 64.41
C PHE A 123 27.41 -4.06 65.70
N ALA A 124 28.15 -5.18 65.70
CA ALA A 124 28.38 -6.02 66.86
C ALA A 124 29.32 -5.40 67.89
N ASN A 125 30.37 -4.74 67.45
CA ASN A 125 31.33 -4.08 68.32
C ASN A 125 32.03 -2.92 67.59
N PRO A 126 31.46 -1.70 67.63
CA PRO A 126 32.04 -0.53 66.96
C PRO A 126 33.41 -0.11 67.50
N SER A 127 33.76 -0.54 68.72
CA SER A 127 35.07 -0.28 69.32
C SER A 127 36.17 -1.18 68.75
N GLN A 128 35.78 -2.33 68.20
CA GLN A 128 36.70 -3.30 67.63
C GLN A 128 36.87 -3.10 66.12
N ILE A 129 35.77 -2.83 65.40
CA ILE A 129 35.79 -2.52 63.97
C ILE A 129 35.37 -1.07 63.78
N HIS A 130 36.26 -0.24 63.25
CA HIS A 130 35.99 1.17 63.03
C HIS A 130 35.01 1.39 61.88
N ALA A 131 34.28 2.51 61.91
CA ALA A 131 33.34 2.87 60.84
C ALA A 131 34.01 3.00 59.46
N GLY A 132 35.31 3.32 59.42
CA GLY A 132 36.12 3.32 58.20
C GLY A 132 36.26 1.92 57.57
N GLU A 133 36.58 0.92 58.39
CA GLU A 133 36.69 -0.48 57.95
C GLU A 133 35.34 -1.01 57.46
N CYS A 134 34.24 -0.62 58.12
CA CYS A 134 32.89 -0.95 57.68
C CYS A 134 32.57 -0.37 56.30
N ARG A 135 32.81 0.93 56.08
CA ARG A 135 32.58 1.58 54.77
C ARG A 135 33.44 0.98 53.66
N ALA A 136 34.70 0.68 53.95
CA ALA A 136 35.58 0.00 52.99
C ALA A 136 35.09 -1.41 52.65
N ALA A 137 34.60 -2.16 53.64
CA ALA A 137 34.00 -3.46 53.41
C ALA A 137 32.73 -3.37 52.54
N GLU A 138 31.83 -2.43 52.82
CA GLU A 138 30.63 -2.19 52.00
C GLU A 138 30.98 -1.81 50.56
N ALA A 139 31.96 -0.94 50.37
CA ALA A 139 32.41 -0.54 49.04
C ALA A 139 33.05 -1.71 48.27
N LEU A 140 33.85 -2.56 48.93
CA LEU A 140 34.36 -3.80 48.34
C LEU A 140 33.26 -4.79 48.00
N MET A 141 32.23 -4.92 48.83
CA MET A 141 31.07 -5.77 48.52
C MET A 141 30.35 -5.28 47.26
N ARG A 142 30.18 -3.96 47.11
CA ARG A 142 29.60 -3.35 45.90
C ARG A 142 30.50 -3.57 44.69
N LEU A 143 31.82 -3.50 44.84
CA LEU A 143 32.75 -3.86 43.76
C LEU A 143 32.63 -5.32 43.31
N LEU A 144 32.38 -6.23 44.25
CA LEU A 144 32.25 -7.66 43.96
C LEU A 144 30.90 -8.05 43.34
N THR A 145 29.86 -7.25 43.52
CA THR A 145 28.47 -7.66 43.21
C THR A 145 27.60 -6.62 42.50
N GLY A 146 28.02 -5.36 42.46
CA GLY A 146 27.22 -4.23 42.03
C GLY A 146 27.33 -3.91 40.53
N PRO A 147 26.29 -3.29 39.93
CA PRO A 147 26.27 -2.92 38.52
C PRO A 147 27.07 -1.63 38.20
N ASP A 148 27.27 -0.73 39.18
CA ASP A 148 28.04 0.50 39.02
C ASP A 148 29.48 0.29 39.49
N PHE A 149 30.30 -0.30 38.61
CA PHE A 149 31.69 -0.63 38.91
C PHE A 149 32.53 0.62 39.24
N LEU A 150 32.52 1.63 38.36
CA LEU A 150 33.35 2.83 38.54
C LEU A 150 32.94 3.66 39.76
N GLY A 151 31.64 3.82 40.03
CA GLY A 151 31.16 4.46 41.25
C GLY A 151 31.57 3.71 42.51
N SER A 152 31.55 2.38 42.46
CA SER A 152 32.01 1.53 43.58
C SER A 152 33.53 1.61 43.79
N VAL A 153 34.32 1.74 42.71
CA VAL A 153 35.79 1.96 42.80
C VAL A 153 36.07 3.26 43.53
N LYS A 154 35.41 4.35 43.13
CA LYS A 154 35.53 5.67 43.79
C LYS A 154 35.23 5.58 45.28
N LEU A 155 34.05 5.05 45.64
CA LEU A 155 33.62 4.93 47.03
C LEU A 155 34.60 4.10 47.87
N PHE A 156 35.17 3.04 47.27
CA PHE A 156 36.16 2.21 47.93
C PHE A 156 37.43 3.00 48.24
N PHE A 157 38.03 3.68 47.25
CA PHE A 157 39.26 4.43 47.47
C PHE A 157 39.08 5.62 48.42
N GLU A 158 37.94 6.31 48.36
CA GLU A 158 37.58 7.38 49.32
C GLU A 158 37.47 6.87 50.77
N SER A 159 37.17 5.58 50.96
CA SER A 159 37.05 4.99 52.30
C SER A 159 38.39 4.57 52.93
N LEU A 160 39.47 4.45 52.14
CA LEU A 160 40.74 3.85 52.56
C LEU A 160 41.55 4.68 53.54
N ASP A 161 41.38 6.01 53.56
CA ASP A 161 42.08 6.88 54.51
C ASP A 161 41.75 6.51 55.96
N ALA A 162 40.52 6.03 56.21
CA ALA A 162 40.09 5.59 57.53
C ALA A 162 40.58 4.17 57.90
N VAL A 163 41.27 3.47 56.99
CA VAL A 163 41.66 2.05 57.11
C VAL A 163 43.19 1.88 57.11
N ALA A 164 43.97 2.96 57.06
CA ALA A 164 45.43 2.92 56.92
C ALA A 164 46.16 2.01 57.94
N ASN A 165 45.63 1.89 59.17
CA ASN A 165 46.22 1.08 60.26
C ASN A 165 45.41 -0.18 60.61
N SER A 166 44.49 -0.61 59.75
CA SER A 166 43.62 -1.75 60.02
C SER A 166 44.38 -3.08 59.94
N SER A 167 44.25 -3.89 60.99
CA SER A 167 44.80 -5.26 61.02
C SER A 167 43.91 -6.27 60.28
N VAL A 168 42.62 -5.96 60.17
CA VAL A 168 41.58 -6.85 59.61
C VAL A 168 41.49 -6.70 58.10
N LEU A 169 41.38 -5.47 57.60
CA LEU A 169 41.57 -5.10 56.20
C LEU A 169 43.01 -4.63 55.95
N SER A 170 43.97 -5.55 55.98
CA SER A 170 45.37 -5.22 55.74
C SER A 170 45.63 -4.86 54.28
N VAL A 171 46.68 -4.07 54.01
CA VAL A 171 47.10 -3.70 52.65
C VAL A 171 47.31 -4.95 51.77
N VAL A 172 47.84 -6.02 52.35
CA VAL A 172 48.06 -7.30 51.67
C VAL A 172 46.73 -7.93 51.24
N TYR A 173 45.73 -7.95 52.13
CA TYR A 173 44.42 -8.50 51.82
C TYR A 173 43.66 -7.66 50.79
N LEU A 174 43.68 -6.34 50.95
CA LEU A 174 43.08 -5.42 49.99
C LEU A 174 43.71 -5.58 48.61
N GLY A 175 45.05 -5.61 48.53
CA GLY A 175 45.76 -5.88 47.28
C GLY A 175 45.39 -7.24 46.67
N PHE A 176 45.23 -8.28 47.48
CA PHE A 176 44.80 -9.60 47.01
C PHE A 176 43.39 -9.57 46.42
N ILE A 177 42.39 -8.97 47.09
CA ILE A 177 41.02 -8.87 46.55
C ILE A 177 41.04 -8.11 45.23
N LEU A 178 41.70 -6.95 45.20
CA LEU A 178 41.77 -6.08 44.01
C LEU A 178 42.39 -6.82 42.81
N GLN A 179 43.45 -7.59 43.05
CA GLN A 179 44.05 -8.44 42.02
C GLN A 179 43.12 -9.58 41.60
N LYS A 180 42.43 -10.22 42.55
CA LYS A 180 41.49 -11.32 42.29
C LYS A 180 40.31 -10.88 41.42
N ILE A 181 39.78 -9.68 41.63
CA ILE A 181 38.72 -9.11 40.78
C ILE A 181 39.25 -8.47 39.49
N GLN A 182 40.57 -8.55 39.25
CA GLN A 182 41.24 -7.92 38.11
C GLN A 182 40.85 -6.44 37.98
N ILE A 183 40.89 -5.70 39.09
CA ILE A 183 40.38 -4.31 39.12
C ILE A 183 41.00 -3.46 38.03
N GLY A 184 42.32 -3.60 37.77
CA GLY A 184 43.02 -2.85 36.73
C GLY A 184 42.43 -3.08 35.34
N GLN A 185 42.29 -4.35 34.93
CA GLN A 185 41.72 -4.70 33.61
C GLN A 185 40.26 -4.27 33.48
N SER A 186 39.46 -4.47 34.54
CA SER A 186 38.05 -4.07 34.52
C SER A 186 37.88 -2.54 34.49
N PHE A 187 38.73 -1.81 35.20
CA PHE A 187 38.74 -0.36 35.23
C PHE A 187 39.19 0.22 33.88
N GLU A 188 40.27 -0.31 33.31
CA GLU A 188 40.74 0.06 31.97
C GLU A 188 39.68 -0.23 30.91
N LEU A 189 39.04 -1.40 30.94
CA LEU A 189 37.97 -1.75 30.00
C LEU A 189 36.79 -0.76 30.07
N GLN A 190 36.36 -0.40 31.27
CA GLN A 190 35.23 0.54 31.45
C GLN A 190 35.60 1.96 31.02
N ILE A 191 36.82 2.41 31.33
CA ILE A 191 37.36 3.68 30.85
C ILE A 191 37.45 3.69 29.33
N ASP A 192 38.01 2.64 28.74
CA ASP A 192 38.18 2.51 27.29
C ASP A 192 36.84 2.46 26.59
N THR A 193 35.83 1.80 27.18
CA THR A 193 34.46 1.79 26.66
C THR A 193 33.90 3.20 26.63
N LEU A 194 33.92 3.93 27.75
CA LEU A 194 33.44 5.32 27.80
C LEU A 194 34.23 6.25 26.87
N ARG A 195 35.54 6.03 26.74
CA ARG A 195 36.41 6.78 25.83
C ARG A 195 36.07 6.49 24.36
N GLN A 196 35.92 5.22 23.97
CA GLN A 196 35.55 4.82 22.61
C GLN A 196 34.15 5.33 22.23
N GLU A 197 33.21 5.31 23.18
CA GLU A 197 31.88 5.91 23.02
C GLU A 197 31.90 7.45 23.10
N ARG A 198 33.06 8.07 23.35
CA ARG A 198 33.27 9.53 23.51
C ARG A 198 32.36 10.16 24.58
N ARG A 199 32.08 9.40 25.64
CA ARG A 199 31.26 9.80 26.80
C ARG A 199 32.11 10.50 27.85
N TYR A 200 32.77 11.56 27.42
CA TYR A 200 33.77 12.25 28.22
C TYR A 200 33.20 12.86 29.50
N MET A 201 31.92 13.27 29.51
CA MET A 201 31.28 13.77 30.73
C MET A 201 31.14 12.67 31.79
N LYS A 202 30.60 11.50 31.41
CA LYS A 202 30.54 10.36 32.33
C LYS A 202 31.92 9.87 32.76
N LEU A 203 32.87 9.84 31.84
CA LEU A 203 34.24 9.45 32.14
C LEU A 203 34.88 10.42 33.14
N HIS A 204 34.74 11.73 32.94
CA HIS A 204 35.26 12.75 33.86
C HIS A 204 34.63 12.64 35.25
N ASN A 205 33.30 12.47 35.33
CA ASN A 205 32.62 12.26 36.61
C ASN A 205 33.11 10.99 37.34
N ALA A 206 33.42 9.93 36.58
CA ALA A 206 33.91 8.67 37.12
C ALA A 206 35.38 8.74 37.59
N LEU A 207 36.20 9.67 37.06
CA LEU A 207 37.65 9.72 37.30
C LEU A 207 38.15 10.95 38.06
N SER A 208 37.36 12.02 38.18
CA SER A 208 37.76 13.28 38.82
C SER A 208 38.28 13.15 40.26
N TRP A 209 37.90 12.08 40.99
CA TRP A 209 38.41 11.78 42.33
C TRP A 209 39.89 11.37 42.36
N LEU A 210 40.46 10.92 41.24
CA LEU A 210 41.88 10.54 41.15
C LEU A 210 42.80 11.72 41.43
N GLY A 211 42.40 12.95 41.09
CA GLY A 211 43.16 14.15 41.46
C GLY A 211 43.28 14.34 42.97
N ALA A 212 42.26 14.00 43.74
CA ALA A 212 42.33 14.02 45.20
C ALA A 212 43.31 12.96 45.74
N VAL A 213 43.34 11.76 45.13
CA VAL A 213 44.27 10.68 45.51
C VAL A 213 45.72 11.00 45.14
N TYR A 214 45.94 11.64 44.00
CA TYR A 214 47.27 12.09 43.57
C TYR A 214 47.91 13.04 44.60
N ASN A 215 47.09 13.93 45.18
CA ASN A 215 47.52 14.90 46.18
C ASN A 215 47.77 14.29 47.58
N LEU A 216 47.40 13.03 47.81
CA LEU A 216 47.74 12.35 49.07
C LEU A 216 49.25 12.04 49.17
N PRO A 217 49.82 11.99 50.39
CA PRO A 217 51.22 11.59 50.57
C PRO A 217 51.54 10.24 49.90
N SER A 218 52.74 10.08 49.36
CA SER A 218 53.16 8.86 48.63
C SER A 218 53.05 7.56 49.45
N GLY A 219 53.09 7.65 50.79
CA GLY A 219 52.89 6.51 51.69
C GLY A 219 51.43 6.23 52.08
N SER A 220 50.46 6.99 51.57
CA SER A 220 49.05 6.74 51.87
C SER A 220 48.58 5.41 51.27
N LEU A 221 47.68 4.73 51.99
CA LEU A 221 47.15 3.44 51.56
C LEU A 221 46.42 3.54 50.22
N ALA A 222 45.59 4.58 50.06
CA ALA A 222 44.84 4.83 48.83
C ALA A 222 45.77 5.01 47.62
N ARG A 223 46.79 5.89 47.72
CA ARG A 223 47.75 6.13 46.63
C ARG A 223 48.57 4.89 46.31
N THR A 224 49.00 4.15 47.32
CA THR A 224 49.75 2.89 47.15
C THR A 224 48.92 1.85 46.40
N LEU A 225 47.64 1.69 46.74
CA LEU A 225 46.75 0.73 46.10
C LEU A 225 46.33 1.17 44.69
N VAL A 226 46.09 2.47 44.44
CA VAL A 226 45.85 2.99 43.10
C VAL A 226 47.07 2.75 42.21
N ALA A 227 48.26 3.21 42.61
CA ALA A 227 49.48 3.07 41.83
C ALA A 227 49.85 1.60 41.54
N ARG A 228 49.50 0.68 42.45
CA ARG A 228 49.76 -0.75 42.26
C ARG A 228 48.76 -1.43 41.32
N ASN A 229 47.50 -1.00 41.29
CA ASN A 229 46.42 -1.76 40.66
C ASN A 229 45.80 -1.09 39.43
N LEU A 230 45.98 0.22 39.23
CA LEU A 230 45.45 0.98 38.10
C LEU A 230 46.65 1.55 37.34
N ALA A 231 46.95 1.06 36.12
CA ALA A 231 48.18 1.46 35.42
C ALA A 231 48.10 2.87 34.81
N VAL A 232 46.92 3.26 34.32
CA VAL A 232 46.72 4.50 33.53
C VAL A 232 46.24 5.70 34.35
N TRP A 233 46.22 5.62 35.68
CA TRP A 233 45.57 6.62 36.53
C TRP A 233 46.20 8.02 36.49
N GLU A 234 47.52 8.12 36.35
CA GLU A 234 48.26 9.39 36.33
C GLU A 234 47.86 10.27 35.13
N GLY A 235 47.54 9.68 33.99
CA GLY A 235 47.08 10.43 32.80
C GLY A 235 45.75 11.16 33.01
N TYR A 236 44.96 10.79 34.03
CA TYR A 236 43.66 11.39 34.32
C TYR A 236 43.70 12.39 35.47
N THR A 237 44.80 12.49 36.23
CA THR A 237 44.89 13.41 37.37
C THR A 237 44.99 14.87 36.93
N GLU A 238 45.63 15.09 35.78
CA GLU A 238 45.78 16.42 35.17
C GLU A 238 44.62 16.77 34.22
N TRP A 239 43.73 15.84 33.86
CA TRP A 239 42.63 16.12 32.93
C TRP A 239 41.65 17.17 33.49
N ARG A 240 41.49 18.30 32.79
CA ARG A 240 40.66 19.47 33.09
C ARG A 240 39.84 19.89 31.84
N PRO A 241 38.84 19.10 31.42
CA PRO A 241 38.01 19.44 30.27
C PRO A 241 37.08 20.62 30.57
N ASP A 242 36.51 21.23 29.53
CA ASP A 242 35.37 22.14 29.70
C ASP A 242 34.12 21.33 30.10
N TYR A 243 33.81 21.34 31.40
CA TYR A 243 32.70 20.60 31.98
C TYR A 243 31.34 20.96 31.37
N LEU A 244 31.08 22.24 31.10
CA LEU A 244 29.80 22.68 30.57
C LEU A 244 29.61 22.23 29.13
N ARG A 245 30.69 22.28 28.32
CA ARG A 245 30.72 21.74 26.96
C ARG A 245 30.47 20.24 26.94
N LEU A 246 31.19 19.46 27.76
CA LEU A 246 31.01 18.01 27.81
C LEU A 246 29.59 17.62 28.25
N MET A 247 29.02 18.33 29.23
CA MET A 247 27.63 18.15 29.64
C MET A 247 26.66 18.44 28.49
N LYS A 248 26.88 19.54 27.77
CA LYS A 248 26.07 19.90 26.60
C LYS A 248 26.16 18.84 25.51
N TRP A 249 27.35 18.33 25.23
CA TRP A 249 27.58 17.36 24.16
C TRP A 249 26.98 15.98 24.47
N GLU A 250 27.24 15.43 25.66
CA GLU A 250 26.70 14.11 26.02
C GLU A 250 25.18 14.16 26.25
N GLY A 251 24.65 15.29 26.73
CA GLY A 251 23.20 15.55 26.79
C GLY A 251 22.59 15.99 25.45
N GLY A 252 23.41 16.10 24.40
CA GLY A 252 23.04 16.63 23.10
C GLY A 252 22.26 15.69 22.20
N ARG A 253 21.88 16.20 21.02
CA ARG A 253 21.09 15.46 20.01
C ARG A 253 21.97 14.88 18.89
N PHE A 254 23.21 14.52 19.18
CA PHE A 254 24.08 13.90 18.18
C PHE A 254 23.59 12.49 17.85
N THR A 255 23.48 12.19 16.56
CA THR A 255 23.29 10.81 16.10
C THR A 255 24.58 10.01 16.27
N GLU A 256 24.50 8.68 16.37
CA GLU A 256 25.71 7.84 16.49
C GLU A 256 26.67 8.00 15.31
N ALA A 257 26.14 8.20 14.09
CA ALA A 257 26.95 8.47 12.91
C ALA A 257 27.68 9.82 13.00
N GLN A 258 27.02 10.86 13.51
CA GLN A 258 27.65 12.15 13.77
C GLN A 258 28.73 12.03 14.85
N LYS A 259 28.47 11.31 15.95
CA LYS A 259 29.47 11.09 17.02
C LYS A 259 30.73 10.40 16.51
N GLN A 260 30.57 9.40 15.63
CA GLN A 260 31.71 8.72 15.00
C GLN A 260 32.55 9.68 14.15
N ARG A 261 31.90 10.50 13.31
CA ARG A 261 32.62 11.49 12.46
C ARG A 261 33.23 12.62 13.29
N LEU A 262 32.55 13.07 14.34
CA LEU A 262 33.04 14.08 15.28
C LEU A 262 34.07 13.54 16.28
N GLY A 263 34.41 12.24 16.23
CA GLY A 263 35.33 11.59 17.16
C GLY A 263 36.62 12.40 17.42
N PRO A 264 37.36 12.83 16.38
CA PRO A 264 38.57 13.64 16.55
C PRO A 264 38.33 15.02 17.19
N VAL A 265 37.17 15.62 16.96
CA VAL A 265 36.79 16.91 17.57
C VAL A 265 36.40 16.72 19.04
N PHE A 266 35.71 15.64 19.37
CA PHE A 266 35.42 15.31 20.77
C PHE A 266 36.68 14.97 21.56
N ASP A 267 37.67 14.34 20.93
CA ASP A 267 38.95 13.99 21.55
C ASP A 267 39.73 15.21 22.04
N LEU A 268 39.52 16.39 21.44
CA LEU A 268 40.13 17.64 21.88
C LEU A 268 39.79 18.01 23.34
N GLU A 269 38.58 17.66 23.82
CA GLU A 269 38.18 17.80 25.23
C GLU A 269 38.45 16.52 26.05
N GLY A 270 38.95 15.47 25.41
CA GLY A 270 39.38 14.24 26.05
C GLY A 270 40.70 14.39 26.83
N PRO A 271 41.09 13.35 27.58
CA PRO A 271 42.38 13.31 28.27
C PRO A 271 43.54 13.41 27.28
N ASP A 272 44.67 13.98 27.70
CA ASP A 272 45.86 14.04 26.87
C ASP A 272 46.44 12.63 26.62
N THR A 273 46.27 12.13 25.41
CA THR A 273 46.77 10.81 24.98
C THR A 273 48.18 10.86 24.41
N THR A 274 48.78 12.04 24.28
CA THR A 274 50.13 12.23 23.72
C THR A 274 51.23 11.97 24.74
N GLY A 275 50.87 11.85 26.03
CA GLY A 275 51.81 11.56 27.12
C GLY A 275 52.54 12.78 27.68
N HIS A 276 52.17 14.00 27.29
CA HIS A 276 52.80 15.24 27.75
C HIS A 276 52.19 15.78 29.05
N GLY A 277 51.07 15.22 29.51
CA GLY A 277 50.45 15.54 30.79
C GLY A 277 49.65 16.84 30.78
N HIS A 278 49.15 17.26 29.61
CA HIS A 278 48.31 18.45 29.49
C HIS A 278 46.90 18.24 30.06
N GLY A 279 46.23 19.35 30.35
CA GLY A 279 44.88 19.33 30.91
C GLY A 279 43.84 18.72 29.98
N CYS A 280 44.06 18.76 28.67
CA CYS A 280 43.24 18.12 27.66
C CYS A 280 44.02 17.99 26.37
N LEU A 281 43.53 17.18 25.42
CA LEU A 281 44.25 16.98 24.16
C LEU A 281 44.44 18.29 23.38
N LYS A 282 43.49 19.24 23.39
CA LYS A 282 43.62 20.55 22.70
C LYS A 282 44.78 21.42 23.20
N GLU A 283 45.28 21.18 24.41
CA GLU A 283 46.42 21.90 24.98
C GLU A 283 47.76 21.27 24.59
N SER A 284 47.75 20.02 24.08
CA SER A 284 48.95 19.30 23.67
C SER A 284 49.40 19.72 22.27
N VAL A 285 50.03 20.89 22.17
CA VAL A 285 50.60 21.40 20.91
C VAL A 285 52.00 20.80 20.69
N PRO A 286 52.32 20.22 19.51
CA PRO A 286 51.51 20.14 18.28
C PRO A 286 50.64 18.87 18.15
N GLY A 287 50.67 17.94 19.12
CA GLY A 287 49.99 16.65 19.04
C GLY A 287 48.48 16.71 18.77
N CYS A 288 47.79 17.77 19.21
CA CYS A 288 46.39 18.03 18.91
C CYS A 288 46.08 18.13 17.40
N PHE A 289 47.04 18.58 16.59
CA PHE A 289 46.88 18.75 15.15
C PHE A 289 46.98 17.45 14.34
N GLU A 290 47.40 16.35 14.98
CA GLU A 290 47.32 15.01 14.39
C GLU A 290 45.86 14.52 14.29
N PHE A 291 44.99 15.03 15.16
CA PHE A 291 43.57 14.66 15.23
C PHE A 291 42.68 15.61 14.43
N VAL A 292 42.99 16.90 14.42
CA VAL A 292 42.22 17.93 13.70
C VAL A 292 43.15 18.80 12.86
N ARG A 293 42.92 18.83 11.54
CA ARG A 293 43.76 19.56 10.58
C ARG A 293 43.33 21.03 10.52
N VAL A 294 44.15 21.89 11.10
CA VAL A 294 43.97 23.35 11.12
C VAL A 294 45.10 24.01 10.36
N LEU A 295 44.79 25.05 9.58
CA LEU A 295 45.80 25.82 8.85
C LEU A 295 46.81 26.47 9.82
N ASP A 296 48.09 26.42 9.48
CA ASP A 296 49.22 26.96 10.26
C ASP A 296 49.35 26.43 11.70
N GLN A 297 48.61 25.38 12.07
CA GLN A 297 48.63 24.82 13.43
C GLN A 297 48.36 25.88 14.52
N ASP A 298 47.44 26.83 14.26
CA ASP A 298 47.05 27.86 15.22
C ASP A 298 46.07 27.31 16.28
N PRO A 299 46.44 27.26 17.57
CA PRO A 299 45.56 26.79 18.64
C PRO A 299 44.29 27.64 18.81
N SER A 300 44.31 28.91 18.40
CA SER A 300 43.14 29.80 18.51
C SER A 300 41.95 29.34 17.66
N LEU A 301 42.26 28.68 16.53
CA LEU A 301 41.26 28.13 15.61
C LEU A 301 40.61 26.86 16.19
N LEU A 302 41.31 26.07 17.04
CA LEU A 302 40.72 24.92 17.73
C LEU A 302 39.62 25.36 18.70
N ASP A 303 39.84 26.42 19.49
CA ASP A 303 38.80 26.93 20.39
C ASP A 303 37.60 27.50 19.63
N ARG A 304 37.86 28.17 18.49
CA ARG A 304 36.79 28.64 17.60
C ARG A 304 35.99 27.49 17.00
N LEU A 305 36.66 26.43 16.54
CA LEU A 305 36.03 25.21 16.02
C LEU A 305 35.11 24.57 17.06
N LEU A 306 35.58 24.42 18.31
CA LEU A 306 34.79 23.83 19.40
C LEU A 306 33.55 24.67 19.74
N ARG A 307 33.69 26.01 19.77
CA ARG A 307 32.54 26.93 19.95
C ARG A 307 31.52 26.85 18.82
N LEU A 308 31.96 26.61 17.60
CA LEU A 308 31.06 26.44 16.45
C LEU A 308 30.29 25.12 16.53
N LEU A 309 30.91 24.04 17.00
CA LEU A 309 30.20 22.80 17.29
C LEU A 309 29.17 23.01 18.41
N ASP A 310 29.53 23.75 19.46
CA ASP A 310 28.58 24.13 20.52
C ASP A 310 27.39 24.90 19.95
N LYS A 311 27.63 25.84 19.04
CA LYS A 311 26.60 26.63 18.38
C LYS A 311 25.72 25.76 17.48
N ALA A 312 26.32 24.93 16.63
CA ALA A 312 25.61 24.01 15.73
C ALA A 312 24.67 23.08 16.48
N GLN A 313 25.13 22.51 17.59
CA GLN A 313 24.29 21.66 18.45
C GLN A 313 23.15 22.43 19.15
N GLY A 314 23.30 23.73 19.32
CA GLY A 314 22.27 24.61 19.90
C GLY A 314 21.10 24.89 18.97
N ILE A 315 21.26 24.68 17.66
CA ILE A 315 20.21 24.89 16.66
C ILE A 315 19.25 23.70 16.70
N SER A 316 17.95 23.98 16.58
CA SER A 316 16.91 22.95 16.62
C SER A 316 16.89 22.13 15.34
N GLY A 317 17.68 21.05 15.29
CA GLY A 317 17.72 20.09 14.18
C GLY A 317 19.07 19.38 14.08
N SER A 318 19.25 18.51 13.08
CA SER A 318 20.51 17.77 12.88
C SER A 318 21.41 18.38 11.80
N HIS A 319 20.87 19.21 10.91
CA HIS A 319 21.57 19.66 9.72
C HIS A 319 22.66 20.68 10.03
N ALA A 320 22.51 21.46 11.11
CA ALA A 320 23.56 22.33 11.61
C ALA A 320 24.84 21.56 11.97
N VAL A 321 24.70 20.39 12.61
CA VAL A 321 25.82 19.51 12.92
C VAL A 321 26.36 18.86 11.66
N ASP A 322 25.49 18.41 10.74
CA ASP A 322 25.95 17.82 9.48
C ASP A 322 26.72 18.81 8.61
N LEU A 323 26.31 20.09 8.58
CA LEU A 323 27.04 21.17 7.93
C LEU A 323 28.40 21.39 8.57
N PHE A 324 28.45 21.45 9.91
CA PHE A 324 29.72 21.57 10.63
C PHE A 324 30.66 20.43 10.29
N ILE A 325 30.18 19.18 10.26
CA ILE A 325 31.01 18.03 9.88
C ILE A 325 31.46 18.18 8.42
N TYR A 326 30.56 18.51 7.50
CA TYR A 326 30.89 18.68 6.08
C TYR A 326 31.99 19.72 5.86
N LEU A 327 31.86 20.90 6.47
CA LEU A 327 32.78 22.02 6.28
C LEU A 327 34.06 21.89 7.11
N CYS A 328 33.99 21.41 8.35
CA CYS A 328 35.10 21.50 9.29
C CYS A 328 35.79 20.17 9.59
N VAL A 329 35.21 19.03 9.21
CA VAL A 329 35.77 17.70 9.51
C VAL A 329 36.08 16.91 8.24
N ASP A 330 35.12 16.86 7.31
CA ASP A 330 35.25 16.12 6.05
C ASP A 330 35.96 16.92 4.95
N ASN A 331 36.26 18.19 5.20
CA ASN A 331 36.96 19.02 4.25
C ASN A 331 38.38 18.49 4.00
N ARG A 332 38.76 18.43 2.72
CA ARG A 332 40.07 17.92 2.31
C ARG A 332 41.18 18.89 2.69
N ASP A 333 40.88 20.19 2.70
CA ASP A 333 41.81 21.23 3.05
C ASP A 333 41.76 21.51 4.56
N PRO A 334 42.90 21.91 5.18
CA PRO A 334 42.92 22.28 6.59
C PRO A 334 41.94 23.40 6.88
N VAL A 335 41.29 23.33 8.04
CA VAL A 335 40.32 24.35 8.47
C VAL A 335 41.04 25.68 8.72
N ASP A 336 40.60 26.73 8.04
CA ASP A 336 41.15 28.08 8.16
C ASP A 336 40.16 29.08 8.79
N GLY A 337 40.61 30.32 9.02
CA GLY A 337 39.79 31.37 9.59
C GLY A 337 38.60 31.78 8.72
N ASN A 338 38.69 31.66 7.40
CA ASN A 338 37.63 32.04 6.46
C ASN A 338 36.49 31.02 6.47
N LEU A 339 36.83 29.73 6.45
CA LEU A 339 35.90 28.62 6.50
C LEU A 339 35.16 28.57 7.83
N LEU A 340 35.85 28.82 8.95
CA LEU A 340 35.19 28.97 10.25
C LEU A 340 34.25 30.18 10.27
N SER A 341 34.61 31.29 9.61
CA SER A 341 33.73 32.47 9.51
C SER A 341 32.50 32.19 8.64
N LEU A 342 32.66 31.49 7.51
CA LEU A 342 31.55 31.02 6.70
C LEU A 342 30.61 30.10 7.51
N THR A 343 31.18 29.11 8.20
CA THR A 343 30.41 28.20 9.07
C THR A 343 29.65 28.98 10.14
N ASP A 344 30.29 29.92 10.82
CA ASP A 344 29.69 30.77 11.85
C ASP A 344 28.49 31.56 11.31
N THR A 345 28.68 32.20 10.15
CA THR A 345 27.69 33.02 9.46
C THR A 345 26.49 32.18 9.00
N ILE A 346 26.72 30.95 8.52
CA ILE A 346 25.63 30.03 8.16
C ILE A 346 24.86 29.60 9.42
N LEU A 347 25.55 29.29 10.52
CA LEU A 347 24.92 28.92 11.77
C LEU A 347 24.13 30.09 12.41
N ASP A 348 24.54 31.35 12.18
CA ASP A 348 23.81 32.54 12.63
C ASP A 348 22.43 32.71 11.98
N THR A 349 22.16 32.02 10.86
CA THR A 349 20.81 32.00 10.28
C THR A 349 19.79 31.37 11.24
N GLY A 350 20.23 30.51 12.17
CA GLY A 350 19.40 29.86 13.19
C GLY A 350 18.31 28.92 12.65
N SER A 351 18.22 28.76 11.33
CA SER A 351 17.19 27.99 10.63
C SER A 351 17.75 26.67 10.15
N ASP A 352 17.36 25.57 10.77
CA ASP A 352 17.81 24.23 10.38
C ASP A 352 17.43 23.89 8.93
N ASP A 353 16.24 24.32 8.47
CA ASP A 353 15.81 24.17 7.07
C ASP A 353 16.68 24.98 6.11
N GLY A 354 17.07 26.19 6.51
CA GLY A 354 17.96 27.05 5.72
C GLY A 354 19.36 26.47 5.63
N ILE A 355 19.88 25.96 6.76
CA ILE A 355 21.18 25.28 6.83
C ILE A 355 21.16 24.00 6.00
N HIS A 356 20.06 23.22 6.05
CA HIS A 356 19.90 22.04 5.22
C HIS A 356 19.95 22.36 3.73
N ALA A 357 19.28 23.43 3.30
CA ALA A 357 19.33 23.87 1.91
C ALA A 357 20.77 24.20 1.50
N ILE A 358 21.49 24.97 2.33
CA ILE A 358 22.89 25.35 2.05
C ILE A 358 23.80 24.11 2.00
N LEU A 359 23.65 23.18 2.94
CA LEU A 359 24.38 21.91 2.95
C LEU A 359 24.10 21.09 1.68
N GLN A 360 22.84 20.98 1.26
CA GLN A 360 22.47 20.27 0.04
C GLN A 360 23.18 20.87 -1.18
N TRP A 361 23.23 22.18 -1.28
CA TRP A 361 23.94 22.88 -2.34
C TRP A 361 25.46 22.62 -2.29
N LEU A 362 26.09 22.83 -1.13
CA LEU A 362 27.54 22.67 -0.95
C LEU A 362 28.01 21.23 -1.14
N SER A 363 27.20 20.24 -0.77
CA SER A 363 27.55 18.81 -0.82
C SER A 363 27.80 18.22 -2.22
N ASN A 364 27.87 19.06 -3.27
CA ASN A 364 28.15 18.68 -4.65
C ASN A 364 27.22 17.59 -5.15
N LEU A 365 25.91 17.81 -5.03
CA LEU A 365 24.89 16.92 -5.59
C LEU A 365 25.21 16.65 -7.07
N THR A 366 25.46 15.39 -7.41
CA THR A 366 25.68 15.01 -8.81
C THR A 366 24.37 15.16 -9.58
N GLY A 367 24.45 15.83 -10.73
CA GLY A 367 23.32 16.07 -11.62
C GLY A 367 22.59 17.39 -11.37
N PHE A 368 22.27 18.09 -12.47
CA PHE A 368 21.68 19.42 -12.46
C PHE A 368 20.30 19.48 -11.75
N ASN A 369 19.49 18.40 -11.77
CA ASN A 369 18.14 18.43 -11.17
C ASN A 369 18.18 18.54 -9.64
N ASN A 370 19.11 17.84 -8.99
CA ASN A 370 19.31 17.93 -7.54
C ASN A 370 19.89 19.28 -7.16
N ARG A 371 20.88 19.78 -7.94
CA ARG A 371 21.42 21.14 -7.79
C ARG A 371 20.33 22.21 -7.95
N MET A 372 19.44 22.07 -8.93
CA MET A 372 18.33 22.98 -9.18
C MET A 372 17.36 23.07 -7.98
N VAL A 373 16.98 21.93 -7.40
CA VAL A 373 16.12 21.90 -6.21
C VAL A 373 16.83 22.52 -5.01
N ALA A 374 18.13 22.25 -4.82
CA ALA A 374 18.92 22.86 -3.76
C ALA A 374 19.00 24.38 -3.93
N LEU A 375 19.37 24.87 -5.11
CA LEU A 375 19.45 26.30 -5.44
C LEU A 375 18.11 27.03 -5.23
N THR A 376 17.00 26.40 -5.62
CA THR A 376 15.64 26.94 -5.40
C THR A 376 15.37 27.22 -3.92
N LYS A 377 15.86 26.36 -3.02
CA LYS A 377 15.70 26.50 -1.56
C LYS A 377 16.75 27.43 -0.93
N VAL A 378 17.97 27.45 -1.47
CA VAL A 378 19.09 28.24 -0.95
C VAL A 378 18.95 29.73 -1.22
N LEU A 379 18.49 30.11 -2.42
CA LEU A 379 18.42 31.52 -2.83
C LEU A 379 17.61 32.42 -1.86
N PRO A 380 16.42 32.00 -1.35
CA PRO A 380 15.69 32.77 -0.34
C PRO A 380 16.42 32.89 1.01
N VAL A 381 17.12 31.82 1.42
CA VAL A 381 17.85 31.77 2.70
C VAL A 381 19.02 32.75 2.66
N LEU A 382 19.81 32.73 1.59
CA LEU A 382 20.90 33.67 1.37
C LEU A 382 20.38 35.11 1.21
N GLY A 383 19.21 35.29 0.60
CA GLY A 383 18.55 36.61 0.49
C GLY A 383 18.28 37.29 1.84
N SER A 384 18.25 36.53 2.94
CA SER A 384 18.00 37.06 4.29
C SER A 384 19.28 37.45 5.06
N SER A 385 20.47 37.16 4.52
CA SER A 385 21.76 37.45 5.17
C SER A 385 22.74 38.17 4.24
N LEU A 386 23.06 39.43 4.54
CA LEU A 386 24.00 40.24 3.76
C LEU A 386 25.42 39.66 3.77
N ASP A 387 25.84 39.10 4.90
CA ASP A 387 27.18 38.52 5.04
C ASP A 387 27.34 37.30 4.14
N LEU A 388 26.35 36.41 4.09
CA LEU A 388 26.35 35.24 3.20
C LEU A 388 26.30 35.63 1.72
N GLN A 389 25.55 36.69 1.37
CA GLN A 389 25.53 37.21 0.01
C GLN A 389 26.93 37.64 -0.42
N SER A 390 27.65 38.37 0.44
CA SER A 390 29.01 38.83 0.12
C SER A 390 30.02 37.68 -0.05
N MET A 391 29.88 36.61 0.73
CA MET A 391 30.80 35.46 0.71
C MET A 391 30.54 34.49 -0.45
N LEU A 392 29.27 34.28 -0.83
CA LEU A 392 28.88 33.19 -1.74
C LEU A 392 28.37 33.67 -3.11
N ALA A 393 28.16 34.97 -3.33
CA ALA A 393 27.53 35.47 -4.57
C ALA A 393 28.25 35.02 -5.86
N GLY A 394 29.59 35.01 -5.87
CA GLY A 394 30.36 34.70 -7.08
C GLY A 394 30.28 33.22 -7.48
N GLU A 395 30.36 32.30 -6.52
CA GLU A 395 30.22 30.86 -6.79
C GLU A 395 28.77 30.52 -7.15
N LEU A 396 27.82 31.12 -6.44
CA LEU A 396 26.40 30.89 -6.66
C LEU A 396 25.91 31.39 -8.02
N SER A 397 26.39 32.54 -8.50
CA SER A 397 25.97 33.07 -9.80
C SER A 397 26.35 32.13 -10.95
N ASN A 398 27.56 31.56 -10.90
CA ASN A 398 28.02 30.62 -11.92
C ASN A 398 27.18 29.33 -11.89
N ASP A 399 26.93 28.79 -10.70
CA ASP A 399 26.15 27.56 -10.52
C ASP A 399 24.69 27.73 -10.99
N VAL A 400 24.05 28.84 -10.61
CA VAL A 400 22.68 29.19 -11.03
C VAL A 400 22.55 29.23 -12.56
N VAL A 401 23.52 29.84 -13.24
CA VAL A 401 23.53 29.94 -14.71
C VAL A 401 23.73 28.57 -15.35
N GLU A 402 24.75 27.82 -14.91
CA GLU A 402 25.06 26.48 -15.41
C GLU A 402 23.86 25.52 -15.27
N VAL A 403 23.25 25.50 -14.08
CA VAL A 403 22.13 24.60 -13.76
C VAL A 403 20.88 24.98 -14.52
N MET A 404 20.55 26.27 -14.61
CA MET A 404 19.39 26.72 -15.38
C MET A 404 19.55 26.35 -16.85
N LEU A 405 20.68 26.68 -17.48
CA LEU A 405 20.92 26.37 -18.90
C LEU A 405 20.89 24.85 -19.17
N SER A 406 21.49 24.05 -18.28
CA SER A 406 21.46 22.60 -18.37
C SER A 406 20.03 22.05 -18.27
N ALA A 407 19.22 22.57 -17.34
CA ALA A 407 17.85 22.15 -17.15
C ALA A 407 16.97 22.53 -18.36
N GLN A 408 17.13 23.74 -18.89
CA GLN A 408 16.41 24.21 -20.08
C GLN A 408 16.76 23.37 -21.32
N SER A 409 18.04 23.07 -21.53
CA SER A 409 18.53 22.22 -22.62
C SER A 409 17.97 20.80 -22.54
N GLU A 410 18.07 20.16 -21.37
CA GLU A 410 17.53 18.81 -21.15
C GLU A 410 16.01 18.79 -21.37
N TYR A 411 15.29 19.77 -20.82
CA TYR A 411 13.84 19.85 -21.00
C TYR A 411 13.46 20.02 -22.46
N GLY A 412 14.21 20.83 -23.22
CA GLY A 412 14.06 21.00 -24.66
C GLY A 412 14.15 19.68 -25.44
N ALA A 413 15.12 18.83 -25.08
CA ALA A 413 15.30 17.49 -25.67
C ALA A 413 14.20 16.50 -25.22
N MET A 414 13.77 16.56 -23.96
CA MET A 414 12.69 15.71 -23.46
C MET A 414 11.35 15.99 -24.14
N LEU A 415 11.09 17.25 -24.53
CA LEU A 415 9.85 17.63 -25.23
C LEU A 415 9.65 16.88 -26.56
N ASP A 416 10.71 16.38 -27.19
CA ASP A 416 10.60 15.56 -28.41
C ASP A 416 10.03 14.17 -28.12
N THR A 417 10.27 13.62 -26.93
CA THR A 417 9.84 12.26 -26.56
C THR A 417 8.61 12.23 -25.64
N GLY A 418 8.34 13.30 -24.89
CA GLY A 418 7.25 13.37 -23.91
C GLY A 418 7.09 14.77 -23.31
N VAL A 419 6.37 14.88 -22.18
CA VAL A 419 6.23 16.15 -21.45
C VAL A 419 6.62 15.91 -20.00
N ALA A 420 7.85 16.30 -19.65
CA ALA A 420 8.46 16.01 -18.35
C ALA A 420 8.01 17.03 -17.29
N GLU A 421 6.75 16.93 -16.84
CA GLU A 421 6.11 17.88 -15.92
C GLU A 421 6.97 18.24 -14.70
N ASN A 422 7.52 17.25 -13.98
CA ASN A 422 8.36 17.51 -12.80
C ASN A 422 9.58 18.38 -13.11
N LEU A 423 10.24 18.16 -14.24
CA LEU A 423 11.40 18.95 -14.65
C LEU A 423 10.97 20.38 -15.00
N ALA A 424 9.85 20.53 -15.69
CA ALA A 424 9.26 21.82 -16.04
C ALA A 424 8.94 22.66 -14.79
N MET A 425 8.35 22.03 -13.78
CA MET A 425 7.99 22.68 -12.51
C MET A 425 9.22 23.07 -11.70
N ASN A 426 10.28 22.26 -11.73
CA ASN A 426 11.54 22.60 -11.08
C ASN A 426 12.24 23.79 -11.78
N ILE A 427 12.25 23.84 -13.12
CA ILE A 427 12.78 24.98 -13.89
C ILE A 427 12.00 26.25 -13.54
N HIS A 428 10.68 26.16 -13.46
CA HIS A 428 9.82 27.29 -13.08
C HIS A 428 10.13 27.79 -11.66
N ALA A 429 10.22 26.88 -10.69
CA ALA A 429 10.51 27.22 -9.30
C ALA A 429 11.89 27.86 -9.13
N LEU A 430 12.92 27.31 -9.76
CA LEU A 430 14.26 27.90 -9.78
C LEU A 430 14.23 29.28 -10.44
N GLY A 431 13.55 29.41 -11.59
CA GLY A 431 13.40 30.68 -12.29
C GLY A 431 12.78 31.78 -11.43
N LYS A 432 11.70 31.44 -10.69
CA LYS A 432 11.11 32.36 -9.69
C LYS A 432 12.08 32.71 -8.56
N ALA A 433 12.80 31.73 -8.02
CA ALA A 433 13.77 31.97 -6.95
C ALA A 433 14.88 32.93 -7.41
N ILE A 434 15.39 32.78 -8.64
CA ILE A 434 16.38 33.69 -9.25
C ILE A 434 15.80 35.10 -9.43
N VAL A 435 14.57 35.21 -9.92
CA VAL A 435 13.90 36.51 -10.09
C VAL A 435 13.69 37.21 -8.74
N TRP A 436 13.40 36.47 -7.66
CA TRP A 436 13.27 37.07 -6.33
C TRP A 436 14.60 37.39 -5.65
N ALA A 437 15.69 36.71 -6.02
CA ALA A 437 17.04 36.98 -5.55
C ALA A 437 17.66 38.22 -6.23
N THR A 438 17.07 39.40 -6.01
CA THR A 438 17.50 40.68 -6.60
C THR A 438 18.96 41.02 -6.34
N TRP A 439 19.49 40.59 -5.19
CA TRP A 439 20.89 40.74 -4.79
C TRP A 439 21.88 40.00 -5.71
N LEU A 440 21.43 38.96 -6.41
CA LEU A 440 22.27 38.17 -7.31
C LEU A 440 22.33 38.76 -8.73
N TRP A 441 21.38 39.63 -9.10
CA TRP A 441 21.25 40.16 -10.47
C TRP A 441 22.52 40.83 -11.02
N PRO A 442 23.30 41.62 -10.25
CA PRO A 442 24.52 42.23 -10.75
C PRO A 442 25.57 41.21 -11.23
N SER A 443 25.50 39.97 -10.74
CA SER A 443 26.42 38.88 -11.07
C SER A 443 25.88 37.91 -12.13
N LEU A 444 24.64 38.11 -12.61
CA LEU A 444 24.00 37.25 -13.62
C LEU A 444 24.11 37.84 -15.03
N PRO A 445 24.05 37.02 -16.09
CA PRO A 445 23.95 37.50 -17.46
C PRO A 445 22.74 38.44 -17.66
N PRO A 446 22.89 39.55 -18.41
CA PRO A 446 21.87 40.59 -18.52
C PRO A 446 20.54 40.09 -19.13
N ASP A 447 20.59 39.06 -19.97
CA ASP A 447 19.43 38.51 -20.68
C ASP A 447 18.68 37.43 -19.90
N LEU A 448 19.30 36.86 -18.85
CA LEU A 448 18.73 35.74 -18.09
C LEU A 448 17.49 36.18 -17.29
N VAL A 449 17.60 37.24 -16.50
CA VAL A 449 16.49 37.72 -15.65
C VAL A 449 15.29 38.20 -16.47
N PRO A 450 15.44 39.00 -17.56
CA PRO A 450 14.34 39.33 -18.45
C PRO A 450 13.65 38.08 -19.05
N THR A 451 14.42 37.04 -19.38
CA THR A 451 13.87 35.78 -19.88
C THR A 451 13.07 35.03 -18.82
N LEU A 452 13.59 34.91 -17.60
CA LEU A 452 12.89 34.25 -16.50
C LEU A 452 11.64 35.02 -16.03
N ARG A 453 11.59 36.35 -16.18
CA ARG A 453 10.37 37.14 -15.91
C ARG A 453 9.23 36.86 -16.89
N ARG A 454 9.53 36.29 -18.07
CA ARG A 454 8.52 35.85 -19.05
C ARG A 454 7.95 34.46 -18.73
N LEU A 455 8.43 33.79 -17.68
CA LEU A 455 7.87 32.53 -17.24
C LEU A 455 6.37 32.68 -16.90
N PRO A 456 5.53 31.73 -17.34
CA PRO A 456 4.10 31.81 -17.06
C PRO A 456 3.78 31.66 -15.58
N PRO A 457 2.58 32.08 -15.13
CA PRO A 457 2.09 31.74 -13.80
C PRO A 457 2.09 30.23 -13.56
N GLN A 458 2.31 29.83 -12.32
CA GLN A 458 2.36 28.41 -11.93
C GLN A 458 1.03 27.69 -12.21
N GLU A 459 -0.09 28.38 -11.96
CA GLU A 459 -1.45 27.91 -12.25
C GLU A 459 -1.62 27.60 -13.74
N THR A 460 -1.14 28.50 -14.61
CA THR A 460 -1.17 28.31 -16.06
C THR A 460 -0.39 27.08 -16.52
N LEU A 461 0.74 26.75 -15.88
CA LEU A 461 1.48 25.51 -16.19
C LEU A 461 0.72 24.26 -15.75
N HIS A 462 0.07 24.28 -14.58
CA HIS A 462 -0.77 23.17 -14.14
C HIS A 462 -1.95 22.96 -15.09
N ASP A 463 -2.63 24.02 -15.51
CA ASP A 463 -3.74 23.94 -16.47
C ASP A 463 -3.28 23.30 -17.80
N ILE A 464 -2.08 23.65 -18.25
CA ILE A 464 -1.48 23.10 -19.46
C ILE A 464 -1.13 21.61 -19.30
N PHE A 465 -0.54 21.21 -18.17
CA PHE A 465 -0.20 19.80 -17.91
C PHE A 465 -1.43 18.94 -17.67
N ASP A 466 -2.45 19.44 -16.98
CA ASP A 466 -3.76 18.78 -16.84
C ASP A 466 -4.42 18.59 -18.21
N SER A 467 -4.36 19.61 -19.08
CA SER A 467 -4.88 19.50 -20.45
C SER A 467 -4.16 18.41 -21.26
N LEU A 468 -2.83 18.26 -21.12
CA LEU A 468 -2.06 17.20 -21.80
C LEU A 468 -2.44 15.78 -21.39
N GLN A 469 -3.11 15.59 -20.26
CA GLN A 469 -3.65 14.28 -19.85
C GLN A 469 -4.94 13.92 -20.61
N THR A 470 -5.57 14.90 -21.27
CA THR A 470 -6.76 14.67 -22.09
C THR A 470 -6.35 14.23 -23.51
N PRO A 471 -6.95 13.16 -24.07
CA PRO A 471 -6.56 12.63 -25.39
C PRO A 471 -6.74 13.61 -26.55
N GLN A 472 -7.49 14.68 -26.34
CA GLN A 472 -7.93 15.63 -27.37
C GLN A 472 -7.11 16.94 -27.37
N ALA A 473 -6.12 17.08 -26.48
CA ALA A 473 -5.33 18.30 -26.37
C ALA A 473 -4.39 18.52 -27.57
N PRO A 474 -4.20 19.78 -28.03
CA PRO A 474 -3.32 20.13 -29.14
C PRO A 474 -1.83 20.03 -28.72
N THR A 475 -1.36 18.79 -28.62
CA THR A 475 -0.06 18.41 -28.04
C THR A 475 1.12 19.10 -28.74
N ALA A 476 1.05 19.33 -30.06
CA ALA A 476 2.12 20.00 -30.81
C ALA A 476 2.28 21.48 -30.43
N LEU A 477 1.17 22.22 -30.37
CA LEU A 477 1.19 23.64 -29.99
C LEU A 477 1.64 23.83 -28.53
N ILE A 478 1.17 22.95 -27.63
CA ILE A 478 1.57 22.97 -26.22
C ILE A 478 3.07 22.69 -26.07
N LYS A 479 3.62 21.71 -26.79
CA LYS A 479 5.06 21.43 -26.78
C LYS A 479 5.89 22.62 -27.30
N SER A 480 5.46 23.27 -28.37
CA SER A 480 6.12 24.48 -28.88
C SER A 480 6.10 25.63 -27.88
N TYR A 481 4.97 25.85 -27.21
CA TYR A 481 4.87 26.83 -26.13
C TYR A 481 5.81 26.50 -24.97
N LEU A 482 5.81 25.26 -24.47
CA LEU A 482 6.67 24.84 -23.37
C LEU A 482 8.16 24.96 -23.73
N ARG A 483 8.52 24.74 -24.99
CA ARG A 483 9.89 24.93 -25.49
C ARG A 483 10.33 26.40 -25.43
N VAL A 484 9.47 27.32 -25.87
CA VAL A 484 9.76 28.77 -25.81
C VAL A 484 9.73 29.27 -24.36
N ALA A 485 8.72 28.88 -23.59
CA ALA A 485 8.48 29.40 -22.25
C ALA A 485 9.46 28.84 -21.19
N LEU A 486 9.81 27.55 -21.27
CA LEU A 486 10.60 26.87 -20.24
C LEU A 486 11.96 26.38 -20.72
N ALA A 487 12.09 25.94 -21.98
CA ALA A 487 13.36 25.43 -22.51
C ALA A 487 14.28 26.52 -23.12
N GLY A 488 13.89 27.80 -22.99
CA GLY A 488 14.69 28.92 -23.50
C GLY A 488 14.69 29.05 -25.03
N GLY A 489 13.69 28.49 -25.73
CA GLY A 489 13.57 28.62 -27.19
C GLY A 489 13.14 30.03 -27.62
N ASP A 490 13.50 30.41 -28.85
CA ASP A 490 13.05 31.66 -29.46
C ASP A 490 11.60 31.56 -29.96
N GLY A 491 10.79 32.56 -29.66
CA GLY A 491 9.41 32.65 -30.14
C GLY A 491 8.52 33.60 -29.33
N ASP A 492 7.33 33.86 -29.85
CA ASP A 492 6.31 34.65 -29.14
C ASP A 492 5.46 33.73 -28.24
N ALA A 493 5.95 33.49 -27.03
CA ALA A 493 5.24 32.71 -26.01
C ALA A 493 3.85 33.29 -25.70
N ALA A 494 3.67 34.60 -25.79
CA ALA A 494 2.39 35.25 -25.48
C ALA A 494 1.34 34.96 -26.56
N ALA A 495 1.72 35.01 -27.84
CA ALA A 495 0.83 34.63 -28.94
C ALA A 495 0.44 33.14 -28.89
N MET A 496 1.40 32.26 -28.57
CA MET A 496 1.14 30.83 -28.40
C MET A 496 0.24 30.58 -27.19
N LEU A 497 0.50 31.24 -26.06
CA LEU A 497 -0.32 31.13 -24.86
C LEU A 497 -1.74 31.65 -25.09
N ALA A 498 -1.93 32.75 -25.80
CA ALA A 498 -3.26 33.26 -26.14
C ALA A 498 -4.07 32.27 -27.01
N THR A 499 -3.40 31.48 -27.85
CA THR A 499 -4.03 30.42 -28.65
C THR A 499 -4.33 29.19 -27.80
N ILE A 500 -3.39 28.80 -26.92
CA ILE A 500 -3.57 27.71 -25.96
C ILE A 500 -4.70 28.03 -24.98
N GLN A 501 -4.75 29.23 -24.42
CA GLN A 501 -5.79 29.69 -23.49
C GLN A 501 -7.17 29.76 -24.14
N ARG A 502 -7.26 30.16 -25.42
CA ARG A 502 -8.51 30.09 -26.20
C ARG A 502 -9.04 28.66 -26.25
N ASN A 503 -8.15 27.68 -26.45
CA ASN A 503 -8.52 26.27 -26.48
C ASN A 503 -8.77 25.68 -25.08
N ILE A 504 -7.91 25.97 -24.09
CA ILE A 504 -8.00 25.45 -22.71
C ILE A 504 -9.33 25.80 -22.05
N ARG A 505 -9.97 26.92 -22.41
CA ARG A 505 -11.32 27.30 -21.93
C ARG A 505 -12.40 26.24 -22.20
N PHE A 506 -12.16 25.28 -23.09
CA PHE A 506 -13.07 24.16 -23.34
C PHE A 506 -12.57 22.84 -22.72
N TRP A 507 -11.32 22.76 -22.26
CA TRP A 507 -10.66 21.53 -21.79
C TRP A 507 -10.25 21.56 -20.32
N GLY A 508 -10.54 22.65 -19.60
CA GLY A 508 -10.30 22.77 -18.17
C GLY A 508 -11.23 21.87 -17.34
N LYS A 509 -10.79 21.46 -16.14
CA LYS A 509 -11.51 20.55 -15.22
C LYS A 509 -12.94 20.99 -14.88
N ASP A 510 -13.22 22.28 -14.93
CA ASP A 510 -14.52 22.86 -14.55
C ASP A 510 -15.49 23.04 -15.73
N VAL A 511 -15.04 22.77 -16.95
CA VAL A 511 -15.89 22.85 -18.13
C VAL A 511 -16.63 21.52 -18.23
N ASP A 512 -17.95 21.58 -18.08
CA ASP A 512 -18.83 20.44 -18.27
C ASP A 512 -18.52 19.78 -19.64
N SER A 513 -18.35 18.46 -19.62
CA SER A 513 -17.95 17.67 -20.79
C SER A 513 -18.86 17.90 -22.01
N ASP A 514 -20.12 18.27 -21.80
CA ASP A 514 -21.08 18.53 -22.86
C ASP A 514 -20.73 19.83 -23.62
N ARG A 515 -20.19 20.85 -22.94
CA ARG A 515 -19.70 22.09 -23.58
C ARG A 515 -18.44 21.84 -24.40
N ALA A 516 -17.52 21.04 -23.87
CA ALA A 516 -16.29 20.67 -24.56
C ALA A 516 -16.58 19.89 -25.85
N HIS A 517 -17.48 18.90 -25.76
CA HIS A 517 -17.93 18.13 -26.92
C HIS A 517 -18.65 18.99 -27.95
N LEU A 518 -19.51 19.92 -27.51
CA LEU A 518 -20.23 20.82 -28.41
C LEU A 518 -19.27 21.78 -29.13
N ALA A 519 -18.30 22.35 -28.42
CA ALA A 519 -17.27 23.22 -29.01
C ALA A 519 -16.41 22.49 -30.04
N LEU A 520 -16.05 21.23 -29.76
CA LEU A 520 -15.35 20.38 -30.71
C LEU A 520 -16.21 20.08 -31.95
N ALA A 521 -17.51 19.81 -31.75
CA ALA A 521 -18.43 19.55 -32.85
C ALA A 521 -18.57 20.78 -33.77
N ILE A 522 -18.70 21.99 -33.21
CA ILE A 522 -18.74 23.26 -33.97
C ILE A 522 -17.43 23.48 -34.73
N SER A 523 -16.29 23.27 -34.06
CA SER A 523 -14.96 23.50 -34.66
C SER A 523 -14.62 22.54 -35.81
N ASN A 524 -15.26 21.37 -35.84
CA ASN A 524 -15.03 20.34 -36.86
C ASN A 524 -16.04 20.39 -38.02
N MET A 525 -17.02 21.30 -38.00
CA MET A 525 -17.99 21.43 -39.09
C MET A 525 -17.40 22.22 -40.26
N ASP A 526 -17.24 21.54 -41.39
CA ASP A 526 -16.76 22.15 -42.63
C ASP A 526 -17.86 22.98 -43.29
N GLY A 527 -17.49 24.09 -43.94
CA GLY A 527 -18.40 24.93 -44.73
C GLY A 527 -19.18 25.99 -43.95
N ILE A 528 -18.96 26.13 -42.63
CA ILE A 528 -19.51 27.22 -41.83
C ILE A 528 -18.53 28.41 -41.85
N GLU A 529 -19.06 29.63 -41.98
CA GLU A 529 -18.25 30.85 -41.97
C GLU A 529 -17.52 31.00 -40.62
N ALA A 530 -16.22 31.33 -40.66
CA ALA A 530 -15.37 31.39 -39.47
C ALA A 530 -15.91 32.36 -38.39
N GLN A 531 -16.55 33.44 -38.81
CA GLN A 531 -17.16 34.41 -37.89
C GLN A 531 -18.35 33.80 -37.13
N VAL A 532 -19.24 33.10 -37.84
CA VAL A 532 -20.41 32.43 -37.23
C VAL A 532 -19.96 31.31 -36.27
N SER A 533 -18.90 30.58 -36.63
CA SER A 533 -18.32 29.55 -35.75
C SER A 533 -17.74 30.15 -34.46
N GLU A 534 -16.97 31.25 -34.56
CA GLU A 534 -16.41 31.94 -33.40
C GLU A 534 -17.51 32.51 -32.48
N ASP A 535 -18.53 33.15 -33.05
CA ASP A 535 -19.65 33.71 -32.27
C ASP A 535 -20.41 32.60 -31.52
N CYS A 536 -20.63 31.45 -32.16
CA CYS A 536 -21.21 30.27 -31.53
C CYS A 536 -20.31 29.68 -30.43
N LEU A 537 -18.99 29.58 -30.64
CA LEU A 537 -18.05 29.07 -29.63
C LEU A 537 -17.99 29.95 -28.38
N GLN A 538 -18.03 31.28 -28.54
CA GLN A 538 -18.14 32.19 -27.40
C GLN A 538 -19.49 32.00 -26.70
N ARG A 539 -20.57 31.83 -27.46
CA ARG A 539 -21.90 31.61 -26.90
C ARG A 539 -22.00 30.30 -26.12
N VAL A 540 -21.34 29.22 -26.56
CA VAL A 540 -21.30 27.92 -25.85
C VAL A 540 -20.79 28.04 -24.42
N LEU A 541 -19.94 29.02 -24.08
CA LEU A 541 -19.44 29.18 -22.70
C LEU A 541 -20.50 29.72 -21.74
N VAL A 542 -21.41 30.57 -22.23
CA VAL A 542 -22.44 31.25 -21.42
C VAL A 542 -23.84 30.70 -21.63
N GLU A 543 -24.02 29.79 -22.59
CA GLU A 543 -25.34 29.23 -22.89
C GLU A 543 -25.86 28.38 -21.74
N ASP A 544 -27.17 28.24 -21.60
CA ASP A 544 -27.72 27.35 -20.59
C ASP A 544 -27.35 25.89 -20.88
N LEU A 545 -27.02 25.16 -19.82
CA LEU A 545 -26.58 23.76 -19.91
C LEU A 545 -27.66 22.85 -20.53
N VAL A 546 -28.93 23.24 -20.43
CA VAL A 546 -30.05 22.50 -21.04
C VAL A 546 -29.97 22.57 -22.56
N LEU A 547 -29.64 23.73 -23.14
CA LEU A 547 -29.41 23.85 -24.58
C LEU A 547 -28.13 23.13 -25.00
N VAL A 548 -27.03 23.29 -24.25
CA VAL A 548 -25.75 22.63 -24.57
C VAL A 548 -25.91 21.11 -24.62
N ARG A 549 -26.54 20.51 -23.60
CA ARG A 549 -26.84 19.07 -23.54
C ARG A 549 -27.76 18.60 -24.65
N ALA A 550 -28.66 19.47 -25.11
CA ALA A 550 -29.55 19.16 -26.22
C ALA A 550 -28.84 19.25 -27.57
N LEU A 551 -27.91 20.20 -27.75
CA LEU A 551 -27.18 20.41 -29.01
C LEU A 551 -26.03 19.41 -29.20
N SER A 552 -25.29 19.08 -28.14
CA SER A 552 -24.10 18.22 -28.20
C SER A 552 -24.30 16.89 -28.93
N PRO A 553 -25.32 16.05 -28.60
CA PRO A 553 -25.56 14.79 -29.30
C PRO A 553 -26.08 14.97 -30.74
N VAL A 554 -26.72 16.11 -31.03
CA VAL A 554 -27.31 16.39 -32.34
C VAL A 554 -26.21 16.79 -33.33
N MET A 555 -25.29 17.65 -32.89
CA MET A 555 -24.24 18.24 -33.72
C MET A 555 -23.08 17.28 -34.06
N GLY A 556 -22.90 16.19 -33.31
CA GLY A 556 -21.85 15.21 -33.59
C GLY A 556 -22.04 14.35 -34.86
N THR A 557 -23.18 14.45 -35.54
CA THR A 557 -23.56 13.52 -36.64
C THR A 557 -23.58 14.14 -38.04
N ASP A 558 -23.33 15.44 -38.16
CA ASP A 558 -23.33 16.22 -39.42
C ASP A 558 -24.35 15.75 -40.49
N SER A 559 -25.61 15.56 -40.10
CA SER A 559 -26.66 14.91 -40.92
C SER A 559 -27.89 15.80 -41.18
N ASN A 560 -28.77 15.42 -42.12
CA ASN A 560 -30.07 16.08 -42.31
C ASN A 560 -30.94 16.09 -41.04
N HIS A 561 -30.85 15.02 -40.25
CA HIS A 561 -31.51 14.92 -38.95
C HIS A 561 -31.02 15.98 -37.95
N CYS A 562 -29.73 16.35 -38.02
CA CYS A 562 -29.15 17.42 -37.21
C CYS A 562 -29.89 18.74 -37.43
N CYS A 563 -30.10 19.14 -38.69
CA CYS A 563 -30.86 20.34 -39.03
C CYS A 563 -32.29 20.32 -38.46
N VAL A 564 -32.94 19.14 -38.51
CA VAL A 564 -34.32 18.99 -38.01
C VAL A 564 -34.42 19.18 -36.51
N GLU A 565 -33.56 18.52 -35.75
CA GLU A 565 -33.60 18.61 -34.29
C GLU A 565 -33.11 19.97 -33.80
N ILE A 566 -32.12 20.60 -34.43
CA ILE A 566 -31.69 21.96 -34.06
C ILE A 566 -32.83 22.96 -34.26
N ALA A 567 -33.51 22.96 -35.41
CA ALA A 567 -34.62 23.88 -35.61
C ALA A 567 -35.79 23.57 -34.65
N ARG A 568 -36.08 22.31 -34.37
CA ARG A 568 -37.11 21.96 -33.37
C ARG A 568 -36.75 22.47 -31.98
N LEU A 569 -35.50 22.34 -31.56
CA LEU A 569 -35.02 22.83 -30.27
C LEU A 569 -35.15 24.34 -30.18
N PHE A 570 -34.71 25.07 -31.21
CA PHE A 570 -34.81 26.53 -31.22
C PHE A 570 -36.26 27.00 -31.30
N ALA A 571 -37.09 26.40 -32.16
CA ALA A 571 -38.50 26.79 -32.32
C ALA A 571 -39.27 26.61 -31.00
N ARG A 572 -39.02 25.49 -30.30
CA ARG A 572 -39.61 25.23 -28.99
C ARG A 572 -39.18 26.28 -27.96
N ARG A 573 -37.92 26.72 -27.97
CA ARG A 573 -37.45 27.79 -27.06
C ARG A 573 -38.15 29.11 -27.36
N VAL A 574 -38.26 29.48 -28.64
CA VAL A 574 -38.98 30.69 -29.08
C VAL A 574 -40.45 30.65 -28.67
N ILE A 575 -41.15 29.53 -28.88
CA ILE A 575 -42.56 29.33 -28.46
C ILE A 575 -42.72 29.47 -26.94
N LEU A 576 -41.74 29.02 -26.16
CA LEU A 576 -41.73 29.14 -24.70
C LEU A 576 -41.29 30.54 -24.20
N GLY A 577 -41.02 31.48 -25.10
CA GLY A 577 -40.58 32.84 -24.77
C GLY A 577 -39.12 32.93 -24.34
N HIS A 578 -38.32 31.88 -24.53
CA HIS A 578 -36.89 31.92 -24.30
C HIS A 578 -36.17 32.53 -25.51
N LYS A 579 -35.20 33.40 -25.25
CA LYS A 579 -34.35 33.97 -26.30
C LYS A 579 -33.39 32.90 -26.83
N VAL A 580 -33.36 32.75 -28.15
CA VAL A 580 -32.27 32.07 -28.88
C VAL A 580 -31.36 33.19 -29.41
N ASP A 581 -30.05 33.04 -29.24
CA ASP A 581 -29.08 34.05 -29.69
C ASP A 581 -28.99 34.09 -31.22
N ASP A 582 -28.66 35.25 -31.79
CA ASP A 582 -28.69 35.48 -33.24
C ASP A 582 -27.68 34.58 -33.96
N CYS A 583 -26.50 34.34 -33.34
CA CYS A 583 -25.47 33.45 -33.89
C CYS A 583 -25.98 32.02 -34.14
N TRP A 584 -26.94 31.54 -33.32
CA TRP A 584 -27.52 30.21 -33.50
C TRP A 584 -28.48 30.15 -34.69
N TYR A 585 -29.17 31.25 -35.03
CA TYR A 585 -29.99 31.33 -36.23
C TYR A 585 -29.14 31.36 -37.49
N ASP A 586 -28.07 32.17 -37.48
CA ASP A 586 -27.08 32.21 -38.56
C ASP A 586 -26.48 30.83 -38.79
N PHE A 587 -26.06 30.16 -37.70
CA PHE A 587 -25.51 28.82 -37.73
C PHE A 587 -26.48 27.78 -38.30
N LEU A 588 -27.73 27.73 -37.82
CA LEU A 588 -28.75 26.82 -38.34
C LEU A 588 -29.07 27.11 -39.81
N PHE A 589 -29.13 28.38 -40.21
CA PHE A 589 -29.41 28.73 -41.60
C PHE A 589 -28.28 28.29 -42.54
N CYS A 590 -27.02 28.47 -42.14
CA CYS A 590 -25.86 27.91 -42.86
C CYS A 590 -25.97 26.39 -43.00
N LEU A 591 -26.32 25.67 -41.93
CA LEU A 591 -26.50 24.21 -41.96
C LEU A 591 -27.64 23.76 -42.89
N LEU A 592 -28.72 24.53 -42.97
CA LEU A 592 -29.84 24.26 -43.88
C LEU A 592 -29.43 24.48 -45.34
N LEU A 593 -28.71 25.56 -45.64
CA LEU A 593 -28.22 25.86 -47.00
C LEU A 593 -27.20 24.83 -47.50
N LEU A 594 -26.29 24.39 -46.64
CA LEU A 594 -25.31 23.34 -46.96
C LEU A 594 -25.99 22.02 -47.38
N ARG A 595 -27.27 21.82 -47.05
CA ARG A 595 -28.06 20.60 -47.32
C ARG A 595 -29.31 20.84 -48.14
N ALA A 596 -29.34 21.93 -48.92
CA ALA A 596 -30.52 22.33 -49.67
C ALA A 596 -31.02 21.25 -50.66
N ASP A 597 -30.11 20.47 -51.23
CA ASP A 597 -30.39 19.53 -52.33
C ASP A 597 -31.18 18.27 -51.89
N ASP A 598 -31.04 17.83 -50.63
CA ASP A 598 -31.58 16.55 -50.16
C ASP A 598 -32.43 16.64 -48.88
N LEU A 599 -32.30 17.71 -48.08
CA LEU A 599 -32.99 17.86 -46.79
C LEU A 599 -34.51 17.70 -46.89
N LEU A 600 -35.14 18.31 -47.90
CA LEU A 600 -36.60 18.26 -48.06
C LEU A 600 -37.10 16.86 -48.46
N VAL A 601 -36.35 16.17 -49.33
CA VAL A 601 -36.66 14.81 -49.76
C VAL A 601 -36.51 13.86 -48.59
N TRP A 602 -35.38 13.94 -47.89
CA TRP A 602 -35.08 13.16 -46.69
C TRP A 602 -36.15 13.34 -45.61
N SER A 603 -36.54 14.60 -45.33
CA SER A 603 -37.52 14.91 -44.29
C SER A 603 -38.87 14.24 -44.57
N ALA A 604 -39.26 14.09 -45.83
CA ALA A 604 -40.53 13.47 -46.20
C ALA A 604 -40.50 11.93 -46.16
N GLU A 605 -39.31 11.33 -46.24
CA GLU A 605 -39.12 9.89 -46.16
C GLU A 605 -38.99 9.41 -44.72
N GLU A 606 -38.28 10.18 -43.90
CA GLU A 606 -37.84 9.76 -42.56
C GLU A 606 -38.69 10.34 -41.42
N LEU A 607 -39.37 11.47 -41.60
CA LEU A 607 -40.18 12.06 -40.54
C LEU A 607 -41.60 11.45 -40.47
N PRO A 608 -42.05 11.02 -39.28
CA PRO A 608 -43.44 10.69 -39.04
C PRO A 608 -44.39 11.85 -39.41
N VAL A 609 -45.63 11.57 -39.83
CA VAL A 609 -46.69 12.53 -40.19
C VAL A 609 -46.77 13.69 -39.18
N GLY A 610 -46.84 13.35 -37.89
CA GLY A 610 -46.92 14.36 -36.82
C GLY A 610 -45.64 15.19 -36.69
N GLN A 611 -44.47 14.60 -36.90
CA GLN A 611 -43.18 15.28 -36.84
C GLN A 611 -42.88 16.09 -38.10
N TRP A 612 -43.34 15.65 -39.26
CA TRP A 612 -43.28 16.36 -40.53
C TRP A 612 -44.04 17.68 -40.45
N PHE A 613 -45.29 17.65 -39.99
CA PHE A 613 -46.07 18.89 -39.82
C PHE A 613 -45.47 19.78 -38.73
N ARG A 614 -44.98 19.20 -37.63
CA ARG A 614 -44.26 19.95 -36.61
C ARG A 614 -42.98 20.59 -37.15
N TRP A 615 -42.20 19.88 -37.97
CA TRP A 615 -41.00 20.40 -38.63
C TRP A 615 -41.32 21.63 -39.49
N LEU A 616 -42.41 21.57 -40.26
CA LEU A 616 -42.88 22.71 -41.04
C LEU A 616 -43.30 23.90 -40.16
N ASP A 617 -43.93 23.64 -39.03
CA ASP A 617 -44.32 24.67 -38.06
C ASP A 617 -43.10 25.24 -37.33
N ASP A 618 -42.12 24.42 -36.95
CA ASP A 618 -40.87 24.84 -36.31
C ASP A 618 -40.09 25.80 -37.22
N LEU A 619 -39.97 25.47 -38.52
CA LEU A 619 -39.35 26.36 -39.50
C LEU A 619 -40.12 27.67 -39.68
N ARG A 620 -41.46 27.66 -39.64
CA ARG A 620 -42.29 28.88 -39.72
C ARG A 620 -42.11 29.79 -38.50
N VAL A 621 -41.87 29.20 -37.33
CA VAL A 621 -41.62 29.94 -36.08
C VAL A 621 -40.26 30.62 -36.10
N LEU A 622 -39.23 29.92 -36.59
CA LEU A 622 -37.86 30.45 -36.62
C LEU A 622 -37.62 31.42 -37.78
N PHE A 623 -38.23 31.16 -38.93
CA PHE A 623 -38.06 31.95 -40.14
C PHE A 623 -39.42 32.45 -40.64
N PRO A 624 -40.03 33.43 -39.94
CA PRO A 624 -41.33 33.97 -40.31
C PRO A 624 -41.28 34.62 -41.70
N ARG A 625 -42.42 34.58 -42.41
CA ARG A 625 -42.54 35.15 -43.77
C ARG A 625 -42.17 36.64 -43.75
N GLY A 626 -41.08 36.99 -44.43
CA GLY A 626 -40.56 38.36 -44.52
C GLY A 626 -39.37 38.68 -43.60
N GLY A 627 -38.78 37.69 -42.91
CA GLY A 627 -37.55 37.85 -42.14
C GLY A 627 -36.27 37.93 -43.00
N GLN A 628 -35.10 38.02 -42.35
CA GLN A 628 -33.78 38.11 -42.96
C GLN A 628 -33.39 36.89 -43.82
N PHE A 629 -34.00 35.73 -43.57
CA PHE A 629 -33.72 34.45 -44.22
C PHE A 629 -34.88 33.97 -45.08
N SER A 630 -34.61 33.51 -46.31
CA SER A 630 -35.64 32.95 -47.22
C SER A 630 -35.53 31.42 -47.34
N LEU A 631 -36.57 30.69 -46.95
CA LEU A 631 -36.62 29.22 -47.07
C LEU A 631 -37.02 28.71 -48.47
N SER A 632 -37.33 29.60 -49.42
CA SER A 632 -37.72 29.20 -50.78
C SER A 632 -36.61 28.44 -51.50
N GLU A 633 -35.35 28.77 -51.20
CA GLU A 633 -34.15 28.15 -51.77
C GLU A 633 -33.99 26.68 -51.34
N LEU A 634 -34.68 26.27 -50.28
CA LEU A 634 -34.70 24.89 -49.75
C LEU A 634 -35.92 24.08 -50.24
N GLY A 635 -36.70 24.61 -51.20
CA GLY A 635 -37.84 23.91 -51.80
C GLY A 635 -39.16 23.98 -51.03
N PHE A 636 -39.25 24.80 -49.97
CA PHE A 636 -40.47 25.10 -49.22
C PHE A 636 -41.32 26.17 -49.93
N THR A 637 -41.94 25.80 -51.05
CA THR A 637 -42.74 26.75 -51.86
C THR A 637 -44.17 26.95 -51.33
N PRO A 638 -44.83 28.07 -51.65
CA PRO A 638 -46.21 28.33 -51.25
C PRO A 638 -47.21 27.26 -51.68
N GLU A 639 -47.02 26.66 -52.86
CA GLU A 639 -47.91 25.63 -53.42
C GLU A 639 -47.88 24.34 -52.61
N LYS A 640 -46.67 23.92 -52.19
CA LYS A 640 -46.50 22.74 -51.33
C LYS A 640 -47.10 22.96 -49.94
N TYR A 641 -46.92 24.15 -49.37
CA TYR A 641 -47.58 24.50 -48.11
C TYR A 641 -49.11 24.38 -48.21
N ARG A 642 -49.73 24.77 -49.32
CA ARG A 642 -51.18 24.61 -49.52
C ARG A 642 -51.63 23.14 -49.53
N TRP A 643 -50.89 22.24 -50.18
CA TRP A 643 -51.18 20.80 -50.17
C TRP A 643 -51.02 20.20 -48.78
N TRP A 644 -49.93 20.53 -48.09
CA TRP A 644 -49.68 20.08 -46.73
C TRP A 644 -50.73 20.61 -45.75
N ASP A 645 -51.18 21.85 -45.90
CA ASP A 645 -52.27 22.42 -45.09
C ASP A 645 -53.60 21.65 -45.31
N LEU A 646 -53.90 21.18 -46.53
CA LEU A 646 -55.07 20.34 -46.83
C LEU A 646 -54.98 18.97 -46.15
N LEU A 647 -53.83 18.30 -46.26
CA LEU A 647 -53.57 17.03 -45.58
C LEU A 647 -53.67 17.16 -44.06
N ALA A 648 -53.07 18.22 -43.49
CA ALA A 648 -53.06 18.46 -42.04
C ALA A 648 -54.42 18.88 -41.49
N SER A 649 -55.29 19.52 -42.29
CA SER A 649 -56.60 20.01 -41.84
C SER A 649 -57.73 19.00 -42.04
N LYS A 650 -57.77 18.28 -43.16
CA LYS A 650 -58.91 17.42 -43.54
C LYS A 650 -58.68 15.93 -43.27
N TYR A 651 -57.46 15.43 -43.49
CA TYR A 651 -57.17 13.99 -43.47
C TYR A 651 -56.23 13.56 -42.34
N ARG A 652 -55.96 14.44 -41.37
CA ARG A 652 -55.02 14.19 -40.24
C ARG A 652 -55.29 12.87 -39.51
N ASP A 653 -56.56 12.58 -39.18
CA ASP A 653 -56.96 11.35 -38.47
C ASP A 653 -56.75 10.09 -39.31
N ALA A 654 -56.98 10.17 -40.63
CA ALA A 654 -56.77 9.06 -41.55
C ALA A 654 -55.27 8.83 -41.85
N LEU A 655 -54.47 9.90 -41.89
CA LEU A 655 -53.01 9.84 -42.04
C LEU A 655 -52.33 9.24 -40.82
N GLY A 656 -52.78 9.60 -39.61
CA GLY A 656 -52.29 8.99 -38.37
C GLY A 656 -52.58 7.49 -38.33
N GLN A 657 -53.78 7.07 -38.75
CA GLN A 657 -54.13 5.64 -38.84
C GLN A 657 -53.31 4.89 -39.90
N LEU A 658 -53.05 5.50 -41.06
CA LEU A 658 -52.21 4.90 -42.10
C LEU A 658 -50.75 4.80 -41.70
N GLU A 659 -50.22 5.83 -41.02
CA GLU A 659 -48.89 5.82 -40.44
C GLU A 659 -48.73 4.72 -39.38
N ASP A 660 -49.70 4.58 -38.47
CA ASP A 660 -49.68 3.53 -37.45
C ASP A 660 -49.72 2.13 -38.06
N LEU A 661 -50.39 1.96 -39.20
CA LEU A 661 -50.42 0.70 -39.95
C LEU A 661 -49.12 0.43 -40.74
N HIS A 662 -48.40 1.46 -41.20
CA HIS A 662 -47.21 1.34 -42.06
C HIS A 662 -45.86 1.31 -41.32
N LYS A 663 -45.82 1.54 -40.01
CA LYS A 663 -44.62 1.40 -39.14
C LYS A 663 -43.95 0.00 -39.16
N ARG A 664 -44.43 -0.94 -40.01
CA ARG A 664 -43.90 -2.28 -40.25
C ARG A 664 -43.27 -2.49 -41.64
N GLY A 665 -42.96 -1.43 -42.41
CA GLY A 665 -42.02 -1.54 -43.54
C GLY A 665 -42.35 -0.80 -44.85
N GLY A 666 -43.05 0.34 -44.83
CA GLY A 666 -43.20 1.19 -46.02
C GLY A 666 -43.33 2.68 -45.69
N ASN A 667 -42.92 3.58 -46.59
CA ASN A 667 -43.00 5.03 -46.39
C ASN A 667 -44.24 5.65 -47.06
N LEU A 668 -44.68 6.80 -46.53
CA LEU A 668 -45.78 7.59 -47.08
C LEU A 668 -45.28 8.61 -48.12
N ARG A 669 -44.04 8.50 -48.62
CA ARG A 669 -43.40 9.46 -49.54
C ARG A 669 -44.29 9.82 -50.73
N TRP A 670 -44.95 8.81 -51.29
CA TRP A 670 -45.83 8.95 -52.45
C TRP A 670 -47.07 9.85 -52.17
N LEU A 671 -47.42 10.08 -50.90
CA LEU A 671 -48.54 10.90 -50.46
C LEU A 671 -48.17 12.38 -50.24
N TRP A 672 -46.91 12.67 -49.93
CA TRP A 672 -46.45 14.04 -49.59
C TRP A 672 -46.22 14.94 -50.80
N PHE A 673 -45.96 14.33 -51.95
CA PHE A 673 -45.53 15.04 -53.16
C PHE A 673 -46.53 14.96 -54.33
N GLN A 674 -47.60 14.13 -54.27
CA GLN A 674 -48.62 13.97 -55.32
C GLN A 674 -50.02 13.62 -54.76
N GLU A 675 -51.08 14.00 -55.47
CA GLU A 675 -52.49 13.69 -55.17
C GLU A 675 -52.98 12.50 -56.05
N VAL A 676 -53.42 11.37 -55.45
CA VAL A 676 -53.91 10.15 -56.15
C VAL A 676 -55.39 9.86 -55.82
N PRO A 677 -56.31 9.64 -56.79
CA PRO A 677 -57.75 9.51 -56.55
C PRO A 677 -58.21 8.33 -55.69
N GLU A 678 -57.70 7.11 -55.88
CA GLU A 678 -58.11 5.90 -55.15
C GLU A 678 -57.66 5.91 -53.68
N THR A 679 -56.65 6.72 -53.36
CA THR A 679 -56.16 6.95 -52.00
C THR A 679 -57.16 7.75 -51.18
N VAL A 680 -57.94 8.62 -51.81
CA VAL A 680 -59.03 9.36 -51.16
C VAL A 680 -60.13 8.40 -50.68
N ALA A 681 -60.45 7.34 -51.43
CA ALA A 681 -61.45 6.35 -51.03
C ALA A 681 -61.01 5.45 -49.85
N LEU A 682 -59.71 5.14 -49.76
CA LEU A 682 -59.11 4.45 -48.62
C LEU A 682 -59.06 5.39 -47.39
N LEU A 683 -58.62 6.65 -47.57
CA LEU A 683 -58.58 7.69 -46.54
C LEU A 683 -59.99 8.01 -45.99
N ASP A 684 -61.00 8.08 -46.85
CA ASP A 684 -62.41 8.29 -46.47
C ASP A 684 -62.95 7.12 -45.64
N ARG A 685 -62.46 5.89 -45.87
CA ARG A 685 -62.82 4.71 -45.05
C ARG A 685 -62.17 4.75 -43.67
N PHE A 686 -60.93 5.22 -43.57
CA PHE A 686 -60.24 5.48 -42.30
C PHE A 686 -60.81 6.68 -41.54
N GLN A 687 -61.43 7.64 -42.24
CA GLN A 687 -62.06 8.81 -41.64
C GLN A 687 -63.38 8.48 -40.92
N ARG A 688 -64.07 7.37 -41.25
CA ARG A 688 -65.35 6.96 -40.64
C ARG A 688 -65.11 6.27 -39.28
N LYS A 689 -65.33 7.01 -38.18
CA LYS A 689 -65.04 6.61 -36.77
C LYS A 689 -65.87 5.46 -36.16
N ASP A 690 -66.69 4.73 -36.93
CA ASP A 690 -67.79 3.91 -36.37
C ASP A 690 -67.53 2.40 -36.23
N GLN A 691 -66.29 1.92 -36.38
CA GLN A 691 -65.97 0.51 -36.07
C GLN A 691 -64.75 0.43 -35.15
N ARG A 692 -64.96 -0.01 -33.90
CA ARG A 692 -63.88 -0.45 -33.01
C ARG A 692 -63.16 -1.61 -33.70
N SER A 693 -62.03 -1.30 -34.35
CA SER A 693 -61.10 -2.25 -34.94
C SER A 693 -60.75 -3.31 -33.89
N SER A 694 -61.09 -4.57 -34.15
CA SER A 694 -60.58 -5.66 -33.32
C SER A 694 -59.05 -5.73 -33.48
N SER A 695 -58.33 -6.27 -32.48
CA SER A 695 -56.88 -6.48 -32.59
C SER A 695 -56.48 -7.30 -33.83
N VAL A 696 -57.44 -8.02 -34.39
CA VAL A 696 -57.28 -8.90 -35.55
C VAL A 696 -57.54 -8.15 -36.85
N ASP A 697 -58.45 -7.18 -36.84
CA ASP A 697 -58.53 -6.20 -37.94
C ASP A 697 -57.20 -5.45 -38.06
N THR A 698 -56.58 -5.10 -36.93
CA THR A 698 -55.26 -4.45 -36.91
C THR A 698 -54.15 -5.34 -37.49
N PHE A 699 -54.12 -6.64 -37.17
CA PHE A 699 -53.15 -7.57 -37.76
C PHE A 699 -53.37 -7.74 -39.28
N VAL A 700 -54.62 -7.96 -39.70
CA VAL A 700 -54.94 -8.12 -41.13
C VAL A 700 -54.61 -6.85 -41.92
N MET A 701 -54.83 -5.67 -41.32
CA MET A 701 -54.45 -4.38 -41.90
C MET A 701 -52.94 -4.15 -41.92
N SER A 702 -52.17 -4.74 -41.00
CA SER A 702 -50.70 -4.64 -41.00
C SER A 702 -50.04 -5.37 -42.18
N CYS A 703 -50.79 -6.24 -42.88
CA CYS A 703 -50.33 -6.87 -44.11
C CYS A 703 -50.46 -5.96 -45.34
N LEU A 704 -50.97 -4.72 -45.20
CA LEU A 704 -51.19 -3.78 -46.31
C LEU A 704 -49.86 -3.32 -46.93
N GLN A 705 -49.69 -3.59 -48.22
CA GLN A 705 -48.55 -3.12 -49.03
C GLN A 705 -49.08 -2.34 -50.25
N PRO A 706 -48.25 -1.51 -50.93
CA PRO A 706 -48.61 -0.82 -52.17
C PRO A 706 -48.70 -1.80 -53.36
N SER A 707 -49.52 -2.83 -53.21
CA SER A 707 -49.77 -3.92 -54.14
C SER A 707 -51.25 -4.19 -54.21
N ILE A 708 -51.82 -4.05 -55.41
CA ILE A 708 -53.24 -4.27 -55.69
C ILE A 708 -53.72 -5.68 -55.25
N ARG A 709 -52.84 -6.70 -55.29
CA ARG A 709 -53.17 -8.08 -54.86
C ARG A 709 -53.32 -8.21 -53.35
N VAL A 710 -52.45 -7.55 -52.60
CA VAL A 710 -52.43 -7.58 -51.12
C VAL A 710 -53.59 -6.78 -50.55
N ILE A 711 -53.88 -5.61 -51.13
CA ILE A 711 -55.04 -4.77 -50.80
C ILE A 711 -56.36 -5.58 -50.93
N ARG A 712 -56.46 -6.49 -51.90
CA ARG A 712 -57.61 -7.41 -52.07
C ARG A 712 -57.70 -8.52 -51.01
N LEU A 713 -56.58 -9.16 -50.64
CA LEU A 713 -56.56 -10.22 -49.60
C LEU A 713 -56.89 -9.68 -48.20
N VAL A 714 -56.39 -8.49 -47.87
CA VAL A 714 -56.71 -7.77 -46.62
C VAL A 714 -58.22 -7.54 -46.52
N CYS A 715 -58.87 -7.13 -47.61
CA CYS A 715 -60.33 -6.95 -47.65
C CYS A 715 -61.11 -8.26 -47.44
N ALA A 716 -60.60 -9.41 -47.91
CA ALA A 716 -61.25 -10.71 -47.78
C ALA A 716 -61.18 -11.28 -46.35
N SER A 717 -60.03 -11.19 -45.69
CA SER A 717 -59.84 -11.69 -44.32
C SER A 717 -60.63 -10.90 -43.27
N LEU A 718 -60.74 -9.58 -43.44
CA LEU A 718 -61.60 -8.71 -42.61
C LEU A 718 -63.09 -9.06 -42.74
N SER A 719 -63.48 -9.62 -43.88
CA SER A 719 -64.87 -10.03 -44.12
C SER A 719 -65.20 -11.38 -43.45
N ALA A 720 -64.24 -12.32 -43.38
CA ALA A 720 -64.43 -13.64 -42.77
C ALA A 720 -64.45 -13.60 -41.23
N LEU A 721 -63.63 -12.75 -40.61
CA LEU A 721 -63.52 -12.61 -39.14
C LEU A 721 -64.77 -12.06 -38.44
N LYS A 722 -65.70 -11.45 -39.18
CA LYS A 722 -66.98 -10.95 -38.64
C LYS A 722 -67.89 -12.06 -38.08
N ARG A 723 -67.61 -13.32 -38.38
CA ARG A 723 -68.42 -14.49 -37.96
C ARG A 723 -67.71 -15.39 -36.93
N ALA A 724 -66.66 -14.90 -36.26
CA ALA A 724 -65.79 -15.66 -35.36
C ALA A 724 -66.37 -15.90 -33.95
N THR A 725 -66.08 -17.07 -33.35
CA THR A 725 -66.46 -17.43 -31.97
C THR A 725 -65.35 -17.11 -30.92
N PRO A 726 -65.66 -17.06 -29.61
CA PRO A 726 -64.66 -16.80 -28.55
C PRO A 726 -63.48 -17.78 -28.53
N SER A 727 -63.73 -19.02 -28.92
CA SER A 727 -62.69 -20.06 -29.01
C SER A 727 -61.70 -19.75 -30.13
N LEU A 728 -62.16 -19.22 -31.28
CA LEU A 728 -61.29 -18.73 -32.35
C LEU A 728 -60.44 -17.54 -31.89
N TRP A 729 -61.00 -16.60 -31.13
CA TRP A 729 -60.23 -15.46 -30.61
C TRP A 729 -59.13 -15.86 -29.64
N THR A 730 -59.39 -16.86 -28.80
CA THR A 730 -58.38 -17.40 -27.87
C THR A 730 -57.26 -18.11 -28.63
N ALA A 731 -57.61 -18.90 -29.65
CA ALA A 731 -56.62 -19.54 -30.51
C ALA A 731 -55.82 -18.50 -31.30
N PHE A 732 -56.47 -17.48 -31.84
CA PHE A 732 -55.81 -16.42 -32.59
C PHE A 732 -54.83 -15.62 -31.73
N ALA A 733 -55.23 -15.17 -30.53
CA ALA A 733 -54.33 -14.44 -29.63
C ALA A 733 -53.10 -15.28 -29.23
N SER A 734 -53.33 -16.57 -29.00
CA SER A 734 -52.30 -17.55 -28.66
C SER A 734 -51.32 -17.79 -29.81
N LEU A 735 -51.81 -17.85 -31.05
CA LEU A 735 -50.99 -18.03 -32.26
C LEU A 735 -50.28 -16.75 -32.66
N TYR A 736 -50.95 -15.61 -32.58
CA TYR A 736 -50.40 -14.30 -32.94
C TYR A 736 -49.20 -13.93 -32.06
N ALA A 737 -49.34 -14.05 -30.72
CA ALA A 737 -48.25 -13.76 -29.79
C ALA A 737 -47.01 -14.63 -30.04
N ARG A 738 -47.21 -15.88 -30.47
CA ARG A 738 -46.12 -16.83 -30.71
C ARG A 738 -45.53 -16.73 -32.12
N HIS A 739 -46.35 -16.34 -33.09
CA HIS A 739 -45.89 -16.05 -34.45
C HIS A 739 -44.97 -14.82 -34.46
N GLU A 740 -45.29 -13.75 -33.72
CA GLU A 740 -44.40 -12.58 -33.61
C GLU A 740 -43.08 -12.93 -32.89
N GLN A 741 -43.10 -13.83 -31.90
CA GLN A 741 -41.89 -14.31 -31.24
C GLN A 741 -40.98 -15.18 -32.13
N GLY A 742 -41.50 -15.71 -33.24
CA GLY A 742 -40.73 -16.50 -34.19
C GLY A 742 -39.72 -15.71 -35.01
N ALA A 743 -39.98 -14.42 -35.24
CA ALA A 743 -39.04 -13.52 -35.91
C ALA A 743 -37.81 -13.20 -35.05
N SER A 744 -37.94 -13.29 -33.72
CA SER A 744 -36.90 -13.04 -32.72
C SER A 744 -36.27 -14.30 -32.13
N GLY A 745 -36.49 -15.47 -32.74
CA GLY A 745 -35.83 -16.74 -32.37
C GLY A 745 -36.48 -17.53 -31.22
N GLY A 746 -37.63 -17.11 -30.70
CA GLY A 746 -38.29 -17.73 -29.54
C GLY A 746 -39.24 -18.88 -29.87
N TRP A 747 -40.07 -18.76 -30.92
CA TRP A 747 -41.08 -19.76 -31.29
C TRP A 747 -41.05 -20.05 -32.80
N SER A 748 -40.58 -21.23 -33.22
CA SER A 748 -40.42 -21.52 -34.65
C SER A 748 -41.76 -21.62 -35.40
N GLN A 749 -41.75 -21.31 -36.71
CA GLN A 749 -42.93 -21.40 -37.57
C GLN A 749 -43.54 -22.83 -37.59
N PRO A 750 -42.77 -23.94 -37.62
CA PRO A 750 -43.32 -25.29 -37.46
C PRO A 750 -43.96 -25.56 -36.09
N ALA A 751 -43.43 -24.99 -35.00
CA ALA A 751 -44.02 -25.12 -33.66
C ALA A 751 -45.35 -24.36 -33.54
N THR A 752 -45.40 -23.16 -34.14
CA THR A 752 -46.61 -22.33 -34.22
C THR A 752 -47.67 -22.96 -35.14
N GLY A 753 -47.25 -23.53 -36.27
CA GLY A 753 -48.14 -24.30 -37.16
C GLY A 753 -48.69 -25.57 -36.50
N ALA A 754 -47.87 -26.30 -35.74
CA ALA A 754 -48.33 -27.46 -34.96
C ALA A 754 -49.36 -27.07 -33.88
N LEU A 755 -49.18 -25.90 -33.25
CA LEU A 755 -50.15 -25.33 -32.31
C LEU A 755 -51.44 -24.90 -33.01
N MET A 756 -51.37 -24.34 -34.23
CA MET A 756 -52.54 -23.95 -35.03
C MET A 756 -53.39 -25.16 -35.41
N VAL A 757 -52.74 -26.24 -35.87
CA VAL A 757 -53.43 -27.50 -36.20
C VAL A 757 -54.06 -28.11 -34.94
N ALA A 758 -53.38 -28.05 -33.78
CA ALA A 758 -53.94 -28.50 -32.51
C ALA A 758 -55.19 -27.70 -32.10
N TRP A 759 -55.19 -26.38 -32.33
CA TRP A 759 -56.39 -25.55 -32.15
C TRP A 759 -57.50 -25.88 -33.14
N GLY A 760 -57.18 -26.10 -34.42
CA GLY A 760 -58.15 -26.47 -35.47
C GLY A 760 -58.78 -27.85 -35.26
N GLN A 761 -58.13 -28.74 -34.51
CA GLN A 761 -58.64 -30.04 -34.08
C GLN A 761 -59.41 -29.99 -32.74
N SER A 762 -59.42 -28.84 -32.06
CA SER A 762 -60.17 -28.66 -30.83
C SER A 762 -61.67 -28.83 -31.08
N ARG A 763 -62.34 -29.61 -30.23
CA ARG A 763 -63.80 -29.82 -30.28
C ARG A 763 -64.60 -28.52 -30.05
N ALA A 764 -63.95 -27.46 -29.59
CA ALA A 764 -64.54 -26.15 -29.37
C ALA A 764 -64.64 -25.27 -30.64
N MET A 765 -64.13 -25.70 -31.81
CA MET A 765 -64.10 -24.88 -33.04
C MET A 765 -65.22 -25.22 -34.06
N THR A 766 -65.93 -24.21 -34.57
CA THR A 766 -66.94 -24.37 -35.62
C THR A 766 -66.32 -24.50 -37.04
N SER A 767 -67.14 -24.75 -38.08
CA SER A 767 -66.66 -24.76 -39.48
C SER A 767 -66.26 -23.37 -39.97
N SER A 768 -67.06 -22.35 -39.64
CA SER A 768 -66.73 -20.94 -39.93
C SER A 768 -65.46 -20.50 -39.22
N ASP A 769 -65.22 -20.97 -37.98
CA ASP A 769 -63.99 -20.67 -37.26
C ASP A 769 -62.76 -21.32 -37.91
N ARG A 770 -62.92 -22.52 -38.45
CA ARG A 770 -61.85 -23.21 -39.18
C ARG A 770 -61.51 -22.47 -40.47
N GLU A 771 -62.51 -22.03 -41.25
CA GLU A 771 -62.28 -21.22 -42.45
C GLU A 771 -61.59 -19.89 -42.14
N ALA A 772 -62.01 -19.20 -41.08
CA ALA A 772 -61.37 -17.96 -40.64
C ALA A 772 -59.94 -18.21 -40.12
N LEU A 773 -59.72 -19.28 -39.36
CA LEU A 773 -58.39 -19.68 -38.88
C LEU A 773 -57.45 -20.00 -40.04
N TRP A 774 -57.93 -20.62 -41.12
CA TRP A 774 -57.12 -20.91 -42.31
C TRP A 774 -56.86 -19.68 -43.19
N ALA A 775 -57.84 -18.80 -43.38
CA ALA A 775 -57.66 -17.54 -44.11
C ALA A 775 -56.62 -16.64 -43.44
N VAL A 776 -56.65 -16.59 -42.11
CA VAL A 776 -55.69 -15.85 -41.28
C VAL A 776 -54.35 -16.58 -41.19
N GLY A 777 -54.35 -17.91 -41.13
CA GLY A 777 -53.13 -18.72 -41.23
C GLY A 777 -52.42 -18.53 -42.58
N GLY A 778 -53.17 -18.31 -43.66
CA GLY A 778 -52.64 -17.96 -44.98
C GLY A 778 -51.97 -16.57 -45.03
N LEU A 779 -52.49 -15.59 -44.28
CA LEU A 779 -51.83 -14.29 -44.09
C LEU A 779 -50.53 -14.41 -43.26
N MET A 780 -50.44 -15.40 -42.36
CA MET A 780 -49.25 -15.71 -41.54
C MET A 780 -48.27 -16.70 -42.21
N GLY A 781 -48.56 -17.14 -43.44
CA GLY A 781 -47.74 -18.13 -44.16
C GLY A 781 -47.67 -19.51 -43.50
N LEU A 782 -48.64 -19.89 -42.66
CA LEU A 782 -48.66 -21.17 -41.94
C LEU A 782 -49.34 -22.28 -42.77
N SER A 783 -48.72 -23.46 -42.82
CA SER A 783 -49.27 -24.63 -43.54
C SER A 783 -50.29 -25.41 -42.69
N ILE A 784 -51.31 -25.96 -43.35
CA ILE A 784 -52.38 -26.78 -42.73
C ILE A 784 -51.88 -28.20 -42.38
N VAL A 785 -50.81 -28.68 -43.03
CA VAL A 785 -50.20 -29.99 -42.74
C VAL A 785 -48.97 -29.77 -41.84
N PRO A 786 -48.96 -30.25 -40.58
CA PRO A 786 -47.83 -30.03 -39.69
C PRO A 786 -46.59 -30.75 -40.21
N GLN A 787 -45.52 -29.99 -40.47
CA GLN A 787 -44.24 -30.52 -40.95
C GLN A 787 -43.31 -30.88 -39.78
N GLY A 788 -42.67 -32.06 -39.82
CA GLY A 788 -41.52 -32.42 -38.98
C GLY A 788 -41.75 -32.48 -37.45
N ASN A 789 -40.77 -31.97 -36.68
CA ASN A 789 -40.65 -32.06 -35.21
C ASN A 789 -41.35 -30.93 -34.41
N GLY A 790 -42.18 -30.10 -35.06
CA GLY A 790 -42.78 -28.89 -34.48
C GLY A 790 -43.55 -29.11 -33.16
N ARG A 791 -44.15 -30.28 -32.95
CA ARG A 791 -44.85 -30.63 -31.69
C ARG A 791 -43.91 -30.68 -30.47
N GLN A 792 -42.69 -31.18 -30.63
CA GLN A 792 -41.74 -31.31 -29.52
C GLN A 792 -41.15 -29.95 -29.11
N MET A 793 -40.94 -29.05 -30.07
CA MET A 793 -40.39 -27.72 -29.83
C MET A 793 -41.34 -26.82 -29.03
N ALA A 794 -42.64 -26.86 -29.34
CA ALA A 794 -43.66 -26.09 -28.63
C ALA A 794 -43.70 -26.43 -27.12
N LYS A 795 -43.42 -27.69 -26.75
CA LYS A 795 -43.42 -28.14 -25.35
C LYS A 795 -42.29 -27.53 -24.53
N THR A 796 -41.07 -27.50 -25.06
CA THR A 796 -39.87 -27.03 -24.33
C THR A 796 -39.95 -25.53 -24.00
N LEU A 797 -40.46 -24.73 -24.92
CA LEU A 797 -40.49 -23.26 -24.79
C LEU A 797 -41.42 -22.79 -23.68
N LEU A 798 -42.55 -23.47 -23.48
CA LEU A 798 -43.50 -23.14 -22.41
C LEU A 798 -42.90 -23.31 -21.00
N MET A 799 -41.91 -24.19 -20.82
CA MET A 799 -41.28 -24.40 -19.51
C MET A 799 -40.31 -23.27 -19.11
N ALA A 800 -39.70 -22.58 -20.08
CA ALA A 800 -38.69 -21.54 -19.81
C ALA A 800 -39.31 -20.22 -19.30
N GLU A 801 -40.51 -19.86 -19.77
CA GLU A 801 -41.20 -18.63 -19.37
C GLU A 801 -41.55 -18.61 -17.87
N HIS A 802 -41.87 -19.78 -17.30
CA HIS A 802 -42.18 -19.92 -15.88
C HIS A 802 -41.03 -19.48 -14.95
N ALA A 803 -39.77 -19.70 -15.36
CA ALA A 803 -38.60 -19.42 -14.52
C ALA A 803 -38.31 -17.92 -14.32
N LYS A 804 -38.59 -17.07 -15.34
CA LYS A 804 -38.30 -15.63 -15.30
C LYS A 804 -39.14 -14.88 -14.26
N LEU A 805 -40.39 -15.29 -14.09
CA LEU A 805 -41.32 -14.64 -13.16
C LEU A 805 -40.82 -14.69 -11.70
N MET A 806 -40.13 -15.77 -11.34
CA MET A 806 -39.60 -15.98 -9.98
C MET A 806 -38.41 -15.08 -9.62
N ALA A 807 -37.69 -14.54 -10.60
CA ALA A 807 -36.51 -13.70 -10.36
C ALA A 807 -36.88 -12.28 -9.88
N VAL A 808 -37.96 -11.72 -10.41
CA VAL A 808 -38.42 -10.35 -10.10
C VAL A 808 -38.86 -10.24 -8.64
N ALA A 809 -39.54 -11.27 -8.12
CA ALA A 809 -39.99 -11.29 -6.72
C ALA A 809 -38.82 -11.15 -5.71
N ARG A 810 -37.64 -11.71 -6.02
CA ARG A 810 -36.46 -11.66 -5.12
C ARG A 810 -35.77 -10.30 -5.06
N HIS A 811 -35.95 -9.45 -6.06
CA HIS A 811 -35.32 -8.12 -6.09
C HIS A 811 -35.98 -7.16 -5.10
N LEU A 812 -37.32 -7.22 -5.02
CA LEU A 812 -38.11 -6.33 -4.17
C LEU A 812 -37.82 -6.55 -2.68
N GLU A 813 -37.57 -7.79 -2.25
CA GLU A 813 -37.27 -8.09 -0.84
C GLU A 813 -35.96 -7.45 -0.35
N ARG A 814 -34.92 -7.40 -1.20
CA ARG A 814 -33.61 -6.81 -0.84
C ARG A 814 -33.70 -5.32 -0.51
N MET A 815 -34.55 -4.57 -1.20
CA MET A 815 -34.70 -3.14 -0.93
C MET A 815 -35.34 -2.89 0.45
N ARG A 816 -36.26 -3.76 0.87
CA ARG A 816 -36.91 -3.68 2.18
C ARG A 816 -35.87 -3.76 3.31
N SER A 817 -34.99 -4.76 3.28
CA SER A 817 -33.97 -4.98 4.31
C SER A 817 -32.97 -3.82 4.45
N GLN A 818 -32.58 -3.19 3.34
CA GLN A 818 -31.63 -2.07 3.35
C GLN A 818 -32.19 -0.84 4.06
N LEU A 819 -33.49 -0.56 3.86
CA LEU A 819 -34.16 0.58 4.50
C LEU A 819 -34.30 0.36 6.01
N VAL A 820 -34.58 -0.87 6.46
CA VAL A 820 -34.73 -1.20 7.89
C VAL A 820 -33.45 -0.97 8.67
N ASN A 821 -32.29 -1.31 8.08
CA ASN A 821 -30.97 -1.15 8.72
C ASN A 821 -30.52 0.31 8.86
N HIS A 822 -31.05 1.22 8.05
CA HIS A 822 -30.67 2.64 8.11
C HIS A 822 -31.42 3.40 9.21
N ASP A 823 -32.73 3.22 9.29
CA ASP A 823 -33.59 3.83 10.31
C ASP A 823 -34.87 3.01 10.45
N ARG A 824 -34.86 2.06 11.39
CA ARG A 824 -35.97 1.12 11.60
C ARG A 824 -37.30 1.84 11.82
N SER A 825 -37.30 2.93 12.58
CA SER A 825 -38.52 3.65 12.93
C SER A 825 -39.15 4.32 11.71
N LYS A 826 -38.33 4.99 10.87
CA LYS A 826 -38.83 5.62 9.64
C LYS A 826 -39.26 4.60 8.59
N THR A 827 -38.54 3.49 8.47
CA THR A 827 -38.85 2.46 7.46
C THR A 827 -40.13 1.72 7.76
N SER A 828 -40.39 1.34 9.02
CA SER A 828 -41.68 0.76 9.41
C SER A 828 -42.85 1.71 9.08
N ALA A 829 -42.70 3.01 9.34
CA ALA A 829 -43.71 4.00 8.98
C ALA A 829 -43.90 4.17 7.46
N PHE A 830 -42.85 3.98 6.67
CA PHE A 830 -42.90 4.05 5.21
C PHE A 830 -43.58 2.82 4.58
N LEU A 831 -43.22 1.60 5.03
CA LEU A 831 -43.82 0.36 4.53
C LEU A 831 -45.32 0.28 4.86
N GLN A 832 -45.69 0.74 6.07
CA GLN A 832 -47.08 0.86 6.48
C GLN A 832 -47.89 1.79 5.55
N LYS A 833 -47.30 2.88 5.04
CA LYS A 833 -47.96 3.78 4.07
C LYS A 833 -48.20 3.12 2.71
N LEU A 834 -47.39 2.13 2.32
CA LEU A 834 -47.52 1.40 1.06
C LEU A 834 -48.45 0.17 1.16
N GLY A 835 -48.99 -0.12 2.35
CA GLY A 835 -49.79 -1.32 2.60
C GLY A 835 -48.96 -2.61 2.57
N VAL A 836 -47.65 -2.51 2.80
CA VAL A 836 -46.75 -3.66 2.88
C VAL A 836 -46.59 -4.03 4.36
N GLU A 837 -46.92 -5.27 4.72
CA GLU A 837 -46.82 -5.76 6.10
C GLU A 837 -45.35 -5.77 6.58
N ASP A 838 -45.08 -5.12 7.72
CA ASP A 838 -43.76 -5.06 8.35
C ASP A 838 -43.70 -6.03 9.54
N GLU A 839 -43.40 -7.30 9.28
CA GLU A 839 -43.23 -8.30 10.33
C GLU A 839 -41.95 -8.00 11.13
N VAL A 840 -42.12 -7.54 12.37
CA VAL A 840 -41.02 -7.30 13.33
C VAL A 840 -40.43 -8.64 13.80
N PRO A 841 -39.13 -8.92 13.60
CA PRO A 841 -38.48 -10.05 14.27
C PRO A 841 -38.37 -9.74 15.76
N ARG A 842 -38.79 -10.72 16.59
CA ARG A 842 -38.67 -10.67 18.05
C ARG A 842 -37.20 -10.45 18.44
N THR A 843 -36.95 -9.65 19.49
CA THR A 843 -35.63 -9.59 20.15
C THR A 843 -35.30 -10.97 20.71
N GLU A 844 -34.43 -11.70 20.00
CA GLU A 844 -34.04 -13.07 20.33
C GLU A 844 -32.94 -13.08 21.40
N LEU A 845 -33.18 -13.83 22.47
CA LEU A 845 -32.24 -14.07 23.56
C LEU A 845 -30.91 -14.63 23.05
N GLY A 846 -29.81 -13.91 23.27
CA GLY A 846 -28.44 -14.44 23.10
C GLY A 846 -27.54 -13.73 22.09
N ILE A 847 -28.04 -12.70 21.37
CA ILE A 847 -27.20 -11.84 20.53
C ILE A 847 -26.67 -10.66 21.37
N PRO A 848 -25.35 -10.46 21.49
CA PRO A 848 -24.80 -9.29 22.18
C PRO A 848 -25.25 -7.98 21.54
N ASP A 849 -25.61 -6.96 22.34
CA ASP A 849 -26.13 -5.67 21.86
C ASP A 849 -25.23 -5.00 20.81
N ARG A 850 -23.91 -5.15 20.95
CA ARG A 850 -22.92 -4.58 20.01
C ARG A 850 -22.95 -5.22 18.62
N LEU A 851 -23.59 -6.39 18.50
CA LEU A 851 -23.64 -7.19 17.28
C LEU A 851 -25.06 -7.27 16.69
N SER A 852 -26.03 -6.58 17.28
CA SER A 852 -27.44 -6.64 16.84
C SER A 852 -27.66 -6.19 15.39
N GLY A 853 -26.76 -5.37 14.83
CA GLY A 853 -26.77 -4.94 13.43
C GLY A 853 -25.95 -5.82 12.47
N SER A 854 -25.30 -6.88 12.96
CA SER A 854 -24.42 -7.75 12.16
C SER A 854 -24.66 -9.23 12.40
N VAL A 855 -25.56 -9.59 13.32
CA VAL A 855 -25.91 -10.96 13.67
C VAL A 855 -27.42 -11.10 13.73
N GLU A 856 -27.94 -12.12 13.05
CA GLU A 856 -29.37 -12.46 12.99
C GLU A 856 -29.56 -13.90 13.45
N SER A 857 -30.64 -14.24 14.19
CA SER A 857 -30.96 -15.66 14.42
C SER A 857 -31.74 -16.19 13.23
N VAL A 858 -31.30 -17.32 12.71
CA VAL A 858 -31.94 -17.98 11.56
C VAL A 858 -32.69 -19.26 11.96
N GLY A 859 -32.76 -19.54 13.27
CA GLY A 859 -33.42 -20.70 13.86
C GLY A 859 -32.97 -20.96 15.29
N GLU A 860 -33.54 -21.98 15.94
CA GLU A 860 -33.16 -22.35 17.32
C GLU A 860 -31.66 -22.66 17.42
N GLN A 861 -30.93 -21.88 18.24
CA GLN A 861 -29.48 -21.98 18.38
C GLN A 861 -28.73 -21.93 17.03
N GLN A 862 -29.24 -21.13 16.08
CA GLN A 862 -28.57 -20.81 14.84
C GLN A 862 -28.46 -19.30 14.66
N TRP A 863 -27.28 -18.84 14.27
CA TRP A 863 -26.99 -17.43 14.05
C TRP A 863 -26.29 -17.25 12.71
N GLU A 864 -26.63 -16.20 11.98
CA GLU A 864 -25.93 -15.73 10.80
C GLU A 864 -25.20 -14.43 11.13
N LEU A 865 -23.90 -14.39 10.87
CA LEU A 865 -23.06 -13.21 11.02
C LEU A 865 -22.76 -12.63 9.63
N SER A 866 -22.94 -11.32 9.47
CA SER A 866 -22.76 -10.59 8.22
C SER A 866 -21.56 -9.64 8.27
N PHE A 867 -20.68 -9.70 7.27
CA PHE A 867 -19.51 -8.82 7.16
C PHE A 867 -19.47 -8.11 5.81
N ALA A 868 -19.28 -6.80 5.84
CA ALA A 868 -19.15 -6.00 4.61
C ALA A 868 -17.80 -6.22 3.92
N LEU A 869 -17.85 -6.61 2.64
CA LEU A 869 -16.67 -6.80 1.80
C LEU A 869 -16.28 -5.52 1.02
N SER A 870 -17.10 -4.46 1.11
CA SER A 870 -16.84 -3.18 0.43
C SER A 870 -15.57 -2.47 0.88
N ARG A 871 -15.03 -2.82 2.05
CA ARG A 871 -13.79 -2.25 2.59
C ARG A 871 -12.53 -2.94 2.05
N LEU A 872 -12.66 -4.06 1.35
CA LEU A 872 -11.52 -4.75 0.75
C LEU A 872 -11.22 -4.13 -0.63
N PRO A 873 -9.97 -3.70 -0.90
CA PRO A 873 -9.56 -3.27 -2.22
C PRO A 873 -9.82 -4.36 -3.27
N ALA A 874 -10.15 -3.97 -4.50
CA ALA A 874 -10.44 -4.90 -5.60
C ALA A 874 -9.32 -5.94 -5.80
N GLN A 875 -8.05 -5.50 -5.72
CA GLN A 875 -6.90 -6.40 -5.85
C GLN A 875 -6.81 -7.41 -4.71
N THR A 876 -7.14 -7.00 -3.48
CA THR A 876 -7.21 -7.92 -2.34
C THR A 876 -8.34 -8.92 -2.55
N ARG A 877 -9.51 -8.49 -3.03
CA ARG A 877 -10.64 -9.39 -3.32
C ARG A 877 -10.28 -10.42 -4.38
N GLN A 878 -9.65 -9.99 -5.47
CA GLN A 878 -9.14 -10.87 -6.52
C GLN A 878 -8.13 -11.90 -5.98
N ALA A 879 -7.15 -11.46 -5.18
CA ALA A 879 -6.17 -12.37 -4.55
C ALA A 879 -6.79 -13.40 -3.59
N LEU A 880 -7.96 -13.08 -3.05
CA LEU A 880 -8.75 -13.93 -2.15
C LEU A 880 -9.75 -14.83 -2.89
N GLY A 881 -9.88 -14.69 -4.21
CA GLY A 881 -10.90 -15.36 -5.01
C GLY A 881 -12.32 -14.89 -4.67
N ILE A 882 -12.47 -13.68 -4.13
CA ILE A 882 -13.77 -13.06 -3.86
C ILE A 882 -14.21 -12.33 -5.12
N ASP A 883 -15.29 -12.79 -5.73
CA ASP A 883 -15.88 -12.17 -6.91
C ASP A 883 -16.22 -10.69 -6.67
N ASP A 884 -15.99 -9.83 -7.68
CA ASP A 884 -16.18 -8.38 -7.58
C ASP A 884 -17.64 -7.95 -7.37
N THR A 885 -18.61 -8.82 -7.65
CA THR A 885 -20.04 -8.57 -7.39
C THR A 885 -20.46 -8.94 -5.96
N SER A 886 -19.66 -9.74 -5.25
CA SER A 886 -19.91 -10.05 -3.84
C SER A 886 -19.91 -8.77 -3.00
N ARG A 887 -20.82 -8.64 -2.05
CA ARG A 887 -20.93 -7.44 -1.19
C ARG A 887 -20.82 -7.80 0.28
N LEU A 888 -21.30 -8.99 0.64
CA LEU A 888 -21.31 -9.48 2.01
C LEU A 888 -20.68 -10.87 2.09
N LEU A 889 -20.00 -11.12 3.20
CA LEU A 889 -19.64 -12.45 3.67
C LEU A 889 -20.64 -12.82 4.76
N LEU A 890 -21.31 -13.95 4.59
CA LEU A 890 -22.23 -14.51 5.58
C LEU A 890 -21.59 -15.74 6.22
N VAL A 891 -21.59 -15.80 7.55
CA VAL A 891 -21.11 -16.94 8.34
C VAL A 891 -22.24 -17.44 9.20
N ARG A 892 -22.79 -18.61 8.89
CA ARG A 892 -23.83 -19.25 9.71
C ARG A 892 -23.22 -20.21 10.70
N ILE A 893 -23.72 -20.22 11.93
CA ILE A 893 -23.25 -21.04 13.03
C ILE A 893 -24.44 -21.72 13.69
N SER A 894 -24.29 -22.99 14.05
CA SER A 894 -25.35 -23.80 14.67
C SER A 894 -24.79 -24.61 15.85
N TYR A 895 -25.55 -24.67 16.95
CA TYR A 895 -25.23 -25.49 18.13
C TYR A 895 -26.25 -26.61 18.43
N LEU A 896 -27.24 -26.82 17.58
CA LEU A 896 -28.41 -27.71 17.79
C LEU A 896 -28.11 -29.17 18.18
N LYS A 897 -26.93 -29.71 17.87
CA LYS A 897 -26.59 -31.13 18.10
C LYS A 897 -25.46 -31.33 19.11
N GLN A 898 -25.30 -30.39 20.05
CA GLN A 898 -24.17 -30.30 21.00
C GLN A 898 -22.78 -30.14 20.37
N ARG A 899 -22.64 -30.32 19.05
CA ARG A 899 -21.45 -30.05 18.26
C ARG A 899 -21.64 -28.76 17.46
N PRO A 900 -20.67 -27.83 17.49
CA PRO A 900 -20.75 -26.65 16.66
C PRO A 900 -20.65 -27.03 15.17
N ALA A 901 -21.47 -26.39 14.36
CA ALA A 901 -21.44 -26.52 12.91
C ALA A 901 -21.50 -25.14 12.26
N PHE A 902 -20.92 -24.97 11.08
CA PHE A 902 -20.92 -23.68 10.39
C PHE A 902 -20.98 -23.79 8.87
N CYS A 903 -21.38 -22.73 8.19
CA CYS A 903 -21.15 -22.55 6.76
C CYS A 903 -20.84 -21.10 6.41
N ILE A 904 -20.23 -20.87 5.25
CA ILE A 904 -19.73 -19.56 4.81
C ILE A 904 -20.24 -19.32 3.39
N HIS A 905 -20.76 -18.12 3.13
CA HIS A 905 -21.33 -17.73 1.83
C HIS A 905 -20.85 -16.34 1.42
N LEU A 906 -20.65 -16.13 0.12
CA LEU A 906 -20.45 -14.80 -0.46
C LEU A 906 -21.74 -14.37 -1.15
N HIS A 907 -22.40 -13.33 -0.63
CA HIS A 907 -23.67 -12.83 -1.15
C HIS A 907 -23.44 -11.71 -2.19
N PRO A 908 -24.13 -11.70 -3.35
CA PRO A 908 -25.31 -12.53 -3.71
C PRO A 908 -25.00 -13.86 -4.43
N ASN A 909 -23.73 -14.18 -4.68
CA ASN A 909 -23.34 -15.26 -5.60
C ASN A 909 -23.71 -16.66 -5.11
N ASP A 910 -23.61 -16.93 -3.81
CA ASP A 910 -23.81 -18.27 -3.25
C ASP A 910 -25.22 -18.51 -2.68
N ASP A 911 -26.11 -17.51 -2.70
CA ASP A 911 -27.36 -17.47 -1.93
C ASP A 911 -28.64 -17.74 -2.77
N ALA A 912 -28.48 -18.28 -3.97
CA ALA A 912 -29.51 -18.19 -5.02
C ALA A 912 -30.67 -19.21 -4.97
N GLY A 913 -30.88 -19.98 -3.89
CA GLY A 913 -32.01 -20.91 -3.84
C GLY A 913 -32.45 -21.36 -2.45
N ASN A 914 -33.73 -21.74 -2.31
CA ASN A 914 -34.37 -22.34 -1.12
C ASN A 914 -33.76 -23.71 -0.70
N ARG A 915 -32.47 -23.96 -0.95
CA ARG A 915 -31.79 -25.18 -0.54
C ARG A 915 -31.45 -25.07 0.93
N SER A 916 -31.71 -26.14 1.68
CA SER A 916 -31.26 -26.23 3.07
C SER A 916 -29.73 -26.20 3.13
N HIS A 917 -29.18 -25.47 4.11
CA HIS A 917 -27.73 -25.32 4.26
C HIS A 917 -27.12 -26.62 4.79
N GLY A 918 -26.08 -27.10 4.11
CA GLY A 918 -25.24 -28.21 4.56
C GLY A 918 -24.14 -27.70 5.49
N LEU A 919 -24.47 -27.45 6.76
CA LEU A 919 -23.52 -26.97 7.77
C LEU A 919 -22.38 -28.00 7.99
N TRP A 920 -21.13 -27.54 7.99
CA TRP A 920 -19.97 -28.36 8.32
C TRP A 920 -19.91 -28.62 9.83
N SER A 921 -20.02 -29.88 10.23
CA SER A 921 -19.95 -30.29 11.63
C SER A 921 -18.50 -30.38 12.10
N VAL A 922 -18.13 -29.64 13.15
CA VAL A 922 -16.77 -29.64 13.70
C VAL A 922 -16.53 -30.96 14.44
N ASN A 923 -15.79 -31.87 13.82
CA ASN A 923 -15.47 -33.21 14.32
C ASN A 923 -13.97 -33.43 14.57
N GLY A 924 -13.18 -32.36 14.63
CA GLY A 924 -11.72 -32.40 14.82
C GLY A 924 -10.92 -32.42 13.52
N GLN A 925 -11.53 -32.72 12.37
CA GLN A 925 -10.89 -32.59 11.06
C GLN A 925 -11.27 -31.26 10.41
N PRO A 926 -10.31 -30.44 9.96
CA PRO A 926 -10.59 -29.22 9.23
C PRO A 926 -11.24 -29.55 7.87
N PRO A 927 -12.09 -28.66 7.32
CA PRO A 927 -12.68 -28.87 6.01
C PRO A 927 -11.61 -28.81 4.91
N ASP A 928 -11.52 -29.88 4.14
CA ASP A 928 -10.71 -29.99 2.92
C ASP A 928 -11.54 -29.86 1.64
N GLY A 929 -12.88 -29.83 1.75
CA GLY A 929 -13.81 -29.78 0.63
C GLY A 929 -14.74 -28.57 0.65
N VAL A 930 -15.81 -28.65 -0.14
CA VAL A 930 -16.84 -27.62 -0.20
C VAL A 930 -17.62 -27.58 1.12
N VAL A 931 -17.66 -26.41 1.76
CA VAL A 931 -18.50 -26.17 2.94
C VAL A 931 -19.86 -25.68 2.45
N CYS A 932 -20.92 -26.45 2.72
CA CYS A 932 -22.26 -26.24 2.15
C CYS A 932 -22.27 -26.36 0.61
N TRP A 933 -22.94 -25.42 -0.07
CA TRP A 933 -23.11 -25.38 -1.52
C TRP A 933 -22.31 -24.24 -2.16
N THR A 934 -21.58 -23.49 -1.33
CA THR A 934 -20.81 -22.31 -1.70
C THR A 934 -19.70 -22.69 -2.67
N LYS A 935 -19.49 -21.90 -3.72
CA LYS A 935 -18.34 -22.13 -4.57
C LYS A 935 -17.05 -21.99 -3.75
N PRO A 936 -16.15 -22.97 -3.76
CA PRO A 936 -14.94 -22.90 -2.94
C PRO A 936 -14.02 -21.81 -3.49
N THR A 937 -13.60 -20.90 -2.61
CA THR A 937 -12.63 -19.83 -2.89
C THR A 937 -11.47 -19.92 -1.91
N VAL A 938 -10.33 -19.27 -2.22
CA VAL A 938 -9.15 -19.22 -1.33
C VAL A 938 -9.54 -18.69 0.06
N PHE A 939 -10.33 -17.62 0.08
CA PHE A 939 -10.77 -17.01 1.34
C PHE A 939 -11.75 -17.87 2.12
N VAL A 940 -12.76 -18.46 1.46
CA VAL A 940 -13.71 -19.37 2.13
C VAL A 940 -12.98 -20.59 2.70
N TYR A 941 -12.00 -21.14 1.97
CA TYR A 941 -11.19 -22.25 2.43
C TYR A 941 -10.38 -21.88 3.69
N LEU A 942 -9.65 -20.76 3.65
CA LEU A 942 -8.91 -20.24 4.81
C LEU A 942 -9.84 -20.05 6.03
N LEU A 943 -10.93 -19.30 5.84
CA LEU A 943 -11.83 -18.94 6.93
C LEU A 943 -12.50 -20.18 7.52
N SER A 944 -12.84 -21.17 6.70
CA SER A 944 -13.42 -22.43 7.17
C SER A 944 -12.47 -23.19 8.09
N ARG A 945 -11.16 -23.23 7.79
CA ARG A 945 -10.18 -23.88 8.66
C ARG A 945 -9.91 -23.10 9.94
N VAL A 946 -9.87 -21.77 9.85
CA VAL A 946 -9.76 -20.89 11.03
C VAL A 946 -10.94 -21.12 11.97
N LEU A 947 -12.17 -21.08 11.46
CA LEU A 947 -13.39 -21.32 12.24
C LEU A 947 -13.43 -22.74 12.82
N CYS A 948 -13.09 -23.75 12.02
CA CYS A 948 -13.06 -25.14 12.50
C CYS A 948 -12.04 -25.33 13.65
N THR A 949 -10.84 -24.74 13.52
CA THR A 949 -9.80 -24.76 14.55
C THR A 949 -10.24 -24.03 15.81
N HIS A 950 -10.96 -22.92 15.66
CA HIS A 950 -11.46 -22.17 16.80
C HIS A 950 -12.59 -22.90 17.54
N LEU A 951 -13.59 -23.37 16.80
CA LEU A 951 -14.77 -24.05 17.35
C LEU A 951 -14.41 -25.41 17.96
N SER A 952 -13.37 -26.10 17.46
CA SER A 952 -12.90 -27.37 18.03
C SER A 952 -12.27 -27.20 19.43
N GLN A 953 -11.84 -25.98 19.79
CA GLN A 953 -11.37 -25.64 21.14
C GLN A 953 -12.52 -25.40 22.13
N GLY A 954 -13.77 -25.59 21.73
CA GLY A 954 -14.95 -25.41 22.59
C GLY A 954 -15.38 -23.95 22.80
N LYS A 955 -14.77 -23.00 22.09
CA LYS A 955 -15.11 -21.58 22.17
C LYS A 955 -16.34 -21.28 21.30
N ARG A 956 -17.47 -20.93 21.94
CA ARG A 956 -18.79 -20.75 21.30
C ARG A 956 -19.34 -19.32 21.40
N ASP A 957 -18.49 -18.36 21.75
CA ASP A 957 -18.89 -16.96 21.88
C ASP A 957 -19.00 -16.30 20.50
N LEU A 958 -20.20 -15.84 20.15
CA LEU A 958 -20.47 -15.15 18.88
C LEU A 958 -19.63 -13.87 18.74
N HIS A 959 -19.33 -13.18 19.84
CA HIS A 959 -18.48 -11.99 19.80
C HIS A 959 -17.05 -12.33 19.41
N PHE A 960 -16.50 -13.38 20.01
CA PHE A 960 -15.15 -13.82 19.67
C PHE A 960 -15.06 -14.38 18.25
N ILE A 961 -16.11 -15.06 17.77
CA ILE A 961 -16.17 -15.54 16.38
C ILE A 961 -16.24 -14.37 15.41
N HIS A 962 -17.06 -13.35 15.70
CA HIS A 962 -17.12 -12.13 14.92
C HIS A 962 -15.74 -11.43 14.84
N ASP A 963 -15.03 -11.35 15.97
CA ASP A 963 -13.70 -10.75 16.05
C ASP A 963 -12.64 -11.54 15.27
N ILE A 964 -12.71 -12.88 15.28
CA ILE A 964 -11.83 -13.72 14.45
C ILE A 964 -12.09 -13.47 12.97
N VAL A 965 -13.35 -13.53 12.52
CA VAL A 965 -13.68 -13.32 11.11
C VAL A 965 -13.25 -11.92 10.68
N SER A 966 -13.49 -10.91 11.53
CA SER A 966 -13.05 -9.53 11.31
C SER A 966 -11.53 -9.39 11.28
N SER A 967 -10.79 -10.16 12.10
CA SER A 967 -9.33 -10.20 12.10
C SER A 967 -8.80 -10.81 10.79
N VAL A 968 -9.38 -11.93 10.36
CA VAL A 968 -9.03 -12.57 9.07
C VAL A 968 -9.35 -11.64 7.90
N LEU A 969 -10.47 -10.90 7.92
CA LEU A 969 -10.77 -9.91 6.88
C LEU A 969 -9.78 -8.75 6.85
N ARG A 970 -9.26 -8.31 8.00
CA ARG A 970 -8.26 -7.23 8.07
C ARG A 970 -6.88 -7.67 7.58
N ALA A 971 -6.51 -8.94 7.80
CA ALA A 971 -5.20 -9.46 7.44
C ALA A 971 -5.29 -10.91 6.92
N PRO A 972 -5.92 -11.13 5.76
CA PRO A 972 -6.29 -12.48 5.30
C PRO A 972 -5.07 -13.32 4.91
N ALA A 973 -3.94 -12.68 4.62
CA ALA A 973 -2.69 -13.34 4.28
C ALA A 973 -1.73 -13.49 5.48
N ALA A 974 -2.16 -13.16 6.71
CA ALA A 974 -1.29 -13.22 7.89
C ALA A 974 -0.93 -14.65 8.32
N GLY A 975 -1.74 -15.64 7.94
CA GLY A 975 -1.59 -17.04 8.34
C GLY A 975 -1.51 -18.00 7.16
N CYS A 976 -0.99 -19.20 7.44
CA CYS A 976 -0.95 -20.32 6.51
C CYS A 976 -2.38 -20.77 6.15
N LEU A 977 -2.63 -21.00 4.86
CA LEU A 977 -3.91 -21.49 4.32
C LEU A 977 -4.40 -22.79 4.94
N VAL A 978 -3.48 -23.64 5.42
CA VAL A 978 -3.80 -24.99 5.91
C VAL A 978 -3.74 -25.07 7.42
N CYS A 979 -2.60 -24.73 8.02
CA CYS A 979 -2.41 -24.87 9.47
C CYS A 979 -2.77 -23.60 10.27
N CYS A 980 -3.13 -22.51 9.58
CA CYS A 980 -3.52 -21.22 10.17
C CYS A 980 -2.45 -20.54 11.05
N ARG A 981 -1.21 -21.07 11.09
CA ARG A 981 -0.09 -20.45 11.82
C ARG A 981 0.34 -19.16 11.13
N THR A 982 0.71 -18.15 11.90
CA THR A 982 1.18 -16.86 11.41
C THR A 982 2.48 -17.00 10.60
N MET A 983 2.56 -16.34 9.45
CA MET A 983 3.72 -16.44 8.53
C MET A 983 4.88 -15.51 8.92
N GLY A 984 4.71 -14.65 9.93
CA GLY A 984 5.78 -13.80 10.46
C GLY A 984 6.32 -12.74 9.49
N CYS A 985 5.60 -12.45 8.40
CA CYS A 985 5.84 -11.40 7.42
C CYS A 985 4.51 -10.91 6.86
N GLN A 986 4.51 -9.73 6.24
CA GLN A 986 3.34 -9.20 5.57
C GLN A 986 3.23 -9.80 4.17
N LEU A 987 2.15 -10.53 3.92
CA LEU A 987 1.86 -11.14 2.62
C LEU A 987 0.66 -10.45 1.98
N TRP A 988 0.59 -10.45 0.65
CA TRP A 988 -0.53 -9.88 -0.11
C TRP A 988 -1.57 -10.90 -0.53
N LYS A 989 -1.19 -12.18 -0.59
CA LYS A 989 -2.09 -13.30 -0.84
C LYS A 989 -1.90 -14.38 0.24
N PRO A 990 -2.98 -15.06 0.67
CA PRO A 990 -2.85 -16.25 1.51
C PRO A 990 -2.02 -17.33 0.80
N THR A 991 -1.19 -18.04 1.56
CA THR A 991 -0.33 -19.11 1.02
C THR A 991 -0.07 -20.19 2.08
N VAL A 992 0.62 -21.26 1.71
CA VAL A 992 0.98 -22.35 2.62
C VAL A 992 2.38 -22.17 3.20
N CYS A 993 2.56 -22.55 4.47
CA CYS A 993 3.89 -22.68 5.06
C CYS A 993 4.65 -23.88 4.47
N LEU A 994 5.96 -23.94 4.69
CA LEU A 994 6.77 -25.10 4.31
C LEU A 994 6.33 -26.38 5.06
N GLY A 995 6.68 -27.55 4.50
CA GLY A 995 6.37 -28.87 5.04
C GLY A 995 5.05 -29.46 4.52
N GLY A 996 4.40 -30.32 5.32
CA GLY A 996 3.21 -31.08 4.90
C GLY A 996 1.97 -30.25 4.55
N CYS A 997 1.96 -28.94 4.83
CA CYS A 997 0.84 -28.06 4.42
C CYS A 997 0.72 -27.92 2.90
N GLY A 998 1.82 -28.03 2.14
CA GLY A 998 1.77 -28.04 0.69
C GLY A 998 1.04 -29.27 0.14
N GLU A 999 1.33 -30.45 0.70
CA GLU A 999 0.71 -31.72 0.31
C GLU A 999 -0.79 -31.73 0.63
N VAL A 1000 -1.18 -31.20 1.80
CA VAL A 1000 -2.61 -31.06 2.16
C VAL A 1000 -3.31 -30.07 1.21
N PHE A 1001 -2.67 -28.96 0.86
CA PHE A 1001 -3.27 -27.98 -0.06
C PHE A 1001 -3.44 -28.51 -1.48
N GLN A 1002 -2.58 -29.42 -1.94
CA GLN A 1002 -2.74 -30.12 -3.22
C GLN A 1002 -4.00 -30.99 -3.28
N GLN A 1003 -4.58 -31.34 -2.12
CA GLN A 1003 -5.85 -32.07 -2.03
C GLN A 1003 -7.08 -31.14 -2.01
N ALA A 1004 -6.89 -29.82 -1.86
CA ALA A 1004 -7.98 -28.86 -1.86
C ALA A 1004 -8.68 -28.80 -3.24
N PRO A 1005 -9.92 -28.32 -3.36
CA PRO A 1005 -10.58 -28.17 -4.65
C PRO A 1005 -9.74 -27.30 -5.60
N LEU A 1006 -9.70 -27.66 -6.88
CA LEU A 1006 -8.87 -26.97 -7.86
C LEU A 1006 -9.20 -25.47 -7.92
N GLU A 1007 -10.46 -25.08 -7.74
CA GLU A 1007 -10.90 -23.70 -7.64
C GLU A 1007 -10.17 -22.91 -6.53
N VAL A 1008 -9.90 -23.56 -5.39
CA VAL A 1008 -9.15 -22.97 -4.26
C VAL A 1008 -7.68 -22.87 -4.63
N GLN A 1009 -7.10 -23.95 -5.17
CA GLN A 1009 -5.69 -23.96 -5.54
C GLN A 1009 -5.38 -22.86 -6.56
N LEU A 1010 -6.21 -22.78 -7.60
CA LEU A 1010 -6.00 -21.90 -8.75
C LEU A 1010 -6.49 -20.47 -8.55
N GLY A 1011 -7.22 -20.17 -7.47
CA GLY A 1011 -7.86 -18.88 -7.24
C GLY A 1011 -6.95 -17.68 -7.51
N SER A 1012 -5.71 -17.74 -7.02
CA SER A 1012 -4.73 -16.65 -7.19
C SER A 1012 -4.06 -16.56 -8.56
N LEU A 1013 -3.96 -17.67 -9.32
CA LEU A 1013 -3.32 -17.69 -10.63
C LEU A 1013 -4.33 -17.40 -11.76
N VAL A 1014 -5.47 -18.08 -11.73
CA VAL A 1014 -6.51 -17.96 -12.77
C VAL A 1014 -7.28 -16.65 -12.65
N GLY A 1015 -7.27 -16.01 -11.47
CA GLY A 1015 -7.83 -14.68 -11.28
C GLY A 1015 -7.12 -13.59 -12.09
N ASP A 1016 -5.90 -13.82 -12.57
CA ASP A 1016 -5.09 -12.86 -13.32
C ASP A 1016 -4.47 -13.53 -14.57
N PRO A 1017 -5.21 -13.59 -15.70
CA PRO A 1017 -4.76 -14.26 -16.91
C PRO A 1017 -3.38 -13.79 -17.42
N PRO A 1018 -3.03 -12.48 -17.42
CA PRO A 1018 -1.69 -12.01 -17.75
C PRO A 1018 -0.59 -12.61 -16.87
N VAL A 1019 -0.80 -12.76 -15.57
CA VAL A 1019 0.18 -13.38 -14.67
C VAL A 1019 0.31 -14.88 -14.97
N LEU A 1020 -0.81 -15.58 -15.17
CA LEU A 1020 -0.79 -17.01 -15.51
C LEU A 1020 -0.06 -17.26 -16.84
N ASP A 1021 -0.35 -16.46 -17.87
CA ASP A 1021 0.35 -16.50 -19.16
C ASP A 1021 1.85 -16.36 -18.98
N PHE A 1022 2.29 -15.31 -18.27
CA PHE A 1022 3.70 -15.09 -18.03
C PHE A 1022 4.37 -16.24 -17.25
N LEU A 1023 3.72 -16.78 -16.22
CA LEU A 1023 4.25 -17.91 -15.45
C LEU A 1023 4.32 -19.20 -16.29
N LEU A 1024 3.32 -19.47 -17.14
CA LEU A 1024 3.35 -20.60 -18.08
C LEU A 1024 4.49 -20.43 -19.09
N ALA A 1025 4.71 -19.21 -19.61
CA ALA A 1025 5.84 -18.92 -20.48
C ALA A 1025 7.19 -19.17 -19.78
N CYS A 1026 7.31 -18.80 -18.50
CA CYS A 1026 8.51 -19.10 -17.69
C CYS A 1026 8.74 -20.62 -17.55
N VAL A 1027 7.69 -21.39 -17.23
CA VAL A 1027 7.80 -22.86 -17.12
C VAL A 1027 8.10 -23.49 -18.48
N TYR A 1028 7.48 -23.01 -19.56
CA TYR A 1028 7.70 -23.48 -20.93
C TYR A 1028 9.17 -23.33 -21.35
N SER A 1029 9.75 -22.17 -21.06
CA SER A 1029 11.16 -21.90 -21.35
C SER A 1029 12.08 -22.72 -20.46
N ALA A 1030 11.80 -22.84 -19.16
CA ALA A 1030 12.55 -23.71 -18.24
C ALA A 1030 12.51 -25.19 -18.65
N ALA A 1031 11.38 -25.65 -19.21
CA ALA A 1031 11.22 -27.03 -19.67
C ALA A 1031 12.12 -27.37 -20.88
N GLY A 1032 12.44 -26.38 -21.71
CA GLY A 1032 13.35 -26.59 -22.84
C GLY A 1032 14.79 -26.18 -22.62
N ASP A 1033 15.13 -25.77 -21.40
CA ASP A 1033 16.52 -25.58 -21.02
C ASP A 1033 17.25 -26.94 -21.00
N THR A 1034 18.39 -27.04 -21.65
CA THR A 1034 19.20 -28.28 -21.71
C THR A 1034 20.36 -28.27 -20.72
N SER A 1035 20.47 -27.25 -19.86
CA SER A 1035 21.52 -27.20 -18.85
C SER A 1035 21.28 -28.25 -17.75
N ALA A 1036 22.31 -28.56 -16.97
CA ALA A 1036 22.20 -29.47 -15.83
C ALA A 1036 21.40 -28.88 -14.65
N LEU A 1037 21.02 -27.60 -14.71
CA LEU A 1037 20.16 -26.98 -13.68
C LEU A 1037 18.76 -27.60 -13.71
N ASP A 1038 18.36 -28.15 -12.56
CA ASP A 1038 16.95 -28.47 -12.32
C ASP A 1038 16.15 -27.18 -12.04
N LEU A 1039 15.66 -26.56 -13.10
CA LEU A 1039 14.84 -25.35 -13.06
C LEU A 1039 13.38 -25.63 -12.67
N LEU A 1040 12.94 -26.90 -12.64
CA LEU A 1040 11.54 -27.30 -12.38
C LEU A 1040 11.46 -28.45 -11.35
N PRO A 1041 12.00 -28.24 -10.14
CA PRO A 1041 12.16 -29.32 -9.17
C PRO A 1041 10.82 -29.88 -8.71
N ASN A 1042 10.72 -31.20 -8.65
CA ASN A 1042 9.52 -31.96 -8.25
C ASN A 1042 8.28 -31.66 -9.10
N CYS A 1043 8.45 -31.25 -10.36
CA CYS A 1043 7.33 -31.13 -11.28
C CYS A 1043 6.70 -32.52 -11.51
N PRO A 1044 5.38 -32.70 -11.32
CA PRO A 1044 4.72 -34.00 -11.47
C PRO A 1044 4.69 -34.46 -12.94
N ILE A 1045 4.93 -33.55 -13.88
CA ILE A 1045 4.96 -33.83 -15.31
C ILE A 1045 6.41 -33.95 -15.77
N PRO A 1046 6.79 -35.03 -16.48
CA PRO A 1046 8.12 -35.18 -17.03
C PRO A 1046 8.52 -33.99 -17.92
N LYS A 1047 9.76 -33.52 -17.78
CA LYS A 1047 10.30 -32.35 -18.51
C LYS A 1047 10.07 -32.44 -20.03
N ALA A 1048 10.23 -33.63 -20.61
CA ALA A 1048 10.01 -33.88 -22.04
C ALA A 1048 8.55 -33.66 -22.52
N ARG A 1049 7.56 -33.81 -21.62
CA ARG A 1049 6.12 -33.64 -21.94
C ARG A 1049 5.59 -32.25 -21.58
N LEU A 1050 6.33 -31.46 -20.80
CA LEU A 1050 5.84 -30.17 -20.30
C LEU A 1050 5.45 -29.19 -21.40
N ARG A 1051 6.26 -29.09 -22.47
CA ARG A 1051 5.95 -28.20 -23.60
C ARG A 1051 4.66 -28.63 -24.30
N GLU A 1052 4.44 -29.91 -24.51
CA GLU A 1052 3.19 -30.46 -25.08
C GLU A 1052 1.98 -30.11 -24.21
N VAL A 1053 2.09 -30.29 -22.88
CA VAL A 1053 1.02 -29.95 -21.93
C VAL A 1053 0.73 -28.45 -21.95
N ILE A 1054 1.76 -27.59 -21.94
CA ILE A 1054 1.58 -26.14 -21.97
C ILE A 1054 1.01 -25.67 -23.33
N ASP A 1055 1.50 -26.22 -24.44
CA ASP A 1055 1.01 -25.92 -25.80
C ASP A 1055 -0.45 -26.33 -26.02
N SER A 1056 -0.98 -27.18 -25.14
CA SER A 1056 -2.39 -27.57 -25.13
C SER A 1056 -3.29 -26.54 -24.42
N PHE A 1057 -2.76 -25.61 -23.60
CA PHE A 1057 -3.59 -24.54 -23.02
C PHE A 1057 -4.12 -23.60 -24.11
N PRO A 1058 -5.37 -23.12 -24.00
CA PRO A 1058 -5.89 -22.09 -24.89
C PRO A 1058 -5.16 -20.76 -24.67
N PRO A 1059 -5.19 -19.82 -25.64
CA PRO A 1059 -4.83 -18.43 -25.38
C PRO A 1059 -5.60 -17.88 -24.18
N LEU A 1060 -4.92 -17.11 -23.33
CA LEU A 1060 -5.49 -16.57 -22.08
C LEU A 1060 -5.81 -15.08 -22.27
N PRO A 1061 -7.02 -14.70 -22.74
CA PRO A 1061 -7.34 -13.30 -22.94
C PRO A 1061 -7.35 -12.57 -21.59
N ALA A 1062 -6.82 -11.34 -21.58
CA ALA A 1062 -6.64 -10.55 -20.36
C ALA A 1062 -7.95 -10.32 -19.56
N ASN A 1063 -9.10 -10.42 -20.22
CA ASN A 1063 -10.43 -10.18 -19.64
C ASN A 1063 -11.25 -11.46 -19.40
N ALA A 1064 -10.66 -12.66 -19.53
CA ALA A 1064 -11.38 -13.91 -19.27
C ALA A 1064 -11.84 -13.98 -17.81
N SER A 1065 -13.09 -14.42 -17.60
CA SER A 1065 -13.60 -14.68 -16.26
C SER A 1065 -13.01 -15.98 -15.69
N PHE A 1066 -12.82 -16.04 -14.37
CA PHE A 1066 -12.32 -17.24 -13.69
C PHE A 1066 -13.10 -18.53 -14.04
N PRO A 1067 -14.45 -18.56 -14.06
CA PRO A 1067 -15.21 -19.77 -14.41
C PRO A 1067 -14.97 -20.22 -15.86
N GLU A 1068 -14.89 -19.26 -16.79
CA GLU A 1068 -14.66 -19.54 -18.20
C GLU A 1068 -13.28 -20.16 -18.40
N LEU A 1069 -12.23 -19.54 -17.83
CA LEU A 1069 -10.86 -20.05 -17.95
C LEU A 1069 -10.72 -21.44 -17.32
N LEU A 1070 -11.33 -21.67 -16.15
CA LEU A 1070 -11.32 -22.96 -15.50
C LEU A 1070 -12.05 -24.04 -16.32
N SER A 1071 -13.16 -23.68 -16.98
CA SER A 1071 -13.89 -24.59 -17.86
C SER A 1071 -13.08 -24.98 -19.10
N GLN A 1072 -12.35 -24.02 -19.68
CA GLN A 1072 -11.47 -24.25 -20.81
C GLN A 1072 -10.26 -25.11 -20.42
N ILE A 1073 -9.65 -24.86 -19.25
CA ILE A 1073 -8.55 -25.67 -18.72
C ILE A 1073 -9.00 -27.11 -18.51
N ARG A 1074 -10.21 -27.30 -17.94
CA ARG A 1074 -10.79 -28.63 -17.70
C ARG A 1074 -11.14 -29.38 -18.97
N GLY A 1075 -11.33 -28.70 -20.11
CA GLY A 1075 -11.49 -29.24 -21.47
C GLY A 1075 -12.25 -30.56 -21.51
N GLY A 1076 -13.58 -30.54 -21.71
CA GLY A 1076 -14.47 -31.69 -21.55
C GLY A 1076 -14.12 -32.94 -22.37
N GLY A 1077 -13.18 -33.75 -21.88
CA GLY A 1077 -12.71 -35.01 -22.47
C GLY A 1077 -11.30 -35.00 -23.10
N GLU A 1078 -10.54 -33.90 -23.02
CA GLU A 1078 -9.21 -33.86 -23.63
C GLU A 1078 -8.17 -34.69 -22.85
N PRO A 1079 -7.31 -35.49 -23.51
CA PRO A 1079 -6.35 -36.37 -22.85
C PRO A 1079 -5.37 -35.66 -21.91
N LEU A 1080 -5.02 -34.40 -22.20
CA LEU A 1080 -4.06 -33.60 -21.43
C LEU A 1080 -4.71 -32.75 -20.33
N SER A 1081 -6.04 -32.78 -20.17
CA SER A 1081 -6.75 -31.98 -19.15
C SER A 1081 -6.28 -32.27 -17.72
N VAL A 1082 -6.01 -33.55 -17.41
CA VAL A 1082 -5.47 -33.98 -16.11
C VAL A 1082 -4.06 -33.42 -15.90
N ASP A 1083 -3.20 -33.52 -16.92
CA ASP A 1083 -1.83 -32.99 -16.87
C ASP A 1083 -1.84 -31.46 -16.70
N ARG A 1084 -2.73 -30.71 -17.38
CA ARG A 1084 -2.92 -29.27 -17.14
C ARG A 1084 -3.26 -28.98 -15.68
N GLY A 1085 -4.20 -29.74 -15.11
CA GLY A 1085 -4.59 -29.61 -13.71
C GLY A 1085 -3.43 -29.86 -12.73
N LEU A 1086 -2.65 -30.93 -12.97
CA LEU A 1086 -1.47 -31.26 -12.17
C LEU A 1086 -0.38 -30.18 -12.28
N LEU A 1087 -0.15 -29.64 -13.48
CA LEU A 1087 0.81 -28.55 -13.69
C LEU A 1087 0.42 -27.31 -12.89
N LEU A 1088 -0.84 -26.88 -12.99
CA LEU A 1088 -1.29 -25.69 -12.30
C LEU A 1088 -1.29 -25.88 -10.78
N SER A 1089 -1.65 -27.07 -10.28
CA SER A 1089 -1.54 -27.42 -8.87
C SER A 1089 -0.08 -27.33 -8.37
N TYR A 1090 0.86 -27.86 -9.14
CA TYR A 1090 2.29 -27.72 -8.88
C TYR A 1090 2.72 -26.25 -8.86
N MET A 1091 2.29 -25.47 -9.86
CA MET A 1091 2.60 -24.04 -9.95
C MET A 1091 2.06 -23.27 -8.75
N CYS A 1092 0.83 -23.52 -8.30
CA CYS A 1092 0.26 -22.85 -7.13
C CYS A 1092 1.00 -23.20 -5.83
N THR A 1093 1.46 -24.45 -5.69
CA THR A 1093 2.18 -24.90 -4.50
C THR A 1093 3.60 -24.31 -4.46
N ARG A 1094 4.26 -24.18 -5.62
CA ARG A 1094 5.62 -23.65 -5.73
C ARG A 1094 5.67 -22.12 -5.78
N PHE A 1095 4.75 -21.49 -6.50
CA PHE A 1095 4.66 -20.03 -6.63
C PHE A 1095 3.86 -19.42 -5.49
N ARG A 1096 4.52 -19.34 -4.32
CA ARG A 1096 3.96 -18.75 -3.09
C ARG A 1096 4.01 -17.22 -3.08
N ALA A 1097 4.70 -16.60 -4.04
CA ALA A 1097 4.82 -15.16 -4.20
C ALA A 1097 3.55 -14.53 -4.81
N CYS A 1098 3.43 -13.20 -4.76
CA CYS A 1098 2.30 -12.45 -5.31
C CYS A 1098 2.78 -11.52 -6.43
N LEU A 1099 2.57 -11.94 -7.69
CA LEU A 1099 2.83 -11.15 -8.88
C LEU A 1099 1.51 -10.57 -9.39
N VAL A 1100 1.49 -9.29 -9.74
CA VAL A 1100 0.35 -8.61 -10.33
C VAL A 1100 0.82 -7.70 -11.48
N PRO A 1101 0.01 -7.44 -12.52
CA PRO A 1101 0.27 -6.36 -13.46
C PRO A 1101 0.36 -5.04 -12.71
N ALA A 1102 1.35 -4.21 -13.03
CA ALA A 1102 1.54 -2.93 -12.36
C ALA A 1102 0.30 -2.03 -12.60
N PRO A 1103 -0.40 -1.62 -11.52
CA PRO A 1103 -1.54 -0.69 -11.61
C PRO A 1103 -1.12 0.62 -12.25
N ALA A 1104 -2.03 1.33 -12.92
CA ALA A 1104 -1.73 2.57 -13.65
C ALA A 1104 -0.89 3.58 -12.84
N ARG A 1105 -1.20 3.79 -11.55
CA ARG A 1105 -0.50 4.71 -10.65
C ARG A 1105 0.89 4.24 -10.18
N ARG A 1106 1.22 2.97 -10.41
CA ARG A 1106 2.49 2.34 -10.00
C ARG A 1106 3.29 1.83 -11.20
N ARG A 1107 2.82 2.08 -12.42
CA ARG A 1107 3.63 1.94 -13.62
C ARG A 1107 4.71 3.01 -13.60
N ILE A 1108 5.90 2.64 -14.02
CA ILE A 1108 7.02 3.54 -14.25
C ILE A 1108 6.72 4.25 -15.58
N PRO A 1109 6.34 5.54 -15.60
CA PRO A 1109 5.85 6.19 -16.82
C PRO A 1109 6.95 6.36 -17.88
N ALA A 1110 8.21 6.49 -17.44
CA ALA A 1110 9.37 6.70 -18.30
C ALA A 1110 9.81 5.44 -19.10
N VAL A 1111 9.13 4.29 -18.95
CA VAL A 1111 9.37 3.08 -19.75
C VAL A 1111 8.12 2.70 -20.56
N PRO A 1112 7.79 3.46 -21.62
CA PRO A 1112 6.61 3.19 -22.44
C PRO A 1112 6.74 1.83 -23.15
N LYS A 1113 5.59 1.19 -23.45
CA LYS A 1113 5.49 -0.11 -24.17
C LYS A 1113 6.07 -1.35 -23.44
N VAL A 1114 6.69 -1.17 -22.28
CA VAL A 1114 7.12 -2.26 -21.40
C VAL A 1114 5.90 -2.81 -20.65
N VAL A 1115 5.73 -4.14 -20.65
CA VAL A 1115 4.76 -4.78 -19.75
C VAL A 1115 5.41 -4.89 -18.38
N GLN A 1116 4.78 -4.29 -17.38
CA GLN A 1116 5.33 -4.17 -16.04
C GLN A 1116 4.51 -5.04 -15.09
N PHE A 1117 5.16 -5.99 -14.43
CA PHE A 1117 4.59 -6.70 -13.29
C PHE A 1117 5.27 -6.25 -12.00
N MET A 1118 4.50 -6.21 -10.93
CA MET A 1118 4.98 -5.97 -9.57
C MET A 1118 4.95 -7.27 -8.80
N LEU A 1119 6.07 -7.61 -8.17
CA LEU A 1119 6.17 -8.71 -7.21
C LEU A 1119 5.96 -8.11 -5.81
N LEU A 1120 4.70 -8.09 -5.37
CA LEU A 1120 4.28 -7.43 -4.12
C LEU A 1120 4.89 -8.09 -2.87
N ASN A 1121 5.08 -9.40 -2.93
CA ASN A 1121 5.92 -10.15 -2.00
C ASN A 1121 6.53 -11.34 -2.74
N SER A 1122 7.75 -11.69 -2.36
CA SER A 1122 8.40 -12.93 -2.76
C SER A 1122 7.81 -14.12 -2.00
N ASP A 1123 8.49 -15.27 -2.07
CA ASP A 1123 8.27 -16.38 -1.17
C ASP A 1123 8.29 -15.94 0.32
N PRO A 1124 7.37 -16.41 1.19
CA PRO A 1124 7.25 -15.90 2.55
C PRO A 1124 8.54 -15.97 3.38
N ASP A 1125 9.30 -17.05 3.24
CA ASP A 1125 10.54 -17.24 4.00
C ASP A 1125 11.60 -16.21 3.58
N ARG A 1126 11.60 -15.85 2.30
CA ARG A 1126 12.48 -14.81 1.73
C ARG A 1126 12.03 -13.42 2.09
N GLU A 1127 10.74 -13.14 2.01
CA GLU A 1127 10.22 -11.83 2.39
C GLU A 1127 10.49 -11.55 3.87
N GLN A 1128 10.38 -12.58 4.72
CA GLN A 1128 10.78 -12.50 6.12
C GLN A 1128 12.28 -12.27 6.28
N ALA A 1129 13.13 -13.02 5.57
CA ALA A 1129 14.58 -12.84 5.63
C ALA A 1129 14.99 -11.43 5.18
N PHE A 1130 14.44 -10.96 4.07
CA PHE A 1130 14.65 -9.61 3.56
C PHE A 1130 14.19 -8.54 4.55
N SER A 1131 12.99 -8.70 5.14
CA SER A 1131 12.47 -7.75 6.13
C SER A 1131 13.35 -7.67 7.38
N LYS A 1132 13.89 -8.79 7.85
CA LYS A 1132 14.84 -8.83 8.97
C LYS A 1132 16.12 -8.06 8.64
N THR A 1133 16.70 -8.32 7.47
CA THR A 1133 17.93 -7.64 7.04
C THR A 1133 17.71 -6.15 6.78
N ALA A 1134 16.56 -5.77 6.23
CA ALA A 1134 16.16 -4.37 6.05
C ALA A 1134 15.98 -3.65 7.39
N ALA A 1135 15.39 -4.30 8.41
CA ALA A 1135 15.21 -3.73 9.73
C ALA A 1135 16.54 -3.49 10.47
N LEU A 1136 17.55 -4.34 10.22
CA LEU A 1136 18.90 -4.19 10.80
C LEU A 1136 19.70 -3.05 10.16
N ALA A 1137 19.32 -2.57 8.97
CA ALA A 1137 20.09 -1.58 8.21
C ALA A 1137 19.90 -0.11 8.65
N ALA A 1138 19.44 0.13 9.89
CA ALA A 1138 19.43 1.42 10.62
C ALA A 1138 19.30 2.70 9.76
N GLY A 1139 18.19 2.84 9.01
CA GLY A 1139 17.83 4.09 8.33
C GLY A 1139 18.20 4.20 6.85
N ASN A 1140 19.00 3.28 6.29
CA ASN A 1140 19.19 3.23 4.84
C ASN A 1140 17.99 2.54 4.18
N ALA A 1141 17.05 3.36 3.67
CA ALA A 1141 15.97 2.87 2.81
C ALA A 1141 16.58 2.11 1.63
N GLY A 1142 16.19 0.84 1.43
CA GLY A 1142 16.76 -0.03 0.41
C GLY A 1142 16.92 0.66 -0.95
N GLY A 1143 18.07 0.47 -1.58
CA GLY A 1143 18.40 1.04 -2.87
C GLY A 1143 17.72 0.29 -4.01
N VAL A 1144 17.66 0.94 -5.17
CA VAL A 1144 17.11 0.36 -6.40
C VAL A 1144 18.28 -0.10 -7.24
N THR A 1145 18.24 -1.35 -7.65
CA THR A 1145 19.23 -1.95 -8.56
C THR A 1145 18.52 -2.80 -9.61
N PHE A 1146 19.23 -3.22 -10.64
CA PHE A 1146 18.71 -4.02 -11.73
C PHE A 1146 19.47 -5.32 -11.88
N HIS A 1147 18.77 -6.34 -12.36
CA HIS A 1147 19.34 -7.65 -12.68
C HIS A 1147 18.82 -8.12 -14.04
N GLY A 1148 19.73 -8.37 -14.98
CA GLY A 1148 19.40 -9.02 -16.24
C GLY A 1148 19.45 -10.53 -16.10
N THR A 1149 18.46 -11.22 -16.68
CA THR A 1149 18.39 -12.68 -16.62
C THR A 1149 17.69 -13.27 -17.84
N THR A 1150 17.84 -14.58 -18.05
CA THR A 1150 17.13 -15.30 -19.12
C THR A 1150 15.76 -15.79 -18.63
N VAL A 1151 14.79 -15.85 -19.53
CA VAL A 1151 13.42 -16.25 -19.18
C VAL A 1151 13.35 -17.70 -18.65
N GLN A 1152 14.30 -18.57 -19.04
CA GLN A 1152 14.42 -19.95 -18.54
C GLN A 1152 14.60 -20.00 -17.02
N ARG A 1153 15.31 -19.03 -16.44
CA ARG A 1153 15.59 -18.96 -14.99
C ARG A 1153 14.46 -18.33 -14.20
N MET A 1154 13.52 -17.66 -14.86
CA MET A 1154 12.50 -16.85 -14.20
C MET A 1154 11.59 -17.65 -13.29
N TRP A 1155 11.23 -18.89 -13.63
CA TRP A 1155 10.41 -19.70 -12.72
C TRP A 1155 11.09 -19.91 -11.36
N ARG A 1156 12.38 -20.29 -11.36
CA ARG A 1156 13.18 -20.43 -10.13
C ARG A 1156 13.33 -19.08 -9.41
N ILE A 1157 13.60 -17.99 -10.14
CA ILE A 1157 13.75 -16.65 -9.54
C ILE A 1157 12.43 -16.17 -8.90
N LEU A 1158 11.29 -16.46 -9.49
CA LEU A 1158 9.99 -16.02 -8.96
C LEU A 1158 9.53 -16.87 -7.76
N THR A 1159 9.85 -18.16 -7.75
CA THR A 1159 9.48 -19.09 -6.68
C THR A 1159 10.47 -19.05 -5.51
N GLU A 1160 11.74 -18.77 -5.80
CA GLU A 1160 12.84 -18.90 -4.88
C GLU A 1160 13.84 -17.75 -5.03
N GLY A 1161 13.42 -16.54 -5.43
CA GLY A 1161 14.24 -15.33 -5.56
C GLY A 1161 15.59 -15.48 -6.29
N LEU A 1162 16.42 -14.43 -6.21
CA LEU A 1162 17.80 -14.51 -6.71
C LEU A 1162 18.64 -15.35 -5.73
N ARG A 1163 19.59 -16.13 -6.26
CA ARG A 1163 20.48 -17.01 -5.50
C ARG A 1163 21.93 -16.71 -5.87
N ASN A 1164 22.80 -16.78 -4.87
CA ASN A 1164 24.23 -16.77 -5.10
C ASN A 1164 24.64 -18.13 -5.71
N MET A 1165 24.94 -18.13 -7.01
CA MET A 1165 25.38 -19.30 -7.76
C MET A 1165 26.88 -19.25 -8.08
N SER A 1166 27.63 -18.32 -7.48
CA SER A 1166 29.08 -18.24 -7.67
C SER A 1166 29.76 -19.51 -7.18
N ARG A 1167 30.88 -19.87 -7.82
CA ARG A 1167 31.64 -21.11 -7.55
C ARG A 1167 30.86 -22.40 -7.80
N THR A 1168 29.77 -22.33 -8.54
CA THR A 1168 29.10 -23.50 -9.13
C THR A 1168 29.36 -23.51 -10.63
N GLU A 1169 29.19 -24.67 -11.27
CA GLU A 1169 29.26 -24.82 -12.74
C GLU A 1169 28.21 -23.96 -13.50
N TYR A 1170 27.29 -23.34 -12.76
CA TYR A 1170 26.17 -22.55 -13.28
C TYR A 1170 26.42 -21.04 -13.28
N ALA A 1171 27.61 -20.60 -12.88
CA ALA A 1171 28.02 -19.21 -12.94
C ALA A 1171 28.18 -18.77 -14.41
N ALA A 1172 27.13 -18.18 -14.98
CA ALA A 1172 27.10 -17.84 -16.41
C ALA A 1172 28.09 -16.74 -16.84
N ASN A 1173 28.37 -15.76 -15.97
CA ASN A 1173 29.07 -14.52 -16.36
C ASN A 1173 30.16 -14.09 -15.36
N ALA A 1174 30.53 -14.92 -14.38
CA ALA A 1174 31.55 -14.55 -13.41
C ALA A 1174 32.93 -14.76 -14.02
N LYS A 1175 33.77 -13.71 -14.08
CA LYS A 1175 35.21 -13.91 -14.29
C LYS A 1175 35.77 -14.65 -13.07
N PRO A 1176 36.84 -15.45 -13.22
CA PRO A 1176 37.47 -16.14 -12.08
C PRO A 1176 37.86 -15.22 -10.91
N ASP A 1177 38.10 -13.94 -11.21
CA ASP A 1177 38.56 -12.92 -10.26
C ASP A 1177 37.43 -12.07 -9.65
N ASP A 1178 36.18 -12.20 -10.12
CA ASP A 1178 35.05 -11.43 -9.57
C ASP A 1178 34.61 -12.00 -8.20
N ALA A 1179 34.19 -11.12 -7.30
CA ALA A 1179 33.67 -11.52 -5.99
C ALA A 1179 32.50 -12.52 -6.14
N ALA A 1180 32.36 -13.45 -5.19
CA ALA A 1180 31.29 -14.44 -5.22
C ALA A 1180 29.97 -13.83 -4.73
N GLY A 1181 28.95 -13.72 -5.58
CA GLY A 1181 27.64 -13.16 -5.21
C GLY A 1181 26.64 -13.03 -6.36
N ILE A 1182 25.47 -12.47 -6.02
CA ILE A 1182 24.45 -12.03 -6.96
C ILE A 1182 24.89 -10.69 -7.55
N CYS A 1183 25.10 -10.64 -8.88
CA CYS A 1183 25.46 -9.40 -9.57
C CYS A 1183 24.20 -8.54 -9.81
N LEU A 1184 24.22 -7.30 -9.33
CA LEU A 1184 23.22 -6.27 -9.56
C LEU A 1184 23.93 -5.00 -10.04
N VAL A 1185 23.24 -4.14 -10.77
CA VAL A 1185 23.79 -2.87 -11.25
C VAL A 1185 22.82 -1.71 -10.98
N ASP A 1186 23.34 -0.51 -10.81
CA ASP A 1186 22.53 0.68 -10.54
C ASP A 1186 21.82 1.15 -11.82
N GLU A 1187 22.52 1.05 -12.96
CA GLU A 1187 21.98 1.45 -14.26
C GLU A 1187 21.29 0.28 -14.99
N PRO A 1188 20.03 0.43 -15.41
CA PRO A 1188 19.29 -0.62 -16.13
C PRO A 1188 19.91 -0.97 -17.49
N GLU A 1189 20.59 -0.02 -18.13
CA GLU A 1189 21.33 -0.25 -19.38
C GLU A 1189 22.43 -1.30 -19.21
N ALA A 1190 23.15 -1.27 -18.08
CA ALA A 1190 24.20 -2.24 -17.78
C ALA A 1190 23.66 -3.65 -17.50
N ALA A 1191 22.38 -3.77 -17.08
CA ALA A 1191 21.73 -5.05 -16.87
C ALA A 1191 21.22 -5.68 -18.17
N LEU A 1192 20.89 -4.87 -19.18
CA LEU A 1192 20.20 -5.29 -20.39
C LEU A 1192 20.94 -6.36 -21.22
N PRO A 1193 22.28 -6.33 -21.39
CA PRO A 1193 23.01 -7.37 -22.11
C PRO A 1193 22.88 -8.78 -21.52
N TYR A 1194 22.52 -8.87 -20.23
CA TYR A 1194 22.31 -10.13 -19.53
C TYR A 1194 20.85 -10.63 -19.62
N CYS A 1195 19.95 -9.83 -20.21
CA CYS A 1195 18.55 -10.19 -20.40
C CYS A 1195 18.38 -11.16 -21.59
N GLY A 1196 17.72 -12.29 -21.36
CA GLY A 1196 17.31 -13.20 -22.44
C GLY A 1196 15.96 -12.81 -23.04
N SER A 1197 15.77 -13.09 -24.33
CA SER A 1197 14.49 -12.91 -25.02
C SER A 1197 13.52 -14.06 -24.74
N THR A 1198 12.23 -13.75 -24.69
CA THR A 1198 11.10 -14.68 -24.69
C THR A 1198 10.80 -15.21 -26.10
N GLY A 1199 11.65 -14.99 -27.11
CA GLY A 1199 11.41 -15.44 -28.50
C GLY A 1199 11.29 -16.97 -28.70
N THR A 1200 11.56 -17.77 -27.66
CA THR A 1200 11.26 -19.22 -27.61
C THR A 1200 10.11 -19.55 -26.64
N ALA A 1201 9.33 -18.55 -26.24
CA ALA A 1201 8.21 -18.71 -25.33
C ALA A 1201 7.04 -19.43 -25.98
N TRP A 1202 6.15 -19.88 -25.11
CA TRP A 1202 4.91 -20.56 -25.44
C TRP A 1202 4.13 -19.83 -26.54
N ARG A 1203 3.75 -20.56 -27.61
CA ARG A 1203 3.12 -20.01 -28.83
C ARG A 1203 1.79 -19.29 -28.62
N ASN A 1204 1.10 -19.57 -27.50
CA ASN A 1204 -0.17 -18.92 -27.16
C ASN A 1204 0.01 -17.78 -26.15
N SER A 1205 1.26 -17.45 -25.76
CA SER A 1205 1.56 -16.34 -24.86
C SER A 1205 1.40 -14.99 -25.54
N ALA A 1206 0.83 -14.02 -24.83
CA ALA A 1206 0.76 -12.61 -25.26
C ALA A 1206 2.11 -11.88 -25.13
N PHE A 1207 3.14 -12.50 -24.55
CA PHE A 1207 4.44 -11.87 -24.23
C PHE A 1207 5.61 -12.37 -25.09
N GLN A 1208 5.33 -12.80 -26.32
CA GLN A 1208 6.37 -13.23 -27.27
C GLN A 1208 7.36 -12.10 -27.60
N ASN A 1209 8.61 -12.48 -27.89
CA ASN A 1209 9.69 -11.59 -28.35
C ASN A 1209 9.99 -10.38 -27.43
N ARG A 1210 9.97 -10.59 -26.12
CA ARG A 1210 10.30 -9.59 -25.10
C ARG A 1210 11.50 -10.02 -24.28
N THR A 1211 12.34 -9.09 -23.83
CA THR A 1211 13.42 -9.40 -22.89
C THR A 1211 12.97 -9.18 -21.45
N VAL A 1212 13.51 -9.96 -20.51
CA VAL A 1212 13.16 -9.83 -19.08
C VAL A 1212 14.24 -9.06 -18.33
N LEU A 1213 13.86 -7.91 -17.78
CA LEU A 1213 14.68 -7.11 -16.87
C LEU A 1213 14.02 -7.08 -15.49
N LEU A 1214 14.81 -7.28 -14.43
CA LEU A 1214 14.32 -7.23 -13.05
C LEU A 1214 14.75 -5.93 -12.41
N ALA A 1215 13.81 -5.22 -11.77
CA ALA A 1215 14.14 -4.18 -10.81
C ALA A 1215 14.08 -4.78 -9.41
N CYS A 1216 15.19 -4.66 -8.69
CA CYS A 1216 15.42 -5.23 -7.38
C CYS A 1216 15.54 -4.11 -6.34
N GLU A 1217 15.24 -4.49 -5.10
CA GLU A 1217 15.49 -3.71 -3.90
C GLU A 1217 16.68 -4.33 -3.17
N LEU A 1218 17.68 -3.51 -2.87
CA LEU A 1218 18.92 -3.91 -2.20
C LEU A 1218 19.04 -3.23 -0.84
N THR A 1219 19.14 -4.01 0.23
CA THR A 1219 19.45 -3.50 1.58
C THR A 1219 20.93 -3.15 1.71
N GLN A 1220 21.24 -2.11 2.50
CA GLN A 1220 22.60 -1.56 2.65
C GLN A 1220 23.25 -1.26 1.29
N HIS A 1221 22.48 -0.66 0.39
CA HIS A 1221 22.94 -0.27 -0.94
C HIS A 1221 23.95 0.87 -0.85
N SER A 1222 25.03 0.78 -1.62
CA SER A 1222 26.00 1.85 -1.87
C SER A 1222 25.83 2.37 -3.32
N GLN A 1223 26.37 3.55 -3.66
CA GLN A 1223 26.34 4.05 -5.04
C GLN A 1223 27.62 3.66 -5.79
N GLN A 1224 27.89 2.36 -5.90
CA GLN A 1224 29.13 1.83 -6.52
C GLN A 1224 28.94 1.39 -7.98
N GLY A 1225 27.76 1.57 -8.57
CA GLY A 1225 27.46 1.22 -9.97
C GLY A 1225 27.17 -0.27 -10.15
N THR A 1226 28.01 -1.15 -9.63
CA THR A 1226 27.85 -2.61 -9.66
C THR A 1226 27.96 -3.18 -8.26
N HIS A 1227 27.05 -4.10 -7.92
CA HIS A 1227 26.95 -4.74 -6.62
C HIS A 1227 27.07 -6.25 -6.76
N VAL A 1228 27.95 -6.85 -5.97
CA VAL A 1228 28.06 -8.30 -5.86
C VAL A 1228 27.64 -8.72 -4.46
N VAL A 1229 26.45 -9.30 -4.36
CA VAL A 1229 25.80 -9.55 -3.08
C VAL A 1229 25.97 -11.01 -2.67
N GLY A 1230 26.81 -11.25 -1.65
CA GLY A 1230 27.06 -12.60 -1.14
C GLY A 1230 25.85 -13.23 -0.43
N ASP A 1231 25.05 -12.42 0.27
CA ASP A 1231 23.85 -12.84 1.00
C ASP A 1231 22.57 -12.52 0.23
N ALA A 1232 21.88 -13.57 -0.24
CA ALA A 1232 20.62 -13.46 -0.96
C ALA A 1232 19.49 -12.82 -0.13
N SER A 1233 19.57 -12.83 1.20
CA SER A 1233 18.57 -12.18 2.07
C SER A 1233 18.52 -10.66 1.87
N ARG A 1234 19.59 -10.06 1.31
CA ARG A 1234 19.69 -8.62 1.10
C ARG A 1234 18.95 -8.11 -0.13
N VAL A 1235 18.48 -9.01 -1.00
CA VAL A 1235 17.93 -8.68 -2.33
C VAL A 1235 16.49 -9.16 -2.45
N ALA A 1236 15.59 -8.27 -2.86
CA ALA A 1236 14.23 -8.63 -3.23
C ALA A 1236 13.92 -8.19 -4.66
N VAL A 1237 13.31 -9.06 -5.47
CA VAL A 1237 12.78 -8.65 -6.78
C VAL A 1237 11.46 -7.93 -6.54
N ARG A 1238 11.28 -6.75 -7.13
CA ARG A 1238 10.06 -5.93 -6.94
C ARG A 1238 9.32 -5.65 -8.24
N TYR A 1239 10.03 -5.53 -9.35
CA TYR A 1239 9.43 -5.47 -10.69
C TYR A 1239 10.01 -6.52 -11.62
N VAL A 1240 9.14 -7.04 -12.47
CA VAL A 1240 9.49 -7.81 -13.67
C VAL A 1240 9.06 -6.97 -14.88
N LEU A 1241 10.04 -6.54 -15.66
CA LEU A 1241 9.84 -5.68 -16.83
C LEU A 1241 10.02 -6.54 -18.09
N LEU A 1242 8.97 -6.67 -18.89
CA LEU A 1242 9.02 -7.34 -20.20
C LEU A 1242 9.20 -6.28 -21.28
N CYS A 1243 10.45 -6.09 -21.64
CA CYS A 1243 10.92 -5.05 -22.55
C CYS A 1243 10.71 -5.49 -24.01
N PRO A 1244 10.16 -4.64 -24.89
CA PRO A 1244 10.06 -4.96 -26.31
C PRO A 1244 11.45 -5.08 -26.96
N GLU A 1245 11.51 -5.66 -28.16
CA GLU A 1245 12.73 -5.65 -28.97
C GLU A 1245 13.25 -4.22 -29.22
N GLY A 1246 14.57 -4.02 -29.14
CA GLY A 1246 15.20 -2.71 -29.28
C GLY A 1246 14.95 -1.74 -28.11
N PHE A 1247 14.47 -2.22 -26.97
CA PHE A 1247 14.23 -1.37 -25.80
C PHE A 1247 15.52 -0.71 -25.30
N VAL A 1248 15.48 0.62 -25.17
CA VAL A 1248 16.53 1.43 -24.53
C VAL A 1248 16.01 1.86 -23.15
N PRO A 1249 16.60 1.39 -22.05
CA PRO A 1249 16.14 1.76 -20.72
C PRO A 1249 16.48 3.22 -20.39
N PRO A 1250 15.59 3.96 -19.70
CA PRO A 1250 15.92 5.28 -19.19
C PRO A 1250 16.96 5.18 -18.08
N GLN A 1251 17.74 6.24 -17.91
CA GLN A 1251 18.75 6.33 -16.85
C GLN A 1251 18.13 6.22 -15.47
N MET A 1252 18.87 5.66 -14.52
CA MET A 1252 18.42 5.42 -13.16
C MET A 1252 17.89 6.69 -12.46
N ARG A 1253 18.50 7.85 -12.72
CA ARG A 1253 18.05 9.16 -12.20
C ARG A 1253 16.61 9.54 -12.57
N VAL A 1254 16.07 9.01 -13.68
CA VAL A 1254 14.71 9.31 -14.15
C VAL A 1254 13.66 8.44 -13.46
N ILE A 1255 13.99 7.18 -13.16
CA ILE A 1255 13.04 6.19 -12.64
C ILE A 1255 13.23 5.86 -11.16
N GLY A 1256 14.36 6.25 -10.58
CA GLY A 1256 14.78 5.83 -9.25
C GLY A 1256 13.83 6.27 -8.13
N ASP A 1257 13.31 7.49 -8.18
CA ASP A 1257 12.40 7.99 -7.13
C ASP A 1257 11.03 7.31 -7.17
N ALA A 1258 10.50 7.05 -8.38
CA ALA A 1258 9.25 6.31 -8.54
C ALA A 1258 9.37 4.87 -8.01
N LEU A 1259 10.50 4.21 -8.27
CA LEU A 1259 10.81 2.88 -7.77
C LEU A 1259 11.00 2.89 -6.24
N ARG A 1260 11.81 3.79 -5.69
CA ARG A 1260 12.02 3.94 -4.24
C ARG A 1260 10.72 4.18 -3.49
N THR A 1261 9.87 5.08 -4.01
CA THR A 1261 8.55 5.38 -3.45
C THR A 1261 7.65 4.14 -3.45
N THR A 1262 7.71 3.36 -4.52
CA THR A 1262 6.91 2.13 -4.62
C THR A 1262 7.43 1.03 -3.70
N TYR A 1263 8.74 0.88 -3.56
CA TYR A 1263 9.34 -0.07 -2.61
C TYR A 1263 8.98 0.29 -1.17
N ALA A 1264 9.03 1.57 -0.81
CA ALA A 1264 8.56 2.05 0.49
C ALA A 1264 7.07 1.78 0.73
N ALA A 1265 6.23 1.95 -0.30
CA ALA A 1265 4.81 1.62 -0.22
C ALA A 1265 4.56 0.11 -0.05
N MET A 1266 5.38 -0.75 -0.69
CA MET A 1266 5.33 -2.21 -0.51
C MET A 1266 5.68 -2.60 0.93
N ARG A 1267 6.79 -2.07 1.48
CA ARG A 1267 7.22 -2.36 2.86
C ARG A 1267 6.20 -1.93 3.92
N SER A 1268 5.51 -0.82 3.70
CA SER A 1268 4.49 -0.30 4.62
C SER A 1268 3.09 -0.92 4.42
N GLY A 1269 2.89 -1.77 3.40
CA GLY A 1269 1.58 -2.29 3.06
C GLY A 1269 0.61 -1.23 2.50
N ALA A 1270 1.12 -0.08 2.06
CA ALA A 1270 0.33 1.07 1.59
C ALA A 1270 0.12 1.09 0.07
N VAL A 1271 0.58 0.06 -0.67
CA VAL A 1271 0.56 0.02 -2.15
C VAL A 1271 -0.80 0.40 -2.75
N PHE A 1272 -1.89 -0.09 -2.16
CA PHE A 1272 -3.27 0.13 -2.61
C PHE A 1272 -4.12 0.99 -1.68
N LYS A 1273 -3.54 1.57 -0.62
CA LYS A 1273 -4.30 2.51 0.22
C LYS A 1273 -4.47 3.80 -0.57
N VAL A 1274 -5.66 4.00 -1.12
CA VAL A 1274 -6.08 5.32 -1.59
C VAL A 1274 -6.08 6.20 -0.34
N LYS A 1275 -5.26 7.26 -0.34
CA LYS A 1275 -5.44 8.35 0.61
C LYS A 1275 -6.79 8.97 0.25
N ASP A 1276 -7.85 8.49 0.89
CA ASP A 1276 -9.10 9.24 1.02
C ASP A 1276 -8.79 10.40 1.99
N SER A 1277 -8.05 11.38 1.49
CA SER A 1277 -7.80 12.66 2.14
C SER A 1277 -7.96 13.73 1.08
N VAL A 1278 -9.23 13.98 0.74
CA VAL A 1278 -9.74 15.27 0.28
C VAL A 1278 -10.97 15.54 1.13
#